data_AF-A0A0D6KEF4-F1
#
_entry.id   AF-A0A0D6KEF4-F1
#
_cell.length_a   1.000
_cell.length_b   1.000
_cell.length_c   1.000
_cell.angle_alpha   90.00
_cell.angle_beta   90.00
_cell.angle_gamma   90.00
#
_symmetry.space_group_name_H-M   'P 1'
#
loop_
_entity.id
_entity.type
_entity.pdbx_description
1 polymer ?
#
loop_
_entity_poly.entity_id
_entity_poly.type
_entity_poly.pdbx_seq_one_letter_code
_entity_poly.pdbx_strand_id
1 'polypeptide(L)'
;MTLTLNHFDTKTKQDTGVKEKLDNTLAEYLFPGVQFSIGTAYLEATVPEDLGEHNGMTLQFSAGKRMFFADNPTVRQQLYPNPSDGAAYPLPFTPCQTFQELRNVRILVIDDTTGENGGVIANNDAKMLVGDCKGLIDKDFAQANNIKLRAFQFRLGIKPQRESPEMRIAKGTLAPARLDKLGETFFRMGGSLKTSNLRTKTGYDMVLATSSFKGRKGEDAIKPGEYMLTIGLGVKAVAQYREHSLGTQILVNYPQAVKHEILPIIKQQAEKLAQDQKDPRRLALRYIETYERRKALLSKIINIEADIEDKFGIFDTLSSGSESGENQESESLELEPKDLLMYSLLKTDIENYCQIIEHPKIIAELQNFVRKQWVEIATGRSIKFTSGLAQPNLDLQSDEICIPYIQEGEEIIVTRSPLINSNGVITLKNKHLPQMLDGCVYINPKTAMENMQCDFDGDLLAFAQAKDFPQLAAEVKEKNLPENRYPDIVKKAKVPYQGTFEEIAVSAMENKIGIIANEIQKNVALQCEIDVIPHEEKKNYLRQVSVHLENVLAKYQAGKLQVPDKILQHISQITQLQSAAIDNNQVENHLQLIKKILKDCLAELGNELQVAADGPKSALRPEDSIIQYCQTITAYKQIEWLADKKNPEAFTNRSMKTNGYSPIDLMIKQTNQIFEPNQLVAQPVETFRNLYPGVEYSPVQKEYAQEIKNNYNLLVKQQIELEEQRKLEIGPYMVITSPTSGRTLEITNLIRYEPAKNPKFWKTTEINIQIQSRKPTPKMPHHLLACIKYNTPEGAETVVPLGTISLKSVQEHNPQPGMIINQGSIKFNFGISEGMIDALKQQNQEYIESIKNNLQPVEKLQLAAVIHDVSHTEESKQYSGLRRASVAFSLFTDEVLAQLKRLQLTNMRVIGTQFNEYANRNFRGEKVAIKLENAAHPRDPCLTARWIIVEGRKLGTIDARSPHLLSGFQASAAITSSPSTSVIVTSLKNSHHKLQIDNINKYAFAAHQWQGEQANITLELRRKNPYQSPIVFATIGNQILGSLNKQSVIFLQERLAKVSREIHGFTIVGTVSHAPASYVDIVIDPATVKYPEIQIEEQASQNLVKDQVVLSSPKEQEDIEPAITTVVFFEAPVDQAHQAKTHMVMCNMVKRAVDRAVERGFNTVHFVNASPYKSENPSSVLLTIQQLAQTREDIKIDLSTAANVKIAVQLLKQPDDIVIGVGSIETSGIINYVAHQGIPVAAYIPENGEFDRRNLPQREATTQKVVTVKTKDLEYEC
;
A
#
# COMPACT_ATOMS: atom_id res chain seq x y z
N MET A 1 3.00 -0.34 -30.94
CA MET A 1 1.76 -0.92 -31.47
C MET A 1 0.70 -0.60 -30.43
N THR A 2 -0.27 0.23 -30.80
CA THR A 2 -1.28 0.81 -29.90
C THR A 2 -2.66 0.71 -30.53
N LEU A 3 -3.55 -0.09 -29.93
CA LEU A 3 -4.96 -0.18 -30.30
C LEU A 3 -5.75 0.96 -29.64
N THR A 4 -6.60 1.65 -30.39
CA THR A 4 -7.53 2.65 -29.84
C THR A 4 -8.95 2.11 -29.84
N LEU A 5 -9.62 2.13 -28.69
CA LEU A 5 -11.00 1.71 -28.49
C LEU A 5 -11.88 2.92 -28.22
N ASN A 6 -12.88 3.18 -29.06
CA ASN A 6 -13.88 4.21 -28.80
C ASN A 6 -14.97 3.66 -27.89
N HIS A 7 -15.31 4.39 -26.83
CA HIS A 7 -16.35 3.97 -25.88
C HIS A 7 -17.73 4.48 -26.30
N PHE A 8 -18.74 3.65 -26.11
CA PHE A 8 -20.15 4.02 -26.25
C PHE A 8 -21.03 3.32 -25.22
N ASP A 9 -22.25 3.82 -25.07
CA ASP A 9 -23.25 3.30 -24.14
C ASP A 9 -24.23 2.39 -24.89
N THR A 10 -24.35 1.11 -24.47
CA THR A 10 -25.13 0.13 -25.23
C THR A 10 -26.65 0.39 -25.18
N LYS A 11 -27.14 1.04 -24.11
CA LYS A 11 -28.56 1.35 -23.91
C LYS A 11 -29.00 2.54 -24.75
N THR A 12 -28.25 3.62 -24.68
CA THR A 12 -28.58 4.87 -25.38
C THR A 12 -28.05 4.90 -26.81
N LYS A 13 -27.14 3.99 -27.17
CA LYS A 13 -26.42 3.97 -28.46
C LYS A 13 -25.70 5.28 -28.77
N GLN A 14 -25.22 5.96 -27.73
CA GLN A 14 -24.49 7.21 -27.83
C GLN A 14 -22.99 6.97 -27.60
N ASP A 15 -22.16 7.56 -28.46
CA ASP A 15 -20.71 7.61 -28.27
C ASP A 15 -20.39 8.52 -27.07
N THR A 16 -19.53 8.06 -26.16
CA THR A 16 -19.18 8.83 -24.96
C THR A 16 -18.07 9.85 -25.23
N GLY A 17 -17.41 9.77 -26.39
CA GLY A 17 -16.23 10.58 -26.74
C GLY A 17 -14.93 10.11 -26.08
N VAL A 18 -14.98 9.09 -25.22
CA VAL A 18 -13.81 8.51 -24.56
C VAL A 18 -13.07 7.56 -25.49
N LYS A 19 -11.74 7.64 -25.45
CA LYS A 19 -10.84 6.73 -26.15
C LYS A 19 -9.93 6.04 -25.14
N GLU A 20 -9.90 4.72 -25.18
CA GLU A 20 -8.97 3.89 -24.40
C GLU A 20 -7.87 3.39 -25.34
N LYS A 21 -6.61 3.52 -24.91
CA LYS A 21 -5.46 3.00 -25.64
C LYS A 21 -4.98 1.72 -24.98
N LEU A 22 -4.80 0.66 -25.77
CA LEU A 22 -4.21 -0.60 -25.33
C LEU A 22 -2.96 -0.89 -26.14
N ASP A 23 -1.81 -0.87 -25.47
CA ASP A 23 -0.53 -1.19 -26.08
C ASP A 23 -0.27 -2.70 -26.09
N ASN A 24 0.51 -3.14 -27.08
CA ASN A 24 1.09 -4.50 -27.10
C ASN A 24 0.02 -5.62 -27.03
N THR A 25 -1.05 -5.49 -27.80
CA THR A 25 -2.18 -6.43 -27.80
C THR A 25 -2.14 -7.41 -28.96
N LEU A 26 -2.77 -8.58 -28.77
CA LEU A 26 -2.95 -9.55 -29.85
C LEU A 26 -3.98 -9.11 -30.89
N ALA A 27 -4.97 -8.30 -30.51
CA ALA A 27 -5.99 -7.77 -31.41
C ALA A 27 -5.34 -6.98 -32.55
N GLU A 28 -4.41 -6.07 -32.23
CA GLU A 28 -3.69 -5.28 -33.23
C GLU A 28 -2.80 -6.15 -34.13
N TYR A 29 -2.11 -7.13 -33.54
CA TYR A 29 -1.25 -8.04 -34.31
C TYR A 29 -2.04 -8.91 -35.28
N LEU A 30 -3.14 -9.51 -34.83
CA LEU A 30 -3.93 -10.48 -35.60
C LEU A 30 -4.87 -9.82 -36.61
N PHE A 31 -5.38 -8.63 -36.29
CA PHE A 31 -6.37 -7.92 -37.10
C PHE A 31 -5.92 -6.50 -37.45
N PRO A 32 -4.81 -6.36 -38.20
CA PRO A 32 -4.32 -5.05 -38.58
C PRO A 32 -5.38 -4.34 -39.45
N GLY A 33 -5.73 -3.10 -39.06
CA GLY A 33 -6.68 -2.27 -39.80
C GLY A 33 -8.15 -2.47 -39.44
N VAL A 34 -8.50 -3.42 -38.56
CA VAL A 34 -9.85 -3.54 -37.99
C VAL A 34 -10.07 -2.45 -36.94
N GLN A 35 -11.18 -1.74 -37.03
CA GLN A 35 -11.58 -0.77 -36.00
C GLN A 35 -12.36 -1.47 -34.90
N PHE A 36 -12.01 -1.16 -33.65
CA PHE A 36 -12.68 -1.70 -32.47
C PHE A 36 -13.30 -0.58 -31.63
N SER A 37 -14.44 -0.89 -31.04
CA SER A 37 -15.14 -0.03 -30.06
C SER A 37 -15.55 -0.86 -28.86
N ILE A 38 -15.83 -0.19 -27.74
CA ILE A 38 -16.24 -0.83 -26.49
C ILE A 38 -17.57 -0.25 -26.00
N GLY A 39 -18.58 -1.11 -25.95
CA GLY A 39 -19.87 -0.84 -25.35
C GLY A 39 -19.86 -1.11 -23.85
N THR A 40 -20.38 -0.18 -23.05
CA THR A 40 -20.61 -0.40 -21.62
C THR A 40 -21.96 -1.08 -21.40
N ALA A 41 -21.96 -2.27 -20.81
CA ALA A 41 -23.16 -3.01 -20.46
C ALA A 41 -23.48 -2.94 -18.95
N TYR A 42 -24.77 -2.93 -18.64
CA TYR A 42 -25.35 -2.85 -17.29
C TYR A 42 -25.99 -4.17 -16.88
N LEU A 43 -25.43 -4.84 -15.87
CA LEU A 43 -25.87 -6.17 -15.40
C LEU A 43 -27.37 -6.23 -15.06
N GLU A 44 -27.93 -5.19 -14.45
CA GLU A 44 -29.33 -5.16 -14.00
C GLU A 44 -30.33 -4.88 -15.13
N ALA A 45 -29.88 -4.40 -16.30
CA ALA A 45 -30.78 -3.85 -17.31
C ALA A 45 -30.50 -4.30 -18.76
N THR A 46 -29.28 -4.70 -19.11
CA THR A 46 -28.90 -4.98 -20.51
C THR A 46 -29.57 -6.24 -21.01
N VAL A 47 -30.16 -6.15 -22.19
CA VAL A 47 -30.78 -7.26 -22.93
C VAL A 47 -30.04 -7.45 -24.27
N PRO A 48 -30.18 -8.62 -24.92
CA PRO A 48 -29.44 -8.92 -26.15
C PRO A 48 -29.62 -7.88 -27.26
N GLU A 49 -30.82 -7.28 -27.39
CA GLU A 49 -31.11 -6.26 -28.39
C GLU A 49 -30.25 -4.99 -28.23
N ASP A 50 -29.85 -4.66 -27.00
CA ASP A 50 -28.98 -3.52 -26.72
C ASP A 50 -27.55 -3.75 -27.25
N LEU A 51 -27.18 -5.01 -27.48
CA LEU A 51 -25.86 -5.40 -27.98
C LEU A 51 -25.82 -5.56 -29.52
N GLY A 52 -26.91 -5.21 -30.21
CA GLY A 52 -26.94 -5.14 -31.68
C GLY A 52 -26.00 -4.08 -32.26
N GLU A 53 -25.94 -4.02 -33.59
CA GLU A 53 -25.02 -3.15 -34.34
C GLU A 53 -25.00 -1.69 -33.84
N HIS A 54 -23.81 -1.09 -33.84
CA HIS A 54 -23.58 0.33 -33.54
C HIS A 54 -22.56 0.89 -34.54
N ASN A 55 -22.90 1.95 -35.27
CA ASN A 55 -22.03 2.61 -36.26
C ASN A 55 -21.35 1.64 -37.25
N GLY A 56 -22.10 0.63 -37.75
CA GLY A 56 -21.57 -0.39 -38.67
C GLY A 56 -20.67 -1.44 -38.01
N MET A 57 -20.54 -1.43 -36.68
CA MET A 57 -19.78 -2.41 -35.91
C MET A 57 -20.71 -3.38 -35.17
N THR A 58 -20.30 -4.64 -35.09
CA THR A 58 -21.08 -5.72 -34.44
C THR A 58 -20.31 -6.31 -33.26
N LEU A 59 -21.02 -6.91 -32.30
CA LEU A 59 -20.41 -7.50 -31.11
C LEU A 59 -19.55 -8.72 -31.49
N GLN A 60 -18.28 -8.71 -31.09
CA GLN A 60 -17.33 -9.79 -31.39
C GLN A 60 -16.76 -10.47 -30.14
N PHE A 61 -16.57 -9.73 -29.03
CA PHE A 61 -16.08 -10.32 -27.78
C PHE A 61 -16.75 -9.68 -26.57
N SER A 62 -16.72 -10.33 -25.41
CA SER A 62 -17.24 -9.78 -24.16
C SER A 62 -16.34 -10.12 -22.96
N ALA A 63 -16.18 -9.19 -22.04
CA ALA A 63 -15.45 -9.37 -20.78
C ALA A 63 -16.20 -8.70 -19.62
N GLY A 64 -17.07 -9.45 -18.95
CA GLY A 64 -17.96 -8.88 -17.93
C GLY A 64 -18.80 -7.75 -18.55
N LYS A 65 -18.73 -6.54 -17.98
CA LYS A 65 -19.49 -5.36 -18.48
C LYS A 65 -18.93 -4.73 -19.76
N ARG A 66 -17.77 -5.20 -20.24
CA ARG A 66 -17.08 -4.66 -21.43
C ARG A 66 -17.49 -5.46 -22.67
N MET A 67 -18.07 -4.80 -23.66
CA MET A 67 -18.55 -5.43 -24.89
C MET A 67 -17.73 -4.92 -26.07
N PHE A 68 -16.97 -5.77 -26.75
CA PHE A 68 -16.06 -5.37 -27.82
C PHE A 68 -16.72 -5.53 -29.18
N PHE A 69 -16.89 -4.42 -29.88
CA PHE A 69 -17.48 -4.33 -31.21
C PHE A 69 -16.37 -4.15 -32.25
N ALA A 70 -16.57 -4.69 -33.45
CA ALA A 70 -15.67 -4.50 -34.58
C ALA A 70 -16.42 -4.20 -35.87
N ASP A 71 -15.80 -3.41 -36.75
CA ASP A 71 -16.28 -3.11 -38.11
C ASP A 71 -16.23 -4.33 -39.05
N ASN A 72 -15.38 -5.31 -38.74
CA ASN A 72 -15.40 -6.62 -39.38
C ASN A 72 -16.20 -7.63 -38.53
N PRO A 73 -17.38 -8.10 -39.02
CA PRO A 73 -18.27 -8.96 -38.25
C PRO A 73 -17.78 -10.42 -38.09
N THR A 74 -16.64 -10.76 -38.70
CA THR A 74 -16.11 -12.14 -38.70
C THR A 74 -14.91 -12.35 -37.77
N VAL A 75 -14.41 -11.30 -37.14
CA VAL A 75 -13.18 -11.31 -36.31
C VAL A 75 -13.25 -12.38 -35.22
N ARG A 76 -14.38 -12.48 -34.50
CA ARG A 76 -14.59 -13.54 -33.51
C ARG A 76 -14.52 -14.91 -34.17
N GLN A 77 -15.27 -15.15 -35.24
CA GLN A 77 -15.39 -16.46 -35.88
C GLN A 77 -14.04 -16.94 -36.45
N GLN A 78 -13.20 -16.02 -36.94
CA GLN A 78 -11.86 -16.34 -37.43
C GLN A 78 -10.96 -16.93 -36.33
N LEU A 79 -11.11 -16.49 -35.07
CA LEU A 79 -10.37 -17.03 -33.93
C LEU A 79 -11.09 -18.17 -33.20
N TYR A 80 -12.38 -17.94 -32.95
CA TYR A 80 -13.25 -18.71 -32.07
C TYR A 80 -14.52 -19.08 -32.84
N PRO A 81 -14.52 -20.24 -33.53
CA PRO A 81 -15.70 -20.73 -34.24
C PRO A 81 -16.91 -20.83 -33.30
N ASN A 82 -16.68 -21.30 -32.07
CA ASN A 82 -17.70 -21.37 -31.03
C ASN A 82 -17.92 -20.00 -30.35
N PRO A 83 -19.15 -19.43 -30.39
CA PRO A 83 -19.47 -18.14 -29.77
C PRO A 83 -19.08 -18.01 -28.29
N SER A 84 -19.24 -19.06 -27.49
CA SER A 84 -18.93 -18.99 -26.05
C SER A 84 -17.47 -18.65 -25.77
N ASP A 85 -16.55 -19.01 -26.67
CA ASP A 85 -15.13 -18.73 -26.50
C ASP A 85 -14.82 -17.23 -26.63
N GLY A 86 -15.65 -16.46 -27.35
CA GLY A 86 -15.57 -14.99 -27.41
C GLY A 86 -15.94 -14.29 -26.09
N ALA A 87 -16.70 -14.96 -25.22
CA ALA A 87 -17.00 -14.50 -23.86
C ALA A 87 -16.02 -15.08 -22.82
N ALA A 88 -15.55 -16.31 -23.03
CA ALA A 88 -14.61 -16.96 -22.13
C ALA A 88 -13.18 -16.42 -22.23
N TYR A 89 -12.78 -15.98 -23.44
CA TYR A 89 -11.39 -15.65 -23.77
C TYR A 89 -11.29 -14.30 -24.50
N PRO A 90 -11.48 -13.16 -23.82
CA PRO A 90 -11.20 -11.82 -24.37
C PRO A 90 -9.68 -11.54 -24.49
N LEU A 91 -8.89 -12.58 -24.78
CA LEU A 91 -7.43 -12.55 -24.86
C LEU A 91 -6.86 -11.58 -25.92
N PRO A 92 -7.53 -11.32 -27.06
CA PRO A 92 -7.04 -10.34 -28.02
C PRO A 92 -6.78 -8.95 -27.41
N PHE A 93 -7.58 -8.54 -26.42
CA PHE A 93 -7.53 -7.22 -25.79
C PHE A 93 -6.72 -7.17 -24.50
N THR A 94 -5.96 -8.23 -24.16
CA THR A 94 -5.09 -8.21 -22.98
C THR A 94 -3.78 -7.50 -23.31
N PRO A 95 -3.46 -6.35 -22.69
CA PRO A 95 -2.18 -5.68 -22.88
C PRO A 95 -1.02 -6.52 -22.32
N CYS A 96 0.13 -6.40 -22.97
CA CYS A 96 1.38 -7.08 -22.59
C CYS A 96 2.48 -6.06 -22.28
N GLN A 97 3.40 -6.40 -21.37
CA GLN A 97 4.56 -5.54 -21.07
C GLN A 97 5.42 -5.33 -22.31
N THR A 98 5.63 -6.40 -23.08
CA THR A 98 6.33 -6.36 -24.37
C THR A 98 5.60 -7.22 -25.39
N PHE A 99 5.78 -6.91 -26.67
CA PHE A 99 5.21 -7.66 -27.78
C PHE A 99 6.15 -7.67 -28.98
N GLN A 100 6.31 -8.83 -29.62
CA GLN A 100 7.17 -8.97 -30.80
C GLN A 100 6.67 -10.05 -31.77
N GLU A 101 6.83 -9.79 -33.07
CA GLU A 101 6.66 -10.80 -34.11
C GLU A 101 7.97 -11.59 -34.26
N LEU A 102 7.88 -12.91 -34.14
CA LEU A 102 8.99 -13.85 -34.27
C LEU A 102 8.74 -14.71 -35.51
N ARG A 103 9.77 -14.84 -36.36
CA ARG A 103 9.68 -15.53 -37.67
C ARG A 103 10.47 -16.82 -37.66
N ASN A 104 10.00 -17.79 -38.43
CA ASN A 104 10.64 -19.11 -38.57
C ASN A 104 10.95 -19.75 -37.21
N VAL A 105 9.99 -19.66 -36.28
CA VAL A 105 10.11 -20.24 -34.95
C VAL A 105 9.81 -21.73 -35.06
N ARG A 106 10.79 -22.57 -34.69
CA ARG A 106 10.59 -24.01 -34.64
C ARG A 106 9.93 -24.41 -33.31
N ILE A 107 8.69 -24.85 -33.37
CA ILE A 107 7.84 -25.14 -32.22
C ILE A 107 7.51 -26.63 -32.19
N LEU A 108 7.74 -27.28 -31.06
CA LEU A 108 7.21 -28.61 -30.78
C LEU A 108 5.92 -28.47 -29.97
N VAL A 109 4.81 -28.97 -30.50
CA VAL A 109 3.53 -29.03 -29.80
C VAL A 109 3.34 -30.42 -29.20
N ILE A 110 3.08 -30.48 -27.90
CA ILE A 110 2.96 -31.72 -27.13
C ILE A 110 1.57 -31.77 -26.47
N ASP A 111 0.92 -32.93 -26.52
CA ASP A 111 -0.24 -33.19 -25.68
C ASP A 111 0.21 -33.40 -24.22
N ASP A 112 -0.16 -32.49 -23.34
CA ASP A 112 0.25 -32.49 -21.94
C ASP A 112 -0.40 -33.61 -21.10
N THR A 113 -1.42 -34.30 -21.64
CA THR A 113 -2.05 -35.47 -21.01
C THR A 113 -1.40 -36.77 -21.46
N THR A 114 -1.18 -36.95 -22.76
CA THR A 114 -0.71 -38.23 -23.35
C THR A 114 0.79 -38.25 -23.67
N GLY A 115 1.43 -37.08 -23.80
CA GLY A 115 2.81 -36.94 -24.26
C GLY A 115 2.99 -37.08 -25.77
N GLU A 116 1.90 -37.25 -26.54
CA GLU A 116 1.97 -37.30 -28.00
C GLU A 116 2.64 -36.03 -28.54
N ASN A 117 3.58 -36.19 -29.48
CA ASN A 117 4.42 -35.11 -29.98
C ASN A 117 4.82 -35.30 -31.46
N GLY A 118 4.07 -36.10 -32.21
CA GLY A 118 4.40 -36.43 -33.62
C GLY A 118 5.53 -37.44 -33.78
N GLY A 119 5.96 -38.12 -32.71
CA GLY A 119 6.99 -39.16 -32.76
C GLY A 119 8.43 -38.64 -32.74
N VAL A 120 8.63 -37.39 -32.33
CA VAL A 120 9.95 -36.73 -32.22
C VAL A 120 10.77 -37.33 -31.08
N ILE A 121 10.13 -37.51 -29.92
CA ILE A 121 10.72 -38.14 -28.72
C ILE A 121 9.69 -39.07 -28.06
N ALA A 122 10.13 -39.91 -27.12
CA ALA A 122 9.22 -40.80 -26.39
C ALA A 122 8.16 -39.99 -25.62
N ASN A 123 6.91 -40.46 -25.64
CA ASN A 123 5.78 -39.72 -25.05
C ASN A 123 5.98 -39.40 -23.56
N ASN A 124 6.58 -40.33 -22.80
CA ASN A 124 6.86 -40.10 -21.38
C ASN A 124 7.85 -38.94 -21.19
N ASP A 125 8.91 -38.87 -22.00
CA ASP A 125 9.90 -37.79 -21.94
C ASP A 125 9.28 -36.45 -22.38
N ALA A 126 8.46 -36.47 -23.43
CA ALA A 126 7.73 -35.31 -23.92
C ALA A 126 6.81 -34.71 -22.86
N LYS A 127 6.09 -35.57 -22.14
CA LYS A 127 5.18 -35.16 -21.07
C LYS A 127 5.89 -34.43 -19.93
N MET A 128 7.18 -34.70 -19.68
CA MET A 128 7.97 -33.97 -18.69
C MET A 128 8.30 -32.53 -19.10
N LEU A 129 8.22 -32.20 -20.40
CA LEU A 129 8.55 -30.87 -20.91
C LEU A 129 7.41 -29.87 -20.79
N VAL A 130 6.17 -30.35 -20.65
CA VAL A 130 4.94 -29.54 -20.64
C VAL A 130 4.05 -29.82 -19.43
N GLY A 131 2.99 -29.04 -19.27
CA GLY A 131 1.89 -29.28 -18.34
C GLY A 131 0.67 -28.45 -18.76
N ASP A 132 -0.39 -28.43 -17.96
CA ASP A 132 -1.61 -27.66 -18.28
C ASP A 132 -1.27 -26.18 -18.49
N CYS A 133 -1.27 -25.73 -19.75
CA CYS A 133 -0.87 -24.40 -20.20
C CYS A 133 0.60 -24.01 -19.91
N LYS A 134 1.48 -24.96 -19.60
CA LYS A 134 2.92 -24.71 -19.42
C LYS A 134 3.73 -25.18 -20.62
N GLY A 135 4.67 -24.35 -21.05
CA GLY A 135 5.63 -24.64 -22.12
C GLY A 135 7.07 -24.22 -21.76
N LEU A 136 7.97 -24.36 -22.74
CA LEU A 136 9.38 -23.99 -22.64
C LEU A 136 9.79 -23.08 -23.80
N ILE A 137 10.79 -22.23 -23.56
CA ILE A 137 11.45 -21.43 -24.59
C ILE A 137 12.96 -21.64 -24.52
N ASP A 138 13.63 -21.73 -25.67
CA ASP A 138 15.07 -21.90 -25.70
C ASP A 138 15.78 -20.65 -25.17
N LYS A 139 16.80 -20.85 -24.32
CA LYS A 139 17.54 -19.75 -23.67
C LYS A 139 18.25 -18.85 -24.70
N ASP A 140 18.90 -19.42 -25.70
CA ASP A 140 19.65 -18.62 -26.68
C ASP A 140 18.69 -17.91 -27.63
N PHE A 141 17.58 -18.58 -28.00
CA PHE A 141 16.50 -17.94 -28.74
C PHE A 141 15.85 -16.78 -27.98
N ALA A 142 15.54 -16.96 -26.69
CA ALA A 142 14.98 -15.92 -25.84
C ALA A 142 15.92 -14.71 -25.76
N GLN A 143 17.20 -14.94 -25.48
CA GLN A 143 18.22 -13.90 -25.41
C GLN A 143 18.39 -13.16 -26.74
N ALA A 144 18.46 -13.89 -27.86
CA ALA A 144 18.60 -13.30 -29.20
C ALA A 144 17.40 -12.42 -29.60
N ASN A 145 16.25 -12.61 -28.97
CA ASN A 145 15.03 -11.84 -29.22
C ASN A 145 14.66 -10.92 -28.05
N ASN A 146 15.61 -10.55 -27.19
CA ASN A 146 15.41 -9.63 -26.05
C ASN A 146 14.28 -10.06 -25.08
N ILE A 147 14.01 -11.36 -24.97
CA ILE A 147 13.07 -11.91 -24.00
C ILE A 147 13.83 -12.18 -22.70
N LYS A 148 13.30 -11.70 -21.57
CA LYS A 148 13.91 -11.92 -20.25
C LYS A 148 14.05 -13.43 -19.96
N LEU A 149 15.22 -13.85 -19.49
CA LEU A 149 15.52 -15.25 -19.13
C LEU A 149 14.89 -15.65 -17.78
N ARG A 150 13.58 -15.48 -17.66
CA ARG A 150 12.75 -15.93 -16.55
C ARG A 150 11.52 -16.64 -17.05
N ALA A 151 10.85 -17.40 -16.18
CA ALA A 151 9.51 -17.83 -16.51
C ALA A 151 8.58 -16.62 -16.67
N PHE A 152 7.64 -16.68 -17.60
CA PHE A 152 6.69 -15.59 -17.83
C PHE A 152 5.34 -16.10 -18.32
N GLN A 153 4.28 -15.35 -17.99
CA GLN A 153 2.97 -15.53 -18.57
C GLN A 153 2.94 -14.91 -19.97
N PHE A 154 2.49 -15.66 -20.97
CA PHE A 154 2.49 -15.23 -22.35
C PHE A 154 1.09 -15.11 -22.96
N ARG A 155 1.01 -14.35 -24.05
CA ARG A 155 -0.08 -14.31 -25.02
C ARG A 155 0.54 -14.51 -26.40
N LEU A 156 0.06 -15.49 -27.16
CA LEU A 156 0.64 -15.83 -28.45
C LEU A 156 -0.45 -15.85 -29.53
N GLY A 157 -0.19 -15.21 -30.66
CA GLY A 157 -1.06 -15.20 -31.83
C GLY A 157 -0.39 -15.78 -33.06
N ILE A 158 -1.15 -16.55 -33.86
CA ILE A 158 -0.70 -17.13 -35.12
C ILE A 158 -1.66 -16.65 -36.22
N LYS A 159 -1.09 -16.02 -37.26
CA LYS A 159 -1.82 -15.69 -38.49
C LYS A 159 -1.90 -16.93 -39.39
N PRO A 160 -2.93 -17.03 -40.24
CA PRO A 160 -3.02 -18.06 -41.28
C PRO A 160 -1.72 -18.19 -42.08
N GLN A 161 -1.16 -19.39 -42.15
CA GLN A 161 0.07 -19.74 -42.89
C GLN A 161 0.06 -21.21 -43.29
N ARG A 162 1.01 -21.65 -44.12
CA ARG A 162 1.01 -23.01 -44.71
C ARG A 162 0.87 -24.13 -43.67
N GLU A 163 1.57 -24.02 -42.54
CA GLU A 163 1.58 -25.05 -41.49
C GLU A 163 0.49 -24.85 -40.42
N SER A 164 -0.17 -23.70 -40.42
CA SER A 164 -1.35 -23.41 -39.59
C SER A 164 -2.31 -22.57 -40.42
N PRO A 165 -3.19 -23.19 -41.24
CA PRO A 165 -4.05 -22.47 -42.18
C PRO A 165 -5.07 -21.58 -41.46
N GLU A 166 -5.36 -21.90 -40.21
CA GLU A 166 -6.29 -21.16 -39.37
C GLU A 166 -5.57 -20.13 -38.50
N MET A 167 -6.28 -19.04 -38.18
CA MET A 167 -5.85 -18.11 -37.15
C MET A 167 -5.99 -18.74 -35.76
N ARG A 168 -4.97 -18.60 -34.91
CA ARG A 168 -4.94 -19.24 -33.58
C ARG A 168 -4.41 -18.30 -32.51
N ILE A 169 -4.77 -18.60 -31.28
CA ILE A 169 -4.30 -17.93 -30.08
C ILE A 169 -3.95 -18.94 -28.98
N ALA A 170 -2.89 -18.65 -28.25
CA ALA A 170 -2.47 -19.42 -27.09
C ALA A 170 -2.18 -18.52 -25.90
N LYS A 171 -2.37 -19.08 -24.71
CA LYS A 171 -1.98 -18.47 -23.44
C LYS A 171 -1.39 -19.53 -22.52
N GLY A 172 -0.52 -19.11 -21.63
CA GLY A 172 0.10 -20.00 -20.66
C GLY A 172 1.30 -19.38 -19.99
N THR A 173 2.18 -20.24 -19.50
CA THR A 173 3.51 -19.87 -19.01
C THR A 173 4.60 -20.50 -19.87
N LEU A 174 5.71 -19.78 -20.07
CA LEU A 174 6.92 -20.26 -20.73
C LEU A 174 8.09 -20.15 -19.78
N ALA A 175 8.85 -21.23 -19.63
CA ALA A 175 10.07 -21.27 -18.83
C ALA A 175 11.32 -21.43 -19.74
N PRO A 176 12.39 -20.64 -19.53
CA PRO A 176 13.63 -20.80 -20.29
C PRO A 176 14.33 -22.13 -20.03
N ALA A 177 14.66 -22.87 -21.09
CA ALA A 177 15.36 -24.15 -21.05
C ALA A 177 16.39 -24.25 -22.20
N ARG A 178 17.24 -25.28 -22.18
CA ARG A 178 18.11 -25.63 -23.32
C ARG A 178 17.36 -26.58 -24.24
N LEU A 179 17.01 -26.14 -25.43
CA LEU A 179 16.23 -26.92 -26.40
C LEU A 179 17.01 -27.17 -27.71
N ASP A 180 18.24 -26.67 -27.81
CA ASP A 180 19.12 -26.72 -28.98
C ASP A 180 19.44 -28.13 -29.48
N LYS A 181 19.34 -29.14 -28.59
CA LYS A 181 19.57 -30.57 -28.90
C LYS A 181 18.34 -31.44 -28.76
N LEU A 182 17.17 -30.86 -28.48
CA LEU A 182 15.95 -31.63 -28.26
C LEU A 182 15.54 -32.32 -29.58
N GLY A 183 15.39 -33.65 -29.55
CA GLY A 183 15.10 -34.46 -30.74
C GLY A 183 16.34 -35.00 -31.45
N GLU A 184 17.56 -34.77 -30.95
CA GLU A 184 18.75 -35.45 -31.44
C GLU A 184 18.72 -36.93 -31.03
N THR A 185 18.44 -37.83 -31.98
CA THR A 185 18.74 -39.24 -31.81
C THR A 185 20.25 -39.41 -31.73
N PHE A 186 20.78 -39.85 -30.57
CA PHE A 186 22.15 -40.36 -30.46
C PHE A 186 22.30 -41.60 -31.36
N PHE A 187 22.56 -41.40 -32.66
CA PHE A 187 23.09 -42.45 -33.51
C PHE A 187 24.48 -42.80 -32.98
N ARG A 188 24.60 -43.95 -32.30
CA ARG A 188 25.88 -44.63 -32.12
C ARG A 188 26.49 -44.82 -33.51
N MET A 189 27.59 -44.12 -33.77
CA MET A 189 28.30 -44.14 -35.03
C MET A 189 28.68 -45.56 -35.47
N GLY A 190 28.05 -46.00 -36.55
CA GLY A 190 28.54 -47.06 -37.43
C GLY A 190 28.46 -46.56 -38.88
N GLY A 191 29.18 -45.50 -39.21
CA GLY A 191 29.18 -44.96 -40.58
C GLY A 191 30.06 -43.72 -40.74
N SER A 192 31.14 -43.88 -41.51
CA SER A 192 32.13 -42.85 -41.84
C SER A 192 31.50 -41.60 -42.49
N LEU A 193 31.66 -40.44 -41.85
CA LEU A 193 31.33 -39.13 -42.41
C LEU A 193 32.55 -38.54 -43.16
N LYS A 194 32.47 -38.54 -44.49
CA LYS A 194 33.07 -37.49 -45.33
C LYS A 194 31.92 -36.82 -46.09
N THR A 195 31.49 -35.66 -45.58
CA THR A 195 31.17 -34.45 -46.36
C THR A 195 30.68 -33.37 -45.40
N SER A 196 31.46 -32.31 -45.28
CA SER A 196 31.11 -31.03 -44.69
C SER A 196 30.12 -30.27 -45.58
N ASN A 197 28.95 -29.90 -45.06
CA ASN A 197 28.30 -28.57 -45.12
C ASN A 197 26.77 -28.68 -44.89
N LEU A 198 26.26 -27.77 -44.03
CA LEU A 198 24.88 -27.62 -43.47
C LEU A 198 24.66 -28.25 -42.09
N ARG A 199 25.01 -27.51 -41.03
CA ARG A 199 24.41 -27.70 -39.70
C ARG A 199 23.00 -27.09 -39.73
N THR A 200 21.99 -27.87 -40.11
CA THR A 200 20.59 -27.59 -39.76
C THR A 200 20.47 -27.56 -38.24
N LYS A 201 19.91 -26.50 -37.65
CA LYS A 201 19.62 -26.43 -36.20
C LYS A 201 18.74 -27.63 -35.83
N THR A 202 19.27 -28.53 -35.02
CA THR A 202 18.65 -29.83 -34.68
C THR A 202 17.56 -29.71 -33.62
N GLY A 203 17.64 -28.72 -32.72
CA GLY A 203 16.65 -28.46 -31.67
C GLY A 203 15.51 -27.50 -32.01
N TYR A 204 14.76 -27.09 -30.99
CA TYR A 204 13.56 -26.26 -31.07
C TYR A 204 13.76 -24.88 -30.42
N ASP A 205 12.97 -23.90 -30.85
CA ASP A 205 12.93 -22.58 -30.21
C ASP A 205 11.91 -22.54 -29.06
N MET A 206 10.81 -23.28 -29.20
CA MET A 206 9.74 -23.35 -28.20
C MET A 206 9.14 -24.75 -28.12
N VAL A 207 8.63 -25.09 -26.93
CA VAL A 207 7.76 -26.25 -26.70
C VAL A 207 6.46 -25.75 -26.09
N LEU A 208 5.32 -26.10 -26.69
CA LEU A 208 4.00 -25.67 -26.24
C LEU A 208 3.08 -26.86 -25.97
N ALA A 209 2.31 -26.77 -24.88
CA ALA A 209 1.24 -27.73 -24.61
C ALA A 209 0.03 -27.47 -25.52
N THR A 210 -0.66 -28.52 -25.98
CA THR A 210 -1.95 -28.39 -26.69
C THR A 210 -2.98 -27.63 -25.86
N SER A 211 -2.99 -27.84 -24.53
CA SER A 211 -3.83 -27.09 -23.60
C SER A 211 -3.61 -25.57 -23.61
N SER A 212 -2.46 -25.08 -24.09
CA SER A 212 -2.19 -23.63 -24.21
C SER A 212 -3.07 -22.95 -25.27
N PHE A 213 -3.49 -23.67 -26.31
CA PHE A 213 -4.24 -23.12 -27.44
C PHE A 213 -5.74 -23.02 -27.10
N LYS A 214 -6.35 -21.85 -27.35
CA LYS A 214 -7.73 -21.56 -26.94
C LYS A 214 -8.66 -21.39 -28.14
N GLY A 215 -9.92 -21.78 -27.96
CA GLY A 215 -11.03 -21.53 -28.89
C GLY A 215 -11.30 -22.62 -29.93
N ARG A 216 -10.30 -23.07 -30.67
CA ARG A 216 -10.48 -24.16 -31.67
C ARG A 216 -10.32 -25.54 -31.03
N LYS A 217 -11.30 -26.42 -31.24
CA LYS A 217 -11.38 -27.79 -30.69
C LYS A 217 -11.76 -28.78 -31.80
N GLY A 218 -11.62 -30.07 -31.55
CA GLY A 218 -11.97 -31.11 -32.52
C GLY A 218 -10.98 -31.17 -33.68
N GLU A 219 -11.47 -31.32 -34.91
CA GLU A 219 -10.64 -31.42 -36.12
C GLU A 219 -9.74 -30.18 -36.35
N ASP A 220 -10.22 -29.01 -35.92
CA ASP A 220 -9.52 -27.73 -36.01
C ASP A 220 -8.52 -27.49 -34.88
N ALA A 221 -8.46 -28.38 -33.87
CA ALA A 221 -7.46 -28.27 -32.80
C ALA A 221 -6.05 -28.34 -33.39
N ILE A 222 -5.09 -27.65 -32.77
CA ILE A 222 -3.69 -27.83 -33.16
C ILE A 222 -3.27 -29.26 -32.80
N LYS A 223 -2.68 -29.97 -33.76
CA LYS A 223 -2.26 -31.36 -33.55
C LYS A 223 -0.87 -31.38 -32.90
N PRO A 224 -0.56 -32.36 -32.05
CA PRO A 224 0.82 -32.53 -31.59
C PRO A 224 1.78 -32.79 -32.76
N GLY A 225 2.99 -32.28 -32.67
CA GLY A 225 3.99 -32.38 -33.74
C GLY A 225 4.86 -31.13 -33.90
N GLU A 226 5.68 -31.15 -34.95
CA GLU A 226 6.60 -30.06 -35.29
C GLU A 226 5.94 -29.01 -36.18
N TYR A 227 6.27 -27.75 -35.89
CA TYR A 227 5.83 -26.61 -36.69
C TYR A 227 6.96 -25.59 -36.84
N MET A 228 6.98 -24.90 -37.98
CA MET A 228 7.80 -23.75 -38.32
C MET A 228 6.86 -22.56 -38.56
N LEU A 229 6.70 -21.72 -37.54
CA LEU A 229 5.65 -20.70 -37.53
C LEU A 229 6.23 -19.28 -37.44
N THR A 230 5.55 -18.34 -38.07
CA THR A 230 5.61 -16.93 -37.67
C THR A 230 4.53 -16.67 -36.61
N ILE A 231 4.92 -16.09 -35.48
CA ILE A 231 4.07 -15.88 -34.31
C ILE A 231 4.20 -14.45 -33.76
N GLY A 232 3.15 -13.92 -33.17
CA GLY A 232 3.22 -12.73 -32.31
C GLY A 232 3.26 -13.17 -30.86
N LEU A 233 4.32 -12.84 -30.12
CA LEU A 233 4.51 -13.20 -28.72
C LEU A 233 4.46 -11.95 -27.84
N GLY A 234 3.47 -11.91 -26.95
CA GLY A 234 3.33 -10.93 -25.88
C GLY A 234 3.74 -11.50 -24.53
N VAL A 235 4.59 -10.80 -23.80
CA VAL A 235 4.94 -11.09 -22.40
C VAL A 235 4.00 -10.31 -21.50
N LYS A 236 3.06 -10.98 -20.84
CA LYS A 236 2.09 -10.32 -19.96
C LYS A 236 2.69 -9.98 -18.60
N ALA A 237 3.42 -10.92 -18.00
CA ALA A 237 3.99 -10.79 -16.67
C ALA A 237 5.17 -11.74 -16.52
N VAL A 238 6.23 -11.31 -15.86
CA VAL A 238 7.38 -12.17 -15.51
C VAL A 238 7.22 -12.77 -14.11
N ALA A 239 7.78 -13.95 -13.90
CA ALA A 239 7.80 -14.62 -12.59
C ALA A 239 8.62 -13.81 -11.58
N GLN A 240 8.01 -13.53 -10.43
CA GLN A 240 8.57 -12.78 -9.31
C GLN A 240 7.90 -13.24 -8.01
N TYR A 241 8.63 -13.19 -6.89
CA TYR A 241 8.06 -13.41 -5.58
C TYR A 241 7.31 -12.17 -5.08
N ARG A 242 6.17 -12.36 -4.40
CA ARG A 242 5.32 -11.26 -3.89
C ARG A 242 4.80 -11.55 -2.49
N GLU A 243 4.33 -10.52 -1.80
CA GLU A 243 3.59 -10.71 -0.53
C GLU A 243 2.18 -11.20 -0.83
N HIS A 244 1.76 -12.29 -0.19
CA HIS A 244 0.38 -12.76 -0.18
C HIS A 244 -0.24 -12.61 1.20
N SER A 245 -1.38 -11.94 1.31
CA SER A 245 -2.05 -11.76 2.61
C SER A 245 -2.97 -12.95 2.91
N LEU A 246 -2.89 -13.55 4.10
CA LEU A 246 -3.81 -14.64 4.47
C LEU A 246 -5.26 -14.13 4.62
N GLY A 247 -5.42 -13.04 5.38
CA GLY A 247 -6.70 -12.34 5.51
C GLY A 247 -7.87 -13.18 6.04
N THR A 248 -9.08 -12.65 5.88
CA THR A 248 -10.29 -13.26 6.46
C THR A 248 -10.67 -14.60 5.84
N GLN A 249 -10.36 -14.81 4.56
CA GLN A 249 -10.79 -16.00 3.83
C GLN A 249 -10.02 -17.25 4.28
N ILE A 250 -8.74 -17.10 4.63
CA ILE A 250 -7.90 -18.22 5.09
C ILE A 250 -8.05 -18.39 6.60
N LEU A 251 -7.76 -17.35 7.39
CA LEU A 251 -7.64 -17.45 8.85
C LEU A 251 -8.96 -17.78 9.57
N VAL A 252 -10.12 -17.55 8.94
CA VAL A 252 -11.41 -17.95 9.52
C VAL A 252 -11.53 -19.47 9.71
N ASN A 253 -10.72 -20.27 9.00
CA ASN A 253 -10.75 -21.73 9.07
C ASN A 253 -9.91 -22.32 10.23
N TYR A 254 -9.06 -21.51 10.88
CA TYR A 254 -8.00 -21.98 11.79
C TYR A 254 -8.12 -21.37 13.20
N PRO A 255 -9.17 -21.71 13.98
CA PRO A 255 -9.39 -21.14 15.31
C PRO A 255 -8.25 -21.40 16.31
N GLN A 256 -7.59 -22.56 16.27
CA GLN A 256 -6.53 -22.86 17.25
C GLN A 256 -5.26 -22.07 16.94
N ALA A 257 -4.84 -22.05 15.68
CA ALA A 257 -3.72 -21.25 15.21
C ALA A 257 -3.97 -19.76 15.49
N VAL A 258 -5.18 -19.27 15.22
CA VAL A 258 -5.51 -17.87 15.53
C VAL A 258 -5.37 -17.59 17.02
N LYS A 259 -5.94 -18.44 17.87
CA LYS A 259 -5.91 -18.25 19.32
C LYS A 259 -4.49 -18.28 19.90
N HIS A 260 -3.66 -19.20 19.44
CA HIS A 260 -2.38 -19.52 20.08
C HIS A 260 -1.17 -18.86 19.43
N GLU A 261 -1.28 -18.43 18.17
CA GLU A 261 -0.15 -17.91 17.39
C GLU A 261 -0.46 -16.55 16.75
N ILE A 262 -1.61 -16.40 16.07
CA ILE A 262 -1.91 -15.15 15.34
C ILE A 262 -2.34 -14.00 16.27
N LEU A 263 -3.13 -14.26 17.32
CA LEU A 263 -3.55 -13.22 18.26
C LEU A 263 -2.36 -12.52 18.95
N PRO A 264 -1.33 -13.24 19.45
CA PRO A 264 -0.10 -12.61 19.93
C PRO A 264 0.57 -11.70 18.90
N ILE A 265 0.69 -12.14 17.64
CA ILE A 265 1.30 -11.36 16.55
C ILE A 265 0.48 -10.07 16.30
N ILE A 266 -0.85 -10.21 16.19
CA ILE A 266 -1.76 -9.07 15.99
C ILE A 266 -1.69 -8.09 17.13
N LYS A 267 -1.67 -8.57 18.38
CA LYS A 267 -1.52 -7.73 19.56
C LYS A 267 -0.24 -6.90 19.49
N GLN A 268 0.90 -7.54 19.21
CA GLN A 268 2.18 -6.83 19.07
C GLN A 268 2.15 -5.80 17.93
N GLN A 269 1.60 -6.16 16.77
CA GLN A 269 1.49 -5.26 15.62
C GLN A 269 0.58 -4.05 15.91
N ALA A 270 -0.53 -4.28 16.63
CA ALA A 270 -1.47 -3.26 17.06
C ALA A 270 -0.85 -2.31 18.11
N GLU A 271 -0.16 -2.85 19.12
CA GLU A 271 0.56 -2.05 20.13
C GLU A 271 1.62 -1.17 19.48
N LYS A 272 2.42 -1.75 18.56
CA LYS A 272 3.40 -0.99 17.77
C LYS A 272 2.72 0.11 16.94
N LEU A 273 1.62 -0.19 16.26
CA LEU A 273 0.90 0.80 15.46
C LEU A 273 0.30 1.93 16.31
N ALA A 274 -0.25 1.60 17.48
CA ALA A 274 -0.77 2.58 18.44
C ALA A 274 0.32 3.52 18.97
N GLN A 275 1.55 3.01 19.14
CA GLN A 275 2.71 3.82 19.50
C GLN A 275 3.23 4.66 18.33
N ASP A 276 3.36 4.06 17.14
CA ASP A 276 3.88 4.73 15.93
C ASP A 276 2.98 5.89 15.50
N GLN A 277 1.65 5.72 15.54
CA GLN A 277 0.70 6.73 15.05
C GLN A 277 0.67 8.02 15.89
N LYS A 278 1.31 8.03 17.07
CA LYS A 278 1.42 9.22 17.93
C LYS A 278 2.48 10.21 17.42
N ASP A 279 3.37 9.77 16.53
CA ASP A 279 4.41 10.60 15.93
C ASP A 279 4.39 10.46 14.40
N PRO A 280 4.14 11.53 13.63
CA PRO A 280 4.10 11.46 12.17
C PRO A 280 5.41 10.92 11.56
N ARG A 281 6.56 11.11 12.22
CA ARG A 281 7.85 10.58 11.76
C ARG A 281 7.91 9.07 11.86
N ARG A 282 7.43 8.49 12.98
CA ARG A 282 7.39 7.02 13.16
C ARG A 282 6.44 6.38 12.17
N LEU A 283 5.28 6.99 11.94
CA LEU A 283 4.32 6.47 10.96
C LEU A 283 4.87 6.54 9.52
N ALA A 284 5.60 7.61 9.19
CA ALA A 284 6.26 7.72 7.90
C ALA A 284 7.45 6.75 7.74
N LEU A 285 8.24 6.52 8.80
CA LEU A 285 9.24 5.44 8.81
C LEU A 285 8.59 4.07 8.58
N ARG A 286 7.45 3.79 9.21
CA ARG A 286 6.69 2.56 8.96
C ARG A 286 6.16 2.47 7.53
N TYR A 287 5.73 3.58 6.95
CA TYR A 287 5.34 3.65 5.54
C TYR A 287 6.52 3.26 4.64
N ILE A 288 7.70 3.85 4.89
CA ILE A 288 8.94 3.54 4.17
C ILE A 288 9.31 2.06 4.35
N GLU A 289 9.28 1.54 5.59
CA GLU A 289 9.58 0.13 5.88
C GLU A 289 8.65 -0.82 5.11
N THR A 290 7.35 -0.51 5.07
CA THR A 290 6.35 -1.29 4.33
C THR A 290 6.66 -1.30 2.83
N TYR A 291 7.05 -0.15 2.28
CA TYR A 291 7.42 -0.02 0.87
C TYR A 291 8.74 -0.74 0.54
N GLU A 292 9.77 -0.57 1.36
CA GLU A 292 11.08 -1.21 1.18
C GLU A 292 10.99 -2.73 1.32
N ARG A 293 10.13 -3.26 2.21
CA ARG A 293 9.88 -4.70 2.31
C ARG A 293 9.33 -5.28 1.01
N ARG A 294 8.38 -4.59 0.37
CA ARG A 294 7.84 -4.98 -0.94
C ARG A 294 8.92 -4.92 -2.02
N LYS A 295 9.73 -3.86 -2.04
CA LYS A 295 10.86 -3.71 -2.95
C LYS A 295 11.90 -4.82 -2.76
N ALA A 296 12.22 -5.17 -1.51
CA ALA A 296 13.18 -6.20 -1.17
C ALA A 296 12.73 -7.60 -1.62
N LEU A 297 11.44 -7.93 -1.52
CA LEU A 297 10.90 -9.19 -2.05
C LEU A 297 11.04 -9.29 -3.57
N LEU A 298 10.86 -8.16 -4.28
CA LEU A 298 11.14 -8.06 -5.71
C LEU A 298 12.63 -8.19 -6.03
N SER A 299 13.53 -7.89 -5.07
CA SER A 299 14.98 -7.95 -5.24
C SER A 299 15.64 -9.23 -4.68
N LYS A 300 14.91 -10.16 -4.04
CA LYS A 300 15.41 -11.50 -3.61
C LYS A 300 15.75 -12.44 -4.79
N ILE A 301 16.27 -11.88 -5.87
CA ILE A 301 16.00 -12.27 -7.25
C ILE A 301 17.29 -12.24 -8.12
N ILE A 302 18.50 -12.33 -7.53
CA ILE A 302 19.87 -12.28 -8.12
C ILE A 302 20.54 -10.89 -8.05
N ASN A 303 21.86 -10.88 -7.78
CA ASN A 303 22.87 -9.80 -7.87
C ASN A 303 22.83 -9.02 -9.19
N ILE A 304 21.77 -8.25 -9.40
CA ILE A 304 21.77 -7.19 -10.38
C ILE A 304 21.26 -5.98 -9.61
N GLU A 305 22.17 -5.08 -9.27
CA GLU A 305 21.86 -3.65 -9.12
C GLU A 305 21.30 -3.19 -10.47
N ALA A 306 20.06 -3.57 -10.76
CA ALA A 306 19.30 -2.94 -11.81
C ALA A 306 18.78 -1.68 -11.14
N ASP A 307 19.40 -0.56 -11.51
CA ASP A 307 18.83 0.78 -11.43
C ASP A 307 17.30 0.68 -11.55
N ILE A 308 16.63 0.78 -10.40
CA ILE A 308 15.25 1.26 -10.32
C ILE A 308 15.28 2.80 -10.48
N GLU A 309 16.46 3.39 -10.68
CA GLU A 309 16.63 4.68 -11.30
C GLU A 309 16.37 4.56 -12.82
N ASP A 310 15.65 5.52 -13.39
CA ASP A 310 15.39 5.67 -14.83
C ASP A 310 14.40 4.70 -15.50
N LYS A 311 13.16 4.70 -15.00
CA LYS A 311 12.04 5.23 -15.79
C LYS A 311 11.05 5.94 -14.86
N PHE A 312 11.27 7.22 -14.61
CA PHE A 312 10.26 8.15 -14.11
C PHE A 312 9.11 8.33 -15.14
N GLY A 313 8.37 7.25 -15.43
CA GLY A 313 7.00 7.32 -15.91
C GLY A 313 6.09 7.54 -14.70
N ILE A 314 6.25 8.69 -14.06
CA ILE A 314 5.46 9.03 -12.87
C ILE A 314 4.03 9.31 -13.35
N PHE A 315 3.08 8.49 -12.90
CA PHE A 315 1.66 8.81 -12.63
C PHE A 315 0.54 7.94 -13.21
N ASP A 316 0.76 6.74 -13.75
CA ASP A 316 -0.32 5.76 -13.93
C ASP A 316 -0.97 5.33 -12.60
N THR A 317 -2.20 5.82 -12.33
CA THR A 317 -3.06 5.56 -11.16
C THR A 317 -2.80 6.33 -9.85
N LEU A 318 -2.66 7.66 -9.95
CA LEU A 318 -3.11 8.55 -8.86
C LEU A 318 -4.66 8.53 -8.75
N SER A 319 -5.17 7.68 -7.86
CA SER A 319 -6.56 7.61 -7.37
C SER A 319 -7.45 6.57 -8.05
N SER A 320 -7.33 5.30 -7.62
CA SER A 320 -8.37 4.27 -7.76
C SER A 320 -8.79 3.77 -6.38
N GLY A 321 -9.60 4.57 -5.68
CA GLY A 321 -10.38 4.13 -4.53
C GLY A 321 -11.67 3.42 -4.95
N SER A 322 -11.67 2.67 -6.06
CA SER A 322 -12.85 1.96 -6.55
C SER A 322 -12.88 0.54 -6.01
N GLU A 323 -13.73 0.33 -5.01
CA GLU A 323 -14.12 -0.95 -4.42
C GLU A 323 -14.92 -1.85 -5.39
N SER A 324 -14.34 -2.23 -6.51
CA SER A 324 -14.95 -3.13 -7.49
C SER A 324 -14.21 -4.45 -7.55
N GLY A 325 -14.72 -5.43 -6.79
CA GLY A 325 -14.45 -6.85 -6.96
C GLY A 325 -13.24 -7.39 -6.21
N GLU A 326 -13.48 -7.99 -5.03
CA GLU A 326 -12.50 -8.72 -4.19
C GLU A 326 -11.76 -9.89 -4.90
N ASN A 327 -11.97 -10.12 -6.20
CA ASN A 327 -11.25 -11.14 -6.96
C ASN A 327 -10.28 -10.55 -8.00
N GLN A 328 -10.19 -9.22 -8.10
CA GLN A 328 -9.23 -8.50 -8.95
C GLN A 328 -8.56 -7.32 -8.22
N GLU A 329 -8.39 -7.40 -6.90
CA GLU A 329 -7.08 -7.01 -6.35
C GLU A 329 -6.10 -8.11 -6.79
N SER A 330 -5.83 -8.20 -8.11
CA SER A 330 -4.51 -8.65 -8.49
C SER A 330 -3.57 -7.74 -7.72
N GLU A 331 -2.74 -8.32 -6.84
CA GLU A 331 -1.50 -7.69 -6.41
C GLU A 331 -0.80 -7.24 -7.69
N SER A 332 -1.11 -6.01 -8.10
CA SER A 332 -0.66 -5.44 -9.36
C SER A 332 0.85 -5.44 -9.27
N LEU A 333 1.48 -5.91 -10.34
CA LEU A 333 2.93 -5.91 -10.50
C LEU A 333 3.53 -4.51 -10.42
N GLU A 334 2.69 -3.49 -10.53
CA GLU A 334 3.04 -2.09 -10.70
C GLU A 334 2.77 -1.36 -9.39
N LEU A 335 3.86 -0.89 -8.79
CA LEU A 335 3.83 0.07 -7.69
C LEU A 335 3.07 1.30 -8.18
N GLU A 336 1.97 1.63 -7.51
CA GLU A 336 1.22 2.84 -7.83
C GLU A 336 2.17 4.05 -7.75
N PRO A 337 2.31 4.87 -8.80
CA PRO A 337 3.15 6.07 -8.84
C PRO A 337 2.81 7.07 -7.74
N LYS A 338 1.57 7.04 -7.23
CA LYS A 338 1.18 7.74 -6.00
C LYS A 338 2.03 7.30 -4.81
N ASP A 339 2.18 5.99 -4.63
CA ASP A 339 2.90 5.39 -3.52
C ASP A 339 4.39 5.66 -3.66
N LEU A 340 4.93 5.62 -4.89
CA LEU A 340 6.31 6.01 -5.19
C LEU A 340 6.58 7.50 -4.87
N LEU A 341 5.69 8.42 -5.31
CA LEU A 341 5.81 9.84 -4.98
C LEU A 341 5.83 10.06 -3.46
N MET A 342 4.89 9.45 -2.75
CA MET A 342 4.82 9.56 -1.28
C MET A 342 6.06 8.97 -0.62
N TYR A 343 6.48 7.78 -1.03
CA TYR A 343 7.70 7.13 -0.54
C TYR A 343 8.93 8.04 -0.72
N SER A 344 9.15 8.59 -1.92
CA SER A 344 10.30 9.45 -2.21
C SER A 344 10.29 10.73 -1.38
N LEU A 345 9.12 11.36 -1.23
CA LEU A 345 8.95 12.57 -0.40
C LEU A 345 9.25 12.27 1.07
N LEU A 346 8.64 11.21 1.63
CA LEU A 346 8.82 10.84 3.03
C LEU A 346 10.26 10.42 3.33
N LYS A 347 10.85 9.58 2.46
CA LYS A 347 12.23 9.09 2.63
C LYS A 347 13.22 10.25 2.60
N THR A 348 13.13 11.12 1.59
CA THR A 348 14.01 12.29 1.48
C THR A 348 13.81 13.26 2.65
N ASP A 349 12.58 13.52 3.09
CA ASP A 349 12.34 14.44 4.20
C ASP A 349 12.85 13.88 5.53
N ILE A 350 12.62 12.59 5.81
CA ILE A 350 13.06 11.91 7.04
C ILE A 350 14.57 11.81 7.14
N GLU A 351 15.25 11.44 6.04
CA GLU A 351 16.72 11.32 6.01
C GLU A 351 17.44 12.66 6.20
N ASN A 352 16.70 13.79 6.07
CA ASN A 352 17.26 15.13 6.13
C ASN A 352 16.65 15.98 7.26
N TYR A 353 15.60 16.76 6.99
CA TYR A 353 15.17 17.86 7.88
C TYR A 353 13.73 17.77 8.41
N CYS A 354 12.93 16.80 7.99
CA CYS A 354 11.52 16.61 8.40
C CYS A 354 10.67 17.90 8.28
N GLN A 355 10.82 18.64 7.18
CA GLN A 355 10.26 19.98 6.97
C GLN A 355 8.82 19.95 6.47
N ILE A 356 8.36 18.84 5.89
CA ILE A 356 7.03 18.72 5.27
C ILE A 356 6.16 17.63 5.89
N ILE A 357 6.62 16.93 6.93
CA ILE A 357 5.89 15.81 7.52
C ILE A 357 4.49 16.19 8.05
N GLU A 358 4.30 17.43 8.52
CA GLU A 358 3.01 17.95 9.00
C GLU A 358 2.19 18.63 7.88
N HIS A 359 2.65 18.56 6.63
CA HIS A 359 1.94 19.14 5.49
C HIS A 359 0.59 18.42 5.27
N PRO A 360 -0.52 19.13 4.98
CA PRO A 360 -1.85 18.51 4.86
C PRO A 360 -1.95 17.36 3.86
N LYS A 361 -1.20 17.40 2.76
CA LYS A 361 -1.12 16.28 1.80
C LYS A 361 -0.50 15.05 2.47
N ILE A 362 0.60 15.21 3.20
CA ILE A 362 1.32 14.12 3.83
C ILE A 362 0.49 13.54 4.97
N ILE A 363 -0.05 14.38 5.86
CA ILE A 363 -0.89 13.93 6.97
C ILE A 363 -2.14 13.20 6.50
N ALA A 364 -2.83 13.67 5.45
CA ALA A 364 -4.00 12.97 4.91
C ALA A 364 -3.66 11.57 4.38
N GLU A 365 -2.50 11.41 3.74
CA GLU A 365 -2.06 10.11 3.23
C GLU A 365 -1.57 9.19 4.35
N LEU A 366 -0.86 9.73 5.35
CA LEU A 366 -0.50 8.99 6.57
C LEU A 366 -1.74 8.57 7.37
N GLN A 367 -2.77 9.41 7.45
CA GLN A 367 -4.07 9.07 8.05
C GLN A 367 -4.78 7.92 7.31
N ASN A 368 -4.74 7.93 5.98
CA ASN A 368 -5.27 6.82 5.19
C ASN A 368 -4.43 5.54 5.37
N PHE A 369 -3.11 5.67 5.39
CA PHE A 369 -2.18 4.56 5.62
C PHE A 369 -2.43 3.89 6.98
N VAL A 370 -2.49 4.66 8.08
CA VAL A 370 -2.72 4.09 9.41
C VAL A 370 -4.07 3.40 9.52
N ARG A 371 -5.13 3.96 8.91
CA ARG A 371 -6.44 3.31 8.84
C ARG A 371 -6.34 1.95 8.13
N LYS A 372 -5.69 1.91 6.96
CA LYS A 372 -5.47 0.67 6.21
C LYS A 372 -4.68 -0.35 7.06
N GLN A 373 -3.64 0.09 7.76
CA GLN A 373 -2.85 -0.78 8.64
C GLN A 373 -3.69 -1.36 9.79
N TRP A 374 -4.55 -0.55 10.43
CA TRP A 374 -5.48 -1.05 11.45
C TRP A 374 -6.47 -2.08 10.89
N VAL A 375 -7.03 -1.84 9.71
CA VAL A 375 -7.90 -2.82 9.02
C VAL A 375 -7.13 -4.10 8.69
N GLU A 376 -5.91 -3.99 8.17
CA GLU A 376 -5.09 -5.15 7.82
C GLU A 376 -4.75 -6.02 9.05
N ILE A 377 -4.41 -5.38 10.17
CA ILE A 377 -4.16 -6.07 11.44
C ILE A 377 -5.42 -6.76 11.93
N ALA A 378 -6.55 -6.04 12.01
CA ALA A 378 -7.82 -6.58 12.52
C ALA A 378 -8.37 -7.74 11.68
N THR A 379 -8.11 -7.74 10.38
CA THR A 379 -8.61 -8.74 9.43
C THR A 379 -7.59 -9.86 9.15
N GLY A 380 -6.42 -9.83 9.79
CA GLY A 380 -5.33 -10.78 9.58
C GLY A 380 -4.66 -10.67 8.20
N ARG A 381 -4.95 -9.61 7.42
CA ARG A 381 -4.23 -9.31 6.17
C ARG A 381 -2.79 -8.84 6.43
N SER A 382 -2.45 -8.45 7.65
CA SER A 382 -1.08 -8.18 8.07
C SER A 382 -0.22 -9.45 8.20
N ILE A 383 -0.83 -10.64 8.24
CA ILE A 383 -0.13 -11.92 8.19
C ILE A 383 0.19 -12.23 6.73
N LYS A 384 1.49 -12.17 6.39
CA LYS A 384 1.98 -12.29 5.02
C LYS A 384 2.67 -13.63 4.79
N PHE A 385 2.29 -14.29 3.70
CA PHE A 385 3.03 -15.37 3.05
C PHE A 385 3.79 -14.80 1.86
N THR A 386 4.70 -15.58 1.29
CA THR A 386 5.29 -15.26 -0.02
C THR A 386 4.52 -16.01 -1.11
N SER A 387 4.31 -15.42 -2.28
CA SER A 387 3.75 -16.12 -3.44
C SER A 387 4.72 -16.15 -4.60
N GLY A 388 4.62 -17.17 -5.45
CA GLY A 388 5.40 -17.28 -6.69
C GLY A 388 4.63 -18.02 -7.77
N LEU A 389 5.10 -17.91 -9.02
CA LEU A 389 4.45 -18.50 -10.19
C LEU A 389 4.46 -20.02 -10.10
N ALA A 390 3.27 -20.63 -10.11
CA ALA A 390 3.13 -22.08 -10.10
C ALA A 390 3.75 -22.68 -11.38
N GLN A 391 4.54 -23.74 -11.23
CA GLN A 391 5.07 -24.54 -12.33
C GLN A 391 4.86 -26.04 -12.06
N PRO A 392 4.41 -26.83 -13.04
CA PRO A 392 4.24 -28.26 -12.85
C PRO A 392 5.58 -28.98 -12.94
N ASN A 393 5.81 -29.94 -12.06
CA ASN A 393 6.92 -30.89 -12.20
C ASN A 393 6.50 -32.29 -11.71
N LEU A 394 6.69 -33.30 -12.57
CA LEU A 394 6.32 -34.70 -12.31
C LEU A 394 7.38 -35.48 -11.52
N ASP A 395 8.60 -34.94 -11.36
CA ASP A 395 9.66 -35.53 -10.52
C ASP A 395 9.38 -35.34 -9.02
N LEU A 396 8.46 -34.43 -8.67
CA LEU A 396 7.99 -34.22 -7.31
C LEU A 396 6.91 -35.24 -6.96
N GLN A 397 7.04 -35.87 -5.79
CA GLN A 397 6.00 -36.71 -5.19
C GLN A 397 4.82 -35.86 -4.71
N SER A 398 3.73 -36.52 -4.30
CA SER A 398 2.50 -35.82 -3.90
C SER A 398 2.66 -34.94 -2.64
N ASP A 399 3.63 -35.25 -1.78
CA ASP A 399 3.97 -34.52 -0.55
C ASP A 399 5.19 -33.60 -0.70
N GLU A 400 5.69 -33.40 -1.93
CA GLU A 400 6.87 -32.59 -2.23
C GLU A 400 6.51 -31.28 -2.96
N ILE A 401 7.28 -30.23 -2.70
CA ILE A 401 7.24 -28.93 -3.38
C ILE A 401 8.68 -28.47 -3.63
N CYS A 402 8.92 -27.61 -4.61
CA CYS A 402 10.22 -26.98 -4.81
C CYS A 402 10.10 -25.46 -4.79
N ILE A 403 10.74 -24.84 -3.80
CA ILE A 403 10.92 -23.40 -3.67
C ILE A 403 12.43 -23.15 -3.64
N PRO A 404 13.00 -22.55 -4.71
CA PRO A 404 14.44 -22.50 -4.95
C PRO A 404 15.28 -21.97 -3.78
N TYR A 405 14.81 -20.92 -3.11
CA TYR A 405 15.57 -20.24 -2.06
C TYR A 405 15.34 -20.81 -0.64
N ILE A 406 14.42 -21.77 -0.48
CA ILE A 406 14.18 -22.43 0.81
C ILE A 406 15.05 -23.68 0.89
N GLN A 407 15.56 -24.02 2.07
CA GLN A 407 16.39 -25.20 2.28
C GLN A 407 15.63 -26.52 2.00
N GLU A 408 16.36 -27.53 1.53
CA GLU A 408 15.80 -28.86 1.30
C GLU A 408 15.37 -29.54 2.61
N GLY A 409 14.26 -30.26 2.57
CA GLY A 409 13.67 -30.96 3.72
C GLY A 409 12.79 -30.07 4.61
N GLU A 410 12.82 -28.74 4.45
CA GLU A 410 11.96 -27.83 5.20
C GLU A 410 10.48 -28.08 4.90
N GLU A 411 9.65 -28.04 5.93
CA GLU A 411 8.20 -28.17 5.78
C GLU A 411 7.57 -26.81 5.48
N ILE A 412 6.66 -26.78 4.51
CA ILE A 412 6.10 -25.57 3.92
C ILE A 412 4.58 -25.65 3.98
N ILE A 413 3.93 -24.59 4.48
CA ILE A 413 2.48 -24.39 4.36
C ILE A 413 2.23 -23.77 3.00
N VAL A 414 1.28 -24.30 2.22
CA VAL A 414 1.02 -23.89 0.82
C VAL A 414 -0.48 -23.72 0.61
N THR A 415 -0.87 -22.68 -0.13
CA THR A 415 -2.26 -22.40 -0.47
C THR A 415 -2.39 -21.56 -1.75
N ARG A 416 -3.62 -21.40 -2.22
CA ARG A 416 -4.00 -20.53 -3.34
C ARG A 416 -5.31 -19.81 -3.00
N SER A 417 -5.39 -18.54 -3.41
CA SER A 417 -6.62 -17.75 -3.32
C SER A 417 -7.39 -17.74 -4.66
N PRO A 418 -8.74 -17.70 -4.64
CA PRO A 418 -9.62 -17.71 -3.47
C PRO A 418 -9.70 -19.09 -2.79
N LEU A 419 -9.66 -19.11 -1.45
CA LEU A 419 -9.82 -20.34 -0.68
C LEU A 419 -11.31 -20.69 -0.49
N ILE A 420 -11.70 -21.92 -0.82
CA ILE A 420 -13.06 -22.42 -0.58
C ILE A 420 -13.23 -22.82 0.90
N ASN A 421 -12.34 -23.67 1.41
CA ASN A 421 -12.32 -24.15 2.79
C ASN A 421 -10.92 -24.66 3.15
N SER A 422 -10.76 -25.19 4.35
CA SER A 422 -9.46 -25.67 4.86
C SER A 422 -8.77 -26.74 4.01
N ASN A 423 -9.46 -27.45 3.11
CA ASN A 423 -8.84 -28.45 2.22
C ASN A 423 -7.82 -27.82 1.25
N GLY A 424 -7.94 -26.50 0.98
CA GLY A 424 -7.06 -25.78 0.07
C GLY A 424 -5.80 -25.16 0.70
N VAL A 425 -5.50 -25.53 1.95
CA VAL A 425 -4.23 -25.23 2.60
C VAL A 425 -3.62 -26.56 3.02
N ILE A 426 -2.38 -26.83 2.62
CA ILE A 426 -1.70 -28.10 2.89
C ILE A 426 -0.27 -27.85 3.37
N THR A 427 0.35 -28.88 3.93
CA THR A 427 1.79 -28.88 4.23
C THR A 427 2.54 -29.82 3.29
N LEU A 428 3.64 -29.35 2.71
CA LEU A 428 4.51 -30.12 1.80
C LEU A 428 5.97 -30.01 2.25
N LYS A 429 6.82 -30.93 1.82
CA LYS A 429 8.28 -30.89 2.07
C LYS A 429 9.00 -30.28 0.89
N ASN A 430 9.90 -29.34 1.16
CA ASN A 430 10.70 -28.73 0.12
C ASN A 430 11.77 -29.72 -0.40
N LYS A 431 11.87 -29.85 -1.72
CA LYS A 431 12.83 -30.68 -2.43
C LYS A 431 13.39 -29.90 -3.60
N HIS A 432 14.71 -29.88 -3.74
CA HIS A 432 15.34 -29.13 -4.81
C HIS A 432 15.32 -29.92 -6.11
N LEU A 433 14.99 -29.22 -7.21
CA LEU A 433 15.04 -29.78 -8.55
C LEU A 433 16.39 -29.47 -9.20
N PRO A 434 16.88 -30.30 -10.16
CA PRO A 434 18.14 -30.03 -10.84
C PRO A 434 18.19 -28.69 -11.58
N GLN A 435 17.03 -28.22 -12.05
CA GLN A 435 16.86 -26.92 -12.69
C GLN A 435 15.69 -26.20 -12.05
N MET A 436 15.98 -24.99 -11.58
CA MET A 436 15.04 -24.12 -10.85
C MET A 436 15.14 -22.70 -11.41
N LEU A 437 14.02 -22.00 -11.45
CA LEU A 437 13.95 -20.61 -11.85
C LEU A 437 13.42 -19.76 -10.70
N ASP A 438 14.00 -18.59 -10.52
CA ASP A 438 13.55 -17.65 -9.51
C ASP A 438 12.15 -17.12 -9.79
N GLY A 439 11.44 -16.76 -8.72
CA GLY A 439 10.05 -16.33 -8.78
C GLY A 439 9.06 -17.45 -9.07
N CYS A 440 9.51 -18.71 -9.18
CA CYS A 440 8.67 -19.88 -9.40
C CYS A 440 8.52 -20.74 -8.15
N VAL A 441 7.43 -21.50 -8.12
CA VAL A 441 7.12 -22.55 -7.14
C VAL A 441 6.74 -23.80 -7.93
N TYR A 442 7.53 -24.86 -7.84
CA TYR A 442 7.22 -26.10 -8.55
C TYR A 442 6.45 -27.06 -7.66
N ILE A 443 5.42 -27.70 -8.23
CA ILE A 443 4.56 -28.62 -7.50
C ILE A 443 4.14 -29.77 -8.40
N ASN A 444 3.84 -30.93 -7.81
CA ASN A 444 3.19 -32.01 -8.53
C ASN A 444 1.82 -31.53 -9.06
N PRO A 445 1.54 -31.65 -10.37
CA PRO A 445 0.30 -31.13 -10.95
C PRO A 445 -0.97 -31.77 -10.37
N LYS A 446 -0.89 -33.03 -9.95
CA LYS A 446 -2.01 -33.72 -9.30
C LYS A 446 -2.30 -33.11 -7.92
N THR A 447 -1.27 -32.93 -7.09
CA THR A 447 -1.40 -32.28 -5.77
C THR A 447 -1.98 -30.86 -5.90
N ALA A 448 -1.51 -30.10 -6.89
CA ALA A 448 -1.97 -28.74 -7.14
C ALA A 448 -3.46 -28.69 -7.56
N MET A 449 -3.89 -29.61 -8.42
CA MET A 449 -5.29 -29.73 -8.84
C MET A 449 -6.21 -30.20 -7.71
N GLU A 450 -5.84 -31.27 -7.01
CA GLU A 450 -6.68 -31.92 -5.99
C GLU A 450 -6.90 -31.05 -4.76
N ASN A 451 -5.91 -30.25 -4.35
CA ASN A 451 -6.02 -29.42 -3.15
C ASN A 451 -6.36 -27.95 -3.46
N MET A 452 -5.84 -27.39 -4.55
CA MET A 452 -5.89 -25.94 -4.80
C MET A 452 -6.58 -25.57 -6.12
N GLN A 453 -7.10 -26.56 -6.87
CA GLN A 453 -7.71 -26.39 -8.19
C GLN A 453 -6.80 -25.59 -9.16
N CYS A 454 -5.49 -25.68 -8.95
CA CYS A 454 -4.46 -24.89 -9.63
C CYS A 454 -4.27 -25.35 -11.08
N ASP A 455 -4.18 -24.40 -12.00
CA ASP A 455 -3.62 -24.61 -13.34
C ASP A 455 -2.28 -23.87 -13.47
N PHE A 456 -1.61 -23.96 -14.63
CA PHE A 456 -0.29 -23.34 -14.83
C PHE A 456 -0.32 -22.27 -15.93
N ASP A 457 -1.48 -21.62 -16.11
CA ASP A 457 -1.66 -20.54 -17.09
C ASP A 457 -1.29 -19.15 -16.56
N GLY A 458 -0.94 -19.06 -15.27
CA GLY A 458 -0.50 -17.87 -14.57
C GLY A 458 -0.78 -17.85 -13.06
N ASP A 459 -1.26 -18.96 -12.48
CA ASP A 459 -1.57 -19.05 -11.05
C ASP A 459 -0.34 -18.83 -10.17
N LEU A 460 -0.58 -18.22 -8.99
CA LEU A 460 0.42 -18.06 -7.95
C LEU A 460 0.08 -18.97 -6.77
N LEU A 461 1.10 -19.63 -6.22
CA LEU A 461 0.99 -20.37 -4.96
C LEU A 461 1.60 -19.54 -3.84
N ALA A 462 0.83 -19.35 -2.76
CA ALA A 462 1.28 -18.69 -1.55
C ALA A 462 1.84 -19.73 -0.57
N PHE A 463 2.94 -19.39 0.10
CA PHE A 463 3.66 -20.29 0.98
C PHE A 463 4.38 -19.58 2.13
N ALA A 464 4.63 -20.33 3.20
CA ALA A 464 5.49 -19.96 4.32
C ALA A 464 6.15 -21.21 4.93
N GLN A 465 7.29 -21.06 5.60
CA GLN A 465 7.91 -22.18 6.30
C GLN A 465 7.07 -22.52 7.55
N ALA A 466 6.81 -23.80 7.78
CA ALA A 466 6.00 -24.28 8.89
C ALA A 466 6.60 -23.89 10.25
N LYS A 467 7.92 -23.70 10.34
CA LYS A 467 8.60 -23.24 11.56
C LYS A 467 8.27 -21.80 11.96
N ASP A 468 7.83 -20.98 11.01
CA ASP A 468 7.43 -19.59 11.26
C ASP A 468 5.99 -19.53 11.80
N PHE A 469 5.19 -20.56 11.49
CA PHE A 469 3.80 -20.72 11.92
C PHE A 469 3.50 -22.15 12.40
N PRO A 470 4.17 -22.64 13.47
CA PRO A 470 4.05 -24.03 13.92
C PRO A 470 2.63 -24.43 14.35
N GLN A 471 1.85 -23.52 14.96
CA GLN A 471 0.47 -23.82 15.35
C GLN A 471 -0.44 -23.89 14.13
N LEU A 472 -0.27 -22.97 13.16
CA LEU A 472 -0.98 -23.06 11.89
C LEU A 472 -0.64 -24.33 11.13
N ALA A 473 0.65 -24.72 11.05
CA ALA A 473 1.06 -25.95 10.40
C ALA A 473 0.43 -27.20 11.05
N ALA A 474 0.38 -27.24 12.38
CA ALA A 474 -0.24 -28.33 13.12
C ALA A 474 -1.76 -28.42 12.85
N GLU A 475 -2.47 -27.30 12.92
CA GLU A 475 -3.92 -27.27 12.65
C GLU A 475 -4.22 -27.55 11.17
N VAL A 476 -3.39 -27.08 10.23
CA VAL A 476 -3.50 -27.44 8.80
C VAL A 476 -3.43 -28.95 8.62
N LYS A 477 -2.48 -29.64 9.25
CA LYS A 477 -2.40 -31.11 9.19
C LYS A 477 -3.63 -31.78 9.80
N GLU A 478 -4.09 -31.30 10.95
CA GLU A 478 -5.29 -31.80 11.61
C GLU A 478 -6.54 -31.67 10.72
N LYS A 479 -6.76 -30.49 10.11
CA LYS A 479 -7.90 -30.24 9.20
C LYS A 479 -7.84 -31.09 7.93
N ASN A 480 -6.65 -31.51 7.53
CA ASN A 480 -6.43 -32.36 6.36
C ASN A 480 -6.50 -33.87 6.67
N LEU A 481 -6.73 -34.28 7.91
CA LEU A 481 -7.05 -35.67 8.23
C LEU A 481 -8.38 -36.08 7.56
N PRO A 482 -8.52 -37.32 7.05
CA PRO A 482 -9.71 -37.77 6.31
C PRO A 482 -11.04 -37.52 7.04
N GLU A 483 -11.07 -37.67 8.36
CA GLU A 483 -12.23 -37.46 9.21
C GLU A 483 -12.64 -35.98 9.37
N ASN A 484 -11.68 -35.06 9.21
CA ASN A 484 -11.87 -33.62 9.43
C ASN A 484 -12.14 -32.86 8.14
N ARG A 485 -11.59 -33.33 7.01
CA ARG A 485 -11.72 -32.70 5.69
C ARG A 485 -13.18 -32.47 5.30
N TYR A 486 -13.39 -31.41 4.54
CA TYR A 486 -14.65 -31.20 3.83
C TYR A 486 -14.74 -32.20 2.66
N PRO A 487 -15.95 -32.53 2.18
CA PRO A 487 -16.09 -33.23 0.92
C PRO A 487 -15.35 -32.48 -0.20
N ASP A 488 -14.68 -33.21 -1.08
CA ASP A 488 -14.00 -32.60 -2.21
C ASP A 488 -15.02 -31.99 -3.18
N ILE A 489 -14.65 -30.84 -3.75
CA ILE A 489 -15.52 -30.11 -4.68
C ILE A 489 -15.59 -30.86 -6.00
N VAL A 490 -16.81 -31.13 -6.46
CA VAL A 490 -17.04 -31.86 -7.70
C VAL A 490 -17.21 -30.86 -8.83
N LYS A 491 -16.23 -30.81 -9.74
CA LYS A 491 -16.29 -29.96 -10.93
C LYS A 491 -17.35 -30.49 -11.90
N LYS A 492 -18.48 -29.79 -12.02
CA LYS A 492 -19.54 -30.10 -13.00
C LYS A 492 -18.98 -30.00 -14.43
N ALA A 493 -19.41 -30.90 -15.32
CA ALA A 493 -19.02 -30.86 -16.72
C ALA A 493 -19.53 -29.55 -17.37
N LYS A 494 -18.71 -28.94 -18.22
CA LYS A 494 -19.06 -27.69 -18.90
C LYS A 494 -20.22 -27.93 -19.87
N VAL A 495 -21.23 -27.06 -19.82
CA VAL A 495 -22.37 -27.09 -20.74
C VAL A 495 -22.17 -26.01 -21.80
N PRO A 496 -22.32 -26.32 -23.10
CA PRO A 496 -22.18 -25.33 -24.15
C PRO A 496 -23.33 -24.32 -24.09
N TYR A 497 -23.00 -23.06 -24.37
CA TYR A 497 -24.00 -22.02 -24.54
C TYR A 497 -24.89 -22.27 -25.76
N GLN A 498 -26.13 -21.78 -25.69
CA GLN A 498 -27.10 -21.80 -26.78
C GLN A 498 -27.50 -20.35 -27.10
N GLY A 499 -27.90 -20.10 -28.36
CA GLY A 499 -28.37 -18.79 -28.82
C GLY A 499 -27.31 -17.97 -29.57
N THR A 500 -27.65 -16.72 -29.80
CA THR A 500 -26.83 -15.66 -30.39
C THR A 500 -25.68 -15.26 -29.47
N PHE A 501 -24.64 -14.61 -30.02
CA PHE A 501 -23.51 -14.20 -29.18
C PHE A 501 -23.89 -13.11 -28.17
N GLU A 502 -24.87 -12.28 -28.50
CA GLU A 502 -25.45 -11.26 -27.63
C GLU A 502 -26.15 -11.88 -26.40
N GLU A 503 -26.94 -12.94 -26.60
CA GLU A 503 -27.56 -13.71 -25.50
C GLU A 503 -26.50 -14.33 -24.59
N ILE A 504 -25.43 -14.87 -25.19
CA ILE A 504 -24.29 -15.44 -24.47
C ILE A 504 -23.57 -14.37 -23.65
N ALA A 505 -23.30 -13.21 -24.25
CA ALA A 505 -22.61 -12.10 -23.60
C ALA A 505 -23.40 -11.58 -22.40
N VAL A 506 -24.71 -11.35 -22.55
CA VAL A 506 -25.59 -10.94 -21.44
C VAL A 506 -25.58 -12.00 -20.33
N SER A 507 -25.70 -13.28 -20.67
CA SER A 507 -25.64 -14.36 -19.69
C SER A 507 -24.29 -14.45 -18.98
N ALA A 508 -23.19 -14.20 -19.68
CA ALA A 508 -21.82 -14.28 -19.16
C ALA A 508 -21.40 -13.06 -18.31
N MET A 509 -22.19 -11.97 -18.33
CA MET A 509 -21.95 -10.80 -17.48
C MET A 509 -22.15 -11.08 -15.99
N GLU A 510 -23.03 -12.03 -15.65
CA GLU A 510 -23.38 -12.33 -14.27
C GLU A 510 -22.27 -13.11 -13.57
N ASN A 511 -21.85 -12.61 -12.41
CA ASN A 511 -20.83 -13.25 -11.59
C ASN A 511 -21.24 -13.22 -10.11
N LYS A 512 -21.51 -14.41 -9.54
CA LYS A 512 -21.89 -14.59 -8.13
C LYS A 512 -20.73 -15.03 -7.23
N ILE A 513 -19.49 -15.09 -7.73
CA ILE A 513 -18.31 -15.57 -6.98
C ILE A 513 -18.19 -14.80 -5.65
N GLY A 514 -18.26 -13.46 -5.69
CA GLY A 514 -18.15 -12.64 -4.47
C GLY A 514 -19.30 -12.81 -3.47
N ILE A 515 -20.51 -13.11 -3.94
CA ILE A 515 -21.67 -13.38 -3.07
C ILE A 515 -21.47 -14.72 -2.37
N ILE A 516 -21.13 -15.76 -3.15
CA ILE A 516 -20.94 -17.13 -2.64
C ILE A 516 -19.71 -17.19 -1.72
N ALA A 517 -18.59 -16.54 -2.05
CA ALA A 517 -17.39 -16.51 -1.22
C ALA A 517 -17.61 -15.79 0.13
N ASN A 518 -18.44 -14.74 0.17
CA ASN A 518 -18.82 -14.09 1.42
C ASN A 518 -19.76 -14.98 2.26
N GLU A 519 -20.67 -15.70 1.62
CA GLU A 519 -21.54 -16.65 2.31
C GLU A 519 -20.76 -17.85 2.86
N ILE A 520 -19.73 -18.34 2.15
CA ILE A 520 -18.80 -19.36 2.64
C ILE A 520 -18.06 -18.85 3.88
N GLN A 521 -17.47 -17.64 3.85
CA GLN A 521 -16.80 -17.06 5.01
C GLN A 521 -17.74 -16.91 6.21
N LYS A 522 -18.98 -16.45 5.98
CA LYS A 522 -20.02 -16.38 7.00
C LYS A 522 -20.29 -17.77 7.60
N ASN A 523 -20.46 -18.78 6.77
CA ASN A 523 -20.74 -20.14 7.20
C ASN A 523 -19.59 -20.70 8.05
N VAL A 524 -18.33 -20.57 7.60
CA VAL A 524 -17.15 -21.01 8.38
C VAL A 524 -17.06 -20.26 9.71
N ALA A 525 -17.29 -18.95 9.72
CA ALA A 525 -17.26 -18.15 10.95
C ALA A 525 -18.27 -18.67 11.99
N LEU A 526 -19.48 -19.01 11.55
CA LEU A 526 -20.53 -19.60 12.40
C LEU A 526 -20.18 -21.02 12.88
N GLN A 527 -19.52 -21.83 12.05
CA GLN A 527 -19.03 -23.15 12.46
C GLN A 527 -17.97 -23.03 13.55
N CYS A 528 -16.98 -22.16 13.35
CA CYS A 528 -15.91 -21.97 14.31
C CYS A 528 -16.41 -21.33 15.60
N GLU A 529 -17.40 -20.43 15.55
CA GLU A 529 -18.01 -19.84 16.74
C GLU A 529 -18.58 -20.90 17.69
N ILE A 530 -19.18 -21.97 17.17
CA ILE A 530 -19.70 -23.08 17.98
C ILE A 530 -18.60 -23.74 18.83
N ASP A 531 -17.38 -23.85 18.29
CA ASP A 531 -16.26 -24.50 18.97
C ASP A 531 -15.69 -23.65 20.12
N VAL A 532 -15.87 -22.33 20.07
CA VAL A 532 -15.16 -21.38 20.95
C VAL A 532 -16.07 -20.48 21.79
N ILE A 533 -17.39 -20.53 21.57
CA ILE A 533 -18.37 -19.77 22.37
C ILE A 533 -18.28 -20.18 23.85
N PRO A 534 -18.36 -19.22 24.81
CA PRO A 534 -18.32 -19.51 26.24
C PRO A 534 -19.42 -20.48 26.67
N HIS A 535 -19.12 -21.36 27.64
CA HIS A 535 -20.02 -22.43 28.07
C HIS A 535 -21.37 -21.89 28.58
N GLU A 536 -21.35 -20.76 29.27
CA GLU A 536 -22.53 -20.05 29.78
C GLU A 536 -23.45 -19.49 28.68
N GLU A 537 -22.91 -19.22 27.49
CA GLU A 537 -23.65 -18.66 26.35
C GLU A 537 -24.22 -19.75 25.42
N LYS A 538 -23.63 -20.96 25.42
CA LYS A 538 -24.01 -22.09 24.54
C LYS A 538 -25.50 -22.39 24.53
N LYS A 539 -26.15 -22.39 25.71
CA LYS A 539 -27.59 -22.68 25.83
C LYS A 539 -28.47 -21.61 25.17
N ASN A 540 -28.11 -20.34 25.33
CA ASN A 540 -28.84 -19.23 24.71
C ASN A 540 -28.62 -19.21 23.20
N TYR A 541 -27.40 -19.48 22.76
CA TYR A 541 -27.06 -19.62 21.34
C TYR A 541 -27.88 -20.75 20.68
N LEU A 542 -27.89 -21.94 21.28
CA LEU A 542 -28.70 -23.06 20.80
C LEU A 542 -30.17 -22.67 20.70
N ARG A 543 -30.74 -22.02 21.72
CA ARG A 543 -32.13 -21.56 21.70
C ARG A 543 -32.41 -20.59 20.54
N GLN A 544 -31.52 -19.63 20.31
CA GLN A 544 -31.65 -18.68 19.20
C GLN A 544 -31.64 -19.40 17.84
N VAL A 545 -30.70 -20.33 17.65
CA VAL A 545 -30.60 -21.13 16.42
C VAL A 545 -31.84 -22.01 16.24
N SER A 546 -32.29 -22.71 17.29
CA SER A 546 -33.49 -23.55 17.23
C SER A 546 -34.74 -22.77 16.82
N VAL A 547 -35.00 -21.60 17.44
CA VAL A 547 -36.13 -20.73 17.08
C VAL A 547 -36.02 -20.24 15.63
N HIS A 548 -34.81 -19.93 15.16
CA HIS A 548 -34.60 -19.56 13.77
C HIS A 548 -34.88 -20.75 12.83
N LEU A 549 -34.38 -21.93 13.16
CA LEU A 549 -34.59 -23.15 12.37
C LEU A 549 -36.06 -23.60 12.34
N GLU A 550 -36.85 -23.33 13.37
CA GLU A 550 -38.31 -23.50 13.34
C GLU A 550 -38.93 -22.62 12.24
N ASN A 551 -38.49 -21.36 12.11
CA ASN A 551 -38.93 -20.49 11.03
C ASN A 551 -38.47 -20.98 9.64
N VAL A 552 -37.27 -21.58 9.55
CA VAL A 552 -36.79 -22.21 8.30
C VAL A 552 -37.69 -23.40 7.93
N LEU A 553 -38.01 -24.26 8.90
CA LEU A 553 -38.91 -25.41 8.70
C LEU A 553 -40.32 -24.96 8.29
N ALA A 554 -40.86 -23.92 8.92
CA ALA A 554 -42.15 -23.35 8.55
C ALA A 554 -42.15 -22.79 7.11
N LYS A 555 -41.07 -22.13 6.67
CA LYS A 555 -40.91 -21.68 5.28
C LYS A 555 -40.87 -22.84 4.29
N TYR A 556 -40.17 -23.92 4.64
CA TYR A 556 -40.15 -25.15 3.84
C TYR A 556 -41.55 -25.77 3.73
N GLN A 557 -42.25 -25.96 4.86
CA GLN A 557 -43.61 -26.51 4.89
C GLN A 557 -44.62 -25.66 4.11
N ALA A 558 -44.41 -24.34 4.05
CA ALA A 558 -45.21 -23.41 3.25
C ALA A 558 -44.82 -23.37 1.75
N GLY A 559 -43.86 -24.18 1.31
CA GLY A 559 -43.35 -24.19 -0.07
C GLY A 559 -42.54 -22.95 -0.47
N LYS A 560 -42.12 -22.12 0.50
CA LYS A 560 -41.39 -20.86 0.27
C LYS A 560 -39.87 -21.04 0.26
N LEU A 561 -39.37 -22.23 0.57
CA LEU A 561 -37.95 -22.57 0.59
C LEU A 561 -37.77 -24.03 0.20
N GLN A 562 -36.82 -24.33 -0.67
CA GLN A 562 -36.42 -25.70 -0.99
C GLN A 562 -35.17 -26.05 -0.19
N VAL A 563 -35.18 -27.18 0.51
CA VAL A 563 -34.06 -27.64 1.34
C VAL A 563 -33.90 -29.14 1.14
N PRO A 564 -32.67 -29.66 0.97
CA PRO A 564 -32.45 -31.11 0.85
C PRO A 564 -32.94 -31.90 2.08
N ASP A 565 -33.52 -33.09 1.86
CA ASP A 565 -34.09 -33.95 2.91
C ASP A 565 -33.10 -34.25 4.04
N LYS A 566 -31.83 -34.50 3.70
CA LYS A 566 -30.75 -34.74 4.66
C LYS A 566 -30.60 -33.58 5.65
N ILE A 567 -30.63 -32.34 5.15
CA ILE A 567 -30.53 -31.13 5.98
C ILE A 567 -31.82 -30.93 6.79
N LEU A 568 -32.99 -31.16 6.18
CA LEU A 568 -34.29 -31.07 6.86
C LEU A 568 -34.44 -32.04 8.03
N GLN A 569 -33.92 -33.26 7.91
CA GLN A 569 -33.93 -34.23 9.01
C GLN A 569 -33.15 -33.71 10.22
N HIS A 570 -31.95 -33.16 10.01
CA HIS A 570 -31.16 -32.56 11.09
C HIS A 570 -31.84 -31.31 11.67
N ILE A 571 -32.41 -30.44 10.83
CA ILE A 571 -33.19 -29.28 11.27
C ILE A 571 -34.34 -29.73 12.18
N SER A 572 -35.10 -30.73 11.75
CA SER A 572 -36.24 -31.26 12.52
C SER A 572 -35.81 -31.76 13.90
N GLN A 573 -34.69 -32.47 14.00
CA GLN A 573 -34.12 -32.94 15.28
C GLN A 573 -33.80 -31.77 16.23
N ILE A 574 -33.25 -30.67 15.73
CA ILE A 574 -32.92 -29.48 16.55
C ILE A 574 -34.18 -28.72 17.00
N THR A 575 -35.22 -28.69 16.16
CA THR A 575 -36.48 -27.98 16.46
C THR A 575 -37.41 -28.74 17.40
N GLN A 576 -37.21 -30.04 17.61
CA GLN A 576 -38.02 -30.85 18.53
C GLN A 576 -37.72 -30.60 20.03
N LEU A 577 -36.89 -29.60 20.35
CA LEU A 577 -36.57 -29.18 21.72
C LEU A 577 -37.77 -28.53 22.42
N GLN A 578 -38.72 -29.35 22.88
CA GLN A 578 -39.83 -28.89 23.73
C GLN A 578 -39.40 -28.84 25.21
N SER A 579 -39.14 -27.62 25.71
CA SER A 579 -39.33 -27.15 27.11
C SER A 579 -38.76 -27.96 28.30
N ALA A 580 -38.01 -29.05 28.11
CA ALA A 580 -37.34 -29.78 29.18
C ALA A 580 -36.03 -29.08 29.58
N ALA A 581 -35.58 -29.28 30.82
CA ALA A 581 -34.27 -28.83 31.27
C ALA A 581 -33.18 -29.60 30.50
N ILE A 582 -32.74 -29.07 29.35
CA ILE A 582 -31.64 -29.62 28.55
C ILE A 582 -30.36 -29.52 29.36
N ASP A 583 -29.66 -30.64 29.54
CA ASP A 583 -28.36 -30.71 30.22
C ASP A 583 -27.21 -30.26 29.29
N ASN A 584 -26.00 -30.08 29.84
CA ASN A 584 -24.86 -29.58 29.07
C ASN A 584 -24.41 -30.55 27.96
N ASN A 585 -24.54 -31.86 28.16
CA ASN A 585 -24.16 -32.85 27.15
C ASN A 585 -25.12 -32.81 25.96
N GLN A 586 -26.42 -32.66 26.23
CA GLN A 586 -27.42 -32.47 25.21
C GLN A 586 -27.21 -31.17 24.43
N VAL A 587 -26.85 -30.07 25.11
CA VAL A 587 -26.51 -28.80 24.42
C VAL A 587 -25.36 -29.03 23.44
N GLU A 588 -24.28 -29.68 23.88
CA GLU A 588 -23.12 -29.94 23.01
C GLU A 588 -23.48 -30.82 21.81
N ASN A 589 -24.23 -31.91 22.02
CA ASN A 589 -24.67 -32.79 20.94
C ASN A 589 -25.48 -32.04 19.86
N HIS A 590 -26.38 -31.12 20.26
CA HIS A 590 -27.15 -30.32 19.30
C HIS A 590 -26.29 -29.27 18.59
N LEU A 591 -25.32 -28.67 19.28
CA LEU A 591 -24.36 -27.76 18.66
C LEU A 591 -23.51 -28.47 17.60
N GLN A 592 -23.07 -29.71 17.86
CA GLN A 592 -22.38 -30.52 16.85
C GLN A 592 -23.28 -30.86 15.66
N LEU A 593 -24.58 -31.09 15.88
CA LEU A 593 -25.54 -31.28 14.80
C LEU A 593 -25.75 -30.01 13.96
N ILE A 594 -25.78 -28.83 14.58
CA ILE A 594 -25.80 -27.53 13.87
C ILE A 594 -24.54 -27.38 13.03
N LYS A 595 -23.36 -27.69 13.58
CA LYS A 595 -22.09 -27.65 12.85
C LYS A 595 -22.11 -28.56 11.61
N LYS A 596 -22.72 -29.75 11.73
CA LYS A 596 -22.92 -30.67 10.59
C LYS A 596 -23.81 -30.05 9.50
N ILE A 597 -24.92 -29.40 9.87
CA ILE A 597 -25.78 -28.68 8.91
C ILE A 597 -25.00 -27.59 8.18
N LEU A 598 -24.20 -26.82 8.90
CA LEU A 598 -23.37 -25.76 8.33
C LEU A 598 -22.31 -26.32 7.38
N LYS A 599 -21.64 -27.43 7.75
CA LYS A 599 -20.69 -28.16 6.90
C LYS A 599 -21.34 -28.69 5.62
N ASP A 600 -22.55 -29.23 5.69
CA ASP A 600 -23.33 -29.66 4.52
C ASP A 600 -23.66 -28.46 3.60
N CYS A 601 -24.09 -27.32 4.17
CA CYS A 601 -24.32 -26.10 3.39
C CYS A 601 -23.04 -25.57 2.71
N LEU A 602 -21.89 -25.65 3.39
CA LEU A 602 -20.61 -25.20 2.84
C LEU A 602 -20.20 -26.04 1.63
N ALA A 603 -20.41 -27.36 1.67
CA ALA A 603 -20.09 -28.25 0.56
C ALA A 603 -20.89 -27.88 -0.71
N GLU A 604 -22.19 -27.58 -0.55
CA GLU A 604 -23.05 -27.12 -1.63
C GLU A 604 -22.59 -25.77 -2.18
N LEU A 605 -22.32 -24.79 -1.30
CA LEU A 605 -21.79 -23.48 -1.69
C LEU A 605 -20.43 -23.59 -2.42
N GLY A 606 -19.57 -24.54 -2.04
CA GLY A 606 -18.29 -24.78 -2.69
C GLY A 606 -18.46 -25.26 -4.14
N ASN A 607 -19.42 -26.15 -4.41
CA ASN A 607 -19.76 -26.57 -5.77
C ASN A 607 -20.31 -25.40 -6.59
N GLU A 608 -21.19 -24.59 -6.00
CA GLU A 608 -21.77 -23.42 -6.67
C GLU A 608 -20.74 -22.31 -6.94
N LEU A 609 -19.73 -22.16 -6.06
CA LEU A 609 -18.58 -21.28 -6.29
C LEU A 609 -17.77 -21.73 -7.50
N GLN A 610 -17.56 -23.04 -7.67
CA GLN A 610 -16.88 -23.61 -8.83
C GLN A 610 -17.68 -23.36 -10.12
N VAL A 611 -19.01 -23.53 -10.08
CA VAL A 611 -19.89 -23.21 -11.21
C VAL A 611 -19.80 -21.72 -11.56
N ALA A 612 -19.78 -20.84 -10.57
CA ALA A 612 -19.63 -19.40 -10.79
C ALA A 612 -18.28 -19.05 -11.44
N ALA A 613 -17.19 -19.68 -11.00
CA ALA A 613 -15.85 -19.48 -11.56
C ALA A 613 -15.74 -19.97 -13.02
N ASP A 614 -16.44 -21.05 -13.35
CA ASP A 614 -16.52 -21.57 -14.72
C ASP A 614 -17.60 -20.88 -15.59
N GLY A 615 -18.37 -19.94 -15.03
CA GLY A 615 -19.48 -19.24 -15.69
C GLY A 615 -19.14 -18.70 -17.09
N PRO A 616 -18.03 -17.97 -17.30
CA PRO A 616 -17.66 -17.51 -18.65
C PRO A 616 -17.40 -18.65 -19.66
N LYS A 617 -17.06 -19.86 -19.18
CA LYS A 617 -16.68 -21.03 -19.98
C LYS A 617 -17.81 -22.07 -20.10
N SER A 618 -18.95 -21.86 -19.44
CA SER A 618 -20.04 -22.82 -19.32
C SER A 618 -21.39 -22.10 -19.22
N ALA A 619 -22.44 -22.65 -19.81
CA ALA A 619 -23.81 -22.14 -19.67
C ALA A 619 -24.40 -22.39 -18.27
N LEU A 620 -23.76 -23.25 -17.47
CA LEU A 620 -24.19 -23.50 -16.09
C LEU A 620 -24.08 -22.21 -15.26
N ARG A 621 -25.09 -21.96 -14.44
CA ARG A 621 -25.12 -20.85 -13.49
C ARG A 621 -25.33 -21.38 -12.08
N PRO A 622 -24.84 -20.65 -11.07
CA PRO A 622 -25.10 -21.04 -9.69
C PRO A 622 -26.60 -21.09 -9.43
N GLU A 623 -27.05 -22.16 -8.77
CA GLU A 623 -28.45 -22.40 -8.45
C GLU A 623 -28.91 -21.48 -7.31
N ASP A 624 -29.80 -20.53 -7.61
CA ASP A 624 -30.28 -19.55 -6.64
C ASP A 624 -31.03 -20.18 -5.47
N SER A 625 -31.72 -21.31 -5.69
CA SER A 625 -32.37 -22.06 -4.62
C SER A 625 -31.36 -22.54 -3.58
N ILE A 626 -30.18 -23.01 -4.02
CA ILE A 626 -29.09 -23.45 -3.14
C ILE A 626 -28.57 -22.28 -2.30
N ILE A 627 -28.20 -21.20 -2.98
CA ILE A 627 -27.71 -19.98 -2.32
C ILE A 627 -28.74 -19.46 -1.31
N GLN A 628 -30.02 -19.42 -1.70
CA GLN A 628 -31.12 -18.91 -0.88
C GLN A 628 -31.35 -19.74 0.38
N TYR A 629 -31.35 -21.08 0.29
CA TYR A 629 -31.52 -21.89 1.50
C TYR A 629 -30.29 -21.85 2.40
N CYS A 630 -29.08 -21.85 1.86
CA CYS A 630 -27.87 -21.69 2.67
C CYS A 630 -27.89 -20.36 3.42
N GLN A 631 -28.18 -19.26 2.72
CA GLN A 631 -28.34 -17.93 3.34
C GLN A 631 -29.45 -17.89 4.39
N THR A 632 -30.58 -18.55 4.12
CA THR A 632 -31.71 -18.61 5.04
C THR A 632 -31.37 -19.41 6.30
N ILE A 633 -30.65 -20.52 6.18
CA ILE A 633 -30.17 -21.32 7.31
C ILE A 633 -29.17 -20.52 8.15
N THR A 634 -28.22 -19.82 7.54
CA THR A 634 -27.20 -19.03 8.25
C THR A 634 -27.70 -17.67 8.75
N ALA A 635 -28.94 -17.26 8.42
CA ALA A 635 -29.47 -15.93 8.74
C ALA A 635 -29.83 -15.71 10.23
N TYR A 636 -29.69 -16.73 11.09
CA TYR A 636 -29.93 -16.56 12.54
C TYR A 636 -28.98 -15.53 13.18
N LYS A 637 -27.84 -15.25 12.53
CA LYS A 637 -26.86 -14.26 12.95
C LYS A 637 -26.21 -13.58 11.75
N GLN A 638 -26.07 -12.26 11.82
CA GLN A 638 -25.27 -11.47 10.87
C GLN A 638 -23.83 -11.41 11.35
N ILE A 639 -22.86 -11.49 10.44
CA ILE A 639 -21.44 -11.35 10.75
C ILE A 639 -21.01 -9.92 10.40
N GLU A 640 -20.91 -9.05 11.42
CA GLU A 640 -20.80 -7.60 11.20
C GLU A 640 -19.52 -7.20 10.45
N TRP A 641 -18.41 -7.89 10.71
CA TRP A 641 -17.12 -7.55 10.11
C TRP A 641 -17.05 -7.80 8.60
N LEU A 642 -17.88 -8.68 8.03
CA LEU A 642 -17.89 -8.94 6.57
C LEU A 642 -18.23 -7.69 5.77
N ALA A 643 -19.18 -6.90 6.25
CA ALA A 643 -19.55 -5.62 5.65
C ALA A 643 -18.62 -4.50 6.14
N ASP A 644 -18.23 -4.53 7.41
CA ASP A 644 -17.51 -3.42 8.04
C ASP A 644 -16.04 -3.32 7.63
N LYS A 645 -15.41 -4.41 7.18
CA LYS A 645 -14.03 -4.42 6.65
C LYS A 645 -13.83 -3.48 5.45
N LYS A 646 -14.90 -3.15 4.73
CA LYS A 646 -14.91 -2.19 3.60
C LYS A 646 -15.41 -0.80 4.01
N ASN A 647 -15.85 -0.62 5.26
CA ASN A 647 -16.41 0.66 5.66
C ASN A 647 -15.30 1.71 5.88
N PRO A 648 -15.32 2.88 5.21
CA PRO A 648 -14.34 3.95 5.41
C PRO A 648 -14.30 4.50 6.85
N GLU A 649 -15.37 4.35 7.63
CA GLU A 649 -15.43 4.79 9.03
C GLU A 649 -14.66 3.88 9.99
N ALA A 650 -14.51 2.59 9.65
CA ALA A 650 -13.81 1.63 10.48
C ALA A 650 -12.34 2.02 10.61
N PHE A 651 -11.89 2.14 11.86
CA PHE A 651 -10.59 2.66 12.29
C PHE A 651 -10.26 4.09 11.85
N THR A 652 -11.27 4.86 11.43
CA THR A 652 -11.17 6.31 11.22
C THR A 652 -11.81 7.05 12.38
N ASN A 653 -13.12 6.84 12.58
CA ASN A 653 -13.93 7.54 13.59
C ASN A 653 -14.46 6.60 14.68
N ARG A 654 -14.31 5.28 14.48
CA ARG A 654 -14.77 4.24 15.39
C ARG A 654 -13.96 2.96 15.18
N SER A 655 -14.00 2.05 16.14
CA SER A 655 -13.50 0.68 15.98
C SER A 655 -14.29 -0.11 14.92
N MET A 656 -13.71 -1.22 14.47
CA MET A 656 -14.39 -2.16 13.56
C MET A 656 -15.44 -2.98 14.31
N LYS A 657 -16.60 -3.19 13.69
CA LYS A 657 -17.70 -3.95 14.29
C LYS A 657 -17.42 -5.45 14.34
N THR A 658 -17.81 -6.08 15.45
CA THR A 658 -17.71 -7.52 15.70
C THR A 658 -18.78 -7.91 16.72
N ASN A 659 -19.40 -9.07 16.51
CA ASN A 659 -20.52 -9.55 17.34
C ASN A 659 -20.46 -11.07 17.60
N GLY A 660 -19.36 -11.74 17.28
CA GLY A 660 -19.22 -13.19 17.42
C GLY A 660 -17.94 -13.62 18.12
N TYR A 661 -17.64 -14.91 17.98
CA TYR A 661 -16.42 -15.52 18.53
C TYR A 661 -15.60 -16.24 17.45
N SER A 662 -15.90 -16.04 16.15
CA SER A 662 -15.08 -16.62 15.08
C SER A 662 -13.61 -16.17 15.19
N PRO A 663 -12.67 -16.84 14.53
CA PRO A 663 -11.25 -16.45 14.59
C PRO A 663 -11.05 -14.97 14.20
N ILE A 664 -11.79 -14.49 13.20
CA ILE A 664 -11.75 -13.09 12.78
C ILE A 664 -12.33 -12.16 13.85
N ASP A 665 -13.43 -12.54 14.50
CA ASP A 665 -14.00 -11.74 15.61
C ASP A 665 -12.99 -11.59 16.76
N LEU A 666 -12.24 -12.64 17.10
CA LEU A 666 -11.21 -12.58 18.14
C LEU A 666 -10.08 -11.61 17.76
N MET A 667 -9.62 -11.65 16.51
CA MET A 667 -8.60 -10.72 16.01
C MET A 667 -9.08 -9.26 16.04
N ILE A 668 -10.33 -9.02 15.64
CA ILE A 668 -10.95 -7.68 15.70
C ILE A 668 -11.09 -7.22 17.15
N LYS A 669 -11.58 -8.07 18.07
CA LYS A 669 -11.68 -7.73 19.50
C LYS A 669 -10.32 -7.37 20.10
N GLN A 670 -9.28 -8.15 19.81
CA GLN A 670 -7.91 -7.89 20.27
C GLN A 670 -7.40 -6.55 19.74
N THR A 671 -7.64 -6.25 18.47
CA THR A 671 -7.24 -4.99 17.84
C THR A 671 -8.02 -3.81 18.41
N ASN A 672 -9.34 -3.95 18.57
CA ASN A 672 -10.22 -2.91 19.11
C ASN A 672 -9.89 -2.52 20.54
N GLN A 673 -9.35 -3.43 21.35
CA GLN A 673 -8.89 -3.13 22.72
C GLN A 673 -7.69 -2.17 22.75
N ILE A 674 -6.90 -2.13 21.68
CA ILE A 674 -5.66 -1.35 21.57
C ILE A 674 -5.88 -0.11 20.69
N PHE A 675 -6.86 -0.16 19.79
CA PHE A 675 -7.14 0.92 18.85
C PHE A 675 -7.36 2.26 19.57
N GLU A 676 -6.60 3.25 19.12
CA GLU A 676 -6.79 4.65 19.45
C GLU A 676 -7.03 5.43 18.15
N PRO A 677 -8.00 6.36 18.11
CA PRO A 677 -8.16 7.25 16.96
C PRO A 677 -6.88 8.01 16.66
N ASN A 678 -6.59 8.19 15.37
CA ASN A 678 -5.39 8.90 14.94
C ASN A 678 -5.42 10.37 15.44
N GLN A 679 -4.32 10.81 16.04
CA GLN A 679 -4.14 12.16 16.59
C GLN A 679 -3.28 13.06 15.69
N LEU A 680 -2.91 12.60 14.49
CA LEU A 680 -2.15 13.41 13.54
C LEU A 680 -2.92 14.66 13.13
N VAL A 681 -2.30 15.82 13.35
CA VAL A 681 -2.83 17.14 12.98
C VAL A 681 -1.95 17.75 11.90
N ALA A 682 -2.58 18.22 10.82
CA ALA A 682 -1.88 18.97 9.78
C ALA A 682 -1.71 20.44 10.16
N GLN A 683 -0.58 21.03 9.76
CA GLN A 683 -0.40 22.49 9.83
C GLN A 683 -1.07 23.19 8.64
N PRO A 684 -1.45 24.47 8.76
CA PRO A 684 -1.91 25.26 7.62
C PRO A 684 -0.87 25.27 6.49
N VAL A 685 -1.32 25.21 5.23
CA VAL A 685 -0.43 25.13 4.05
C VAL A 685 0.54 26.31 3.95
N GLU A 686 0.15 27.47 4.47
CA GLU A 686 0.93 28.71 4.46
C GLU A 686 2.26 28.56 5.19
N THR A 687 2.33 27.67 6.19
CA THR A 687 3.57 27.37 6.94
C THR A 687 4.63 26.72 6.07
N PHE A 688 4.27 26.14 4.92
CA PHE A 688 5.22 25.50 4.01
C PHE A 688 5.55 26.37 2.79
N ARG A 689 4.99 27.59 2.70
CA ARG A 689 5.09 28.46 1.53
C ARG A 689 6.53 28.78 1.10
N ASN A 690 7.43 28.97 2.07
CA ASN A 690 8.80 29.42 1.83
C ASN A 690 9.80 28.26 1.60
N LEU A 691 9.39 27.20 0.89
CA LEU A 691 10.26 26.05 0.59
C LEU A 691 11.37 26.39 -0.43
N TYR A 692 11.21 27.48 -1.20
CA TYR A 692 12.17 27.92 -2.23
C TYR A 692 12.77 29.29 -1.87
N PRO A 693 13.64 29.39 -0.84
CA PRO A 693 14.24 30.66 -0.45
C PRO A 693 15.18 31.19 -1.55
N GLY A 694 15.12 32.50 -1.81
CA GLY A 694 16.03 33.18 -2.74
C GLY A 694 15.75 32.93 -4.24
N VAL A 695 14.70 32.19 -4.59
CA VAL A 695 14.28 32.04 -5.99
C VAL A 695 13.33 33.19 -6.35
N GLU A 696 13.81 34.11 -7.18
CA GLU A 696 13.00 35.22 -7.67
C GLU A 696 12.21 34.84 -8.93
N TYR A 697 11.04 35.44 -9.07
CA TYR A 697 10.15 35.24 -10.22
C TYR A 697 9.32 36.49 -10.52
N SER A 698 8.93 36.63 -11.78
CA SER A 698 8.19 37.78 -12.29
C SER A 698 6.67 37.69 -12.01
N PRO A 699 5.94 38.82 -12.03
CA PRO A 699 4.48 38.82 -11.98
C PRO A 699 3.82 37.97 -13.08
N VAL A 700 4.41 37.94 -14.28
CA VAL A 700 3.91 37.13 -15.41
C VAL A 700 4.00 35.64 -15.11
N GLN A 701 5.11 35.18 -14.52
CA GLN A 701 5.25 33.79 -14.08
C GLN A 701 4.24 33.43 -12.98
N LYS A 702 3.86 34.39 -12.12
CA LYS A 702 2.83 34.21 -11.10
C LYS A 702 1.43 34.07 -11.67
N GLU A 703 1.09 34.84 -12.69
CA GLU A 703 -0.18 34.69 -13.43
C GLU A 703 -0.26 33.32 -14.10
N TYR A 704 0.80 32.91 -14.79
CA TYR A 704 0.88 31.61 -15.43
C TYR A 704 0.80 30.44 -14.42
N ALA A 705 1.51 30.53 -13.29
CA ALA A 705 1.42 29.53 -12.22
C ALA A 705 0.00 29.43 -11.63
N GLN A 706 -0.71 30.56 -11.50
CA GLN A 706 -2.09 30.58 -11.01
C GLN A 706 -3.04 29.91 -12.01
N GLU A 707 -2.85 30.16 -13.32
CA GLU A 707 -3.58 29.46 -14.37
C GLU A 707 -3.36 27.95 -14.29
N ILE A 708 -2.09 27.52 -14.16
CA ILE A 708 -1.76 26.09 -14.04
C ILE A 708 -2.48 25.44 -12.86
N LYS A 709 -2.38 26.07 -11.68
CA LYS A 709 -3.04 25.62 -10.45
C LYS A 709 -4.55 25.53 -10.61
N ASN A 710 -5.18 26.54 -11.21
CA ASN A 710 -6.63 26.59 -11.40
C ASN A 710 -7.10 25.46 -12.31
N ASN A 711 -6.42 25.25 -13.45
CA ASN A 711 -6.73 24.20 -14.41
C ASN A 711 -6.55 22.81 -13.79
N TYR A 712 -5.43 22.57 -13.09
CA TYR A 712 -5.19 21.30 -12.40
C TYR A 712 -6.30 21.01 -11.36
N ASN A 713 -6.62 21.99 -10.52
CA ASN A 713 -7.65 21.82 -9.48
C ASN A 713 -9.04 21.61 -10.09
N LEU A 714 -9.33 22.24 -11.23
CA LEU A 714 -10.58 22.03 -11.96
C LEU A 714 -10.69 20.58 -12.44
N LEU A 715 -9.65 20.03 -13.07
CA LEU A 715 -9.62 18.64 -13.55
C LEU A 715 -9.80 17.64 -12.39
N VAL A 716 -9.06 17.83 -11.29
CA VAL A 716 -9.18 16.96 -10.11
C VAL A 716 -10.57 17.05 -9.47
N LYS A 717 -11.15 18.25 -9.38
CA LYS A 717 -12.49 18.45 -8.84
C LYS A 717 -13.54 17.73 -9.72
N GLN A 718 -13.46 17.90 -11.03
CA GLN A 718 -14.34 17.22 -11.99
C GLN A 718 -14.24 15.70 -11.86
N GLN A 719 -13.02 15.15 -11.72
CA GLN A 719 -12.82 13.73 -11.50
C GLN A 719 -13.53 13.24 -10.23
N ILE A 720 -13.33 13.91 -9.09
CA ILE A 720 -13.94 13.52 -7.80
C ILE A 720 -15.47 13.60 -7.86
N GLU A 721 -16.00 14.68 -8.43
CA GLU A 721 -17.45 14.87 -8.59
C GLU A 721 -18.08 13.75 -9.42
N LEU A 722 -17.44 13.36 -10.53
CA LEU A 722 -17.91 12.27 -11.38
C LEU A 722 -17.76 10.89 -10.72
N GLU A 723 -16.69 10.65 -9.96
CA GLU A 723 -16.52 9.42 -9.19
C GLU A 723 -17.62 9.25 -8.13
N GLU A 724 -17.95 10.31 -7.39
CA GLU A 724 -19.03 10.29 -6.40
C GLU A 724 -20.40 10.18 -7.07
N GLN A 725 -20.64 10.93 -8.15
CA GLN A 725 -21.88 10.84 -8.90
C GLN A 725 -22.09 9.41 -9.44
N ARG A 726 -21.06 8.78 -10.00
CA ARG A 726 -21.13 7.39 -10.49
C ARG A 726 -21.52 6.39 -9.40
N LYS A 727 -21.11 6.61 -8.14
CA LYS A 727 -21.48 5.73 -7.01
C LYS A 727 -22.97 5.82 -6.67
N LEU A 728 -23.57 7.00 -6.82
CA LEU A 728 -24.94 7.31 -6.38
C LEU A 728 -25.98 7.28 -7.50
N GLU A 729 -25.56 7.54 -8.74
CA GLU A 729 -26.37 7.70 -9.94
C GLU A 729 -25.83 6.79 -11.05
N ILE A 730 -26.10 5.49 -10.94
CA ILE A 730 -25.49 4.48 -11.80
C ILE A 730 -26.24 4.40 -13.14
N GLY A 731 -25.47 4.33 -14.23
CA GLY A 731 -25.98 4.10 -15.58
C GLY A 731 -26.51 5.36 -16.27
N PRO A 732 -27.20 5.21 -17.41
CA PRO A 732 -27.73 6.34 -18.16
C PRO A 732 -28.82 7.08 -17.39
N TYR A 733 -29.01 8.34 -17.75
CA TYR A 733 -30.03 9.21 -17.18
C TYR A 733 -30.87 9.83 -18.30
N MET A 734 -32.07 10.30 -17.96
CA MET A 734 -32.91 11.06 -18.89
C MET A 734 -33.11 12.48 -18.40
N VAL A 735 -33.20 13.41 -19.33
CA VAL A 735 -33.67 14.77 -19.07
C VAL A 735 -35.08 14.86 -19.62
N ILE A 736 -36.05 15.19 -18.75
CA ILE A 736 -37.43 15.46 -19.14
C ILE A 736 -37.67 16.97 -19.13
N THR A 737 -38.25 17.50 -20.20
CA THR A 737 -38.63 18.91 -20.31
C THR A 737 -40.15 19.05 -20.23
N SER A 738 -40.63 19.88 -19.31
CA SER A 738 -42.05 20.16 -19.16
C SER A 738 -42.53 21.00 -20.35
N PRO A 739 -43.56 20.57 -21.10
CA PRO A 739 -44.08 21.33 -22.24
C PRO A 739 -44.77 22.62 -21.81
N THR A 740 -45.28 22.67 -20.58
CA THR A 740 -45.99 23.84 -20.03
C THR A 740 -45.06 24.89 -19.45
N SER A 741 -43.96 24.49 -18.81
CA SER A 741 -43.06 25.43 -18.12
C SER A 741 -41.70 25.61 -18.80
N GLY A 742 -41.34 24.76 -19.75
CA GLY A 742 -40.01 24.70 -20.36
C GLY A 742 -38.90 24.24 -19.41
N ARG A 743 -39.21 23.96 -18.14
CA ARG A 743 -38.22 23.51 -17.15
C ARG A 743 -37.84 22.06 -17.38
N THR A 744 -36.59 21.74 -17.06
CA THR A 744 -36.02 20.41 -17.19
C THR A 744 -35.87 19.73 -15.84
N LEU A 745 -35.98 18.40 -15.80
CA LEU A 745 -35.55 17.59 -14.66
C LEU A 745 -34.69 16.43 -15.16
N GLU A 746 -33.61 16.13 -14.46
CA GLU A 746 -32.80 14.93 -14.66
C GLU A 746 -33.34 13.79 -13.79
N ILE A 747 -33.55 12.63 -14.41
CA ILE A 747 -33.97 11.39 -13.76
C ILE A 747 -32.86 10.36 -13.95
N THR A 748 -32.30 9.91 -12.83
CA THR A 748 -31.10 9.06 -12.73
C THR A 748 -31.45 7.68 -12.18
N ASN A 749 -30.47 6.77 -12.09
CA ASN A 749 -30.64 5.39 -11.62
C ASN A 749 -31.66 4.58 -12.43
N LEU A 750 -31.86 4.89 -13.71
CA LEU A 750 -32.88 4.28 -14.56
C LEU A 750 -32.75 2.75 -14.62
N ILE A 751 -31.51 2.26 -14.75
CA ILE A 751 -31.19 0.83 -14.89
C ILE A 751 -31.54 -0.02 -13.66
N ARG A 752 -31.87 0.60 -12.52
CA ARG A 752 -32.30 -0.12 -11.31
C ARG A 752 -33.77 -0.51 -11.33
N TYR A 753 -34.52 -0.05 -12.33
CA TYR A 753 -35.97 -0.21 -12.40
C TYR A 753 -36.39 -0.94 -13.68
N GLU A 754 -37.50 -1.68 -13.60
CA GLU A 754 -38.01 -2.54 -14.67
C GLU A 754 -38.17 -1.86 -16.05
N PRO A 755 -38.63 -0.60 -16.16
CA PRO A 755 -38.78 0.05 -17.46
C PRO A 755 -37.49 0.07 -18.31
N ALA A 756 -36.30 0.12 -17.67
CA ALA A 756 -35.01 0.16 -18.37
C ALA A 756 -34.67 -1.16 -19.10
N LYS A 757 -35.30 -2.28 -18.76
CA LYS A 757 -35.15 -3.56 -19.46
C LYS A 757 -35.93 -3.61 -20.78
N ASN A 758 -36.87 -2.70 -20.99
CA ASN A 758 -37.67 -2.66 -22.22
C ASN A 758 -36.96 -1.80 -23.29
N PRO A 759 -36.52 -2.38 -24.43
CA PRO A 759 -35.85 -1.60 -25.47
C PRO A 759 -36.69 -0.45 -26.06
N LYS A 760 -38.02 -0.52 -25.99
CA LYS A 760 -38.91 0.55 -26.46
C LYS A 760 -38.84 1.80 -25.59
N PHE A 761 -38.54 1.64 -24.30
CA PHE A 761 -38.41 2.77 -23.38
C PHE A 761 -37.29 3.72 -23.83
N TRP A 762 -36.14 3.18 -24.23
CA TRP A 762 -34.99 3.97 -24.71
C TRP A 762 -35.22 4.67 -26.06
N LYS A 763 -36.30 4.33 -26.78
CA LYS A 763 -36.74 4.97 -28.03
C LYS A 763 -37.86 5.99 -27.83
N THR A 764 -38.35 6.12 -26.60
CA THR A 764 -39.45 7.03 -26.28
C THR A 764 -38.97 8.48 -26.37
N THR A 765 -39.80 9.37 -26.92
CA THR A 765 -39.51 10.81 -27.03
C THR A 765 -40.37 11.66 -26.11
N GLU A 766 -41.47 11.11 -25.59
CA GLU A 766 -42.39 11.79 -24.67
C GLU A 766 -42.90 10.83 -23.60
N ILE A 767 -43.04 11.32 -22.36
CA ILE A 767 -43.53 10.48 -21.26
C ILE A 767 -44.33 11.29 -20.23
N ASN A 768 -45.28 10.62 -19.58
CA ASN A 768 -46.00 11.15 -18.43
C ASN A 768 -45.34 10.63 -17.15
N ILE A 769 -44.86 11.52 -16.29
CA ILE A 769 -44.32 11.15 -14.98
C ILE A 769 -45.11 11.78 -13.83
N GLN A 770 -45.10 11.09 -12.70
CA GLN A 770 -45.50 11.62 -11.40
C GLN A 770 -44.33 11.54 -10.44
N ILE A 771 -44.05 12.62 -9.72
CA ILE A 771 -43.00 12.66 -8.69
C ILE A 771 -43.58 12.14 -7.37
N GLN A 772 -42.89 11.22 -6.72
CA GLN A 772 -43.28 10.63 -5.43
C GLN A 772 -42.12 10.67 -4.44
N SER A 773 -42.45 10.69 -3.15
CA SER A 773 -41.45 10.57 -2.08
C SER A 773 -40.93 9.14 -1.96
N ARG A 774 -39.65 9.01 -1.65
CA ARG A 774 -38.99 7.76 -1.31
C ARG A 774 -38.18 7.92 -0.02
N LYS A 775 -38.06 6.85 0.76
CA LYS A 775 -37.12 6.78 1.90
C LYS A 775 -35.67 6.65 1.37
N PRO A 776 -34.78 7.62 1.64
CA PRO A 776 -33.38 7.55 1.23
C PRO A 776 -32.65 6.35 1.82
N THR A 777 -31.63 5.88 1.10
CA THR A 777 -30.68 4.86 1.60
C THR A 777 -29.25 5.37 1.41
N PRO A 778 -28.24 4.85 2.14
CA PRO A 778 -26.85 5.28 1.95
C PRO A 778 -26.34 5.14 0.52
N LYS A 779 -26.77 4.09 -0.21
CA LYS A 779 -26.41 3.86 -1.63
C LYS A 779 -27.26 4.64 -2.64
N MET A 780 -28.35 5.27 -2.20
CA MET A 780 -29.25 6.03 -3.06
C MET A 780 -29.95 7.11 -2.19
N PRO A 781 -29.26 8.24 -1.93
CA PRO A 781 -29.69 9.26 -0.98
C PRO A 781 -30.85 10.12 -1.52
N HIS A 782 -31.23 9.95 -2.78
CA HIS A 782 -32.34 10.66 -3.41
C HIS A 782 -33.67 10.36 -2.69
N HIS A 783 -34.35 11.43 -2.27
CA HIS A 783 -35.63 11.37 -1.55
C HIS A 783 -36.86 11.49 -2.47
N LEU A 784 -36.65 11.73 -3.77
CA LEU A 784 -37.70 11.81 -4.78
C LEU A 784 -37.48 10.77 -5.88
N LEU A 785 -38.59 10.23 -6.36
CA LEU A 785 -38.68 9.22 -7.41
C LEU A 785 -39.61 9.72 -8.51
N ALA A 786 -39.26 9.50 -9.77
CA ALA A 786 -40.18 9.60 -10.89
C ALA A 786 -40.88 8.26 -11.08
N CYS A 787 -42.21 8.28 -11.20
CA CYS A 787 -43.04 7.11 -11.48
C CYS A 787 -43.79 7.31 -12.79
N ILE A 788 -44.06 6.21 -13.50
CA ILE A 788 -44.84 6.18 -14.73
C ILE A 788 -46.02 5.21 -14.58
N LYS A 789 -47.07 5.41 -15.38
CA LYS A 789 -48.07 4.37 -15.59
C LYS A 789 -47.49 3.35 -16.58
N TYR A 790 -47.42 2.09 -16.16
CA TYR A 790 -46.85 1.00 -16.92
C TYR A 790 -47.84 -0.15 -16.97
N ASN A 791 -48.12 -0.63 -18.18
CA ASN A 791 -48.90 -1.84 -18.37
C ASN A 791 -47.99 -3.03 -18.12
N THR A 792 -48.26 -3.79 -17.07
CA THR A 792 -47.55 -5.04 -16.82
C THR A 792 -47.79 -6.01 -18.00
N PRO A 793 -46.92 -7.02 -18.19
CA PRO A 793 -47.14 -8.07 -19.20
C PRO A 793 -48.53 -8.76 -19.10
N GLU A 794 -49.15 -8.69 -17.92
CA GLU A 794 -50.48 -9.25 -17.59
C GLU A 794 -51.64 -8.30 -17.92
N GLY A 795 -51.37 -7.10 -18.47
CA GLY A 795 -52.38 -6.14 -18.92
C GLY A 795 -52.94 -5.20 -17.84
N ALA A 796 -52.42 -5.24 -16.60
CA ALA A 796 -52.82 -4.32 -15.54
C ALA A 796 -52.00 -3.02 -15.59
N GLU A 797 -52.66 -1.86 -15.62
CA GLU A 797 -52.01 -0.55 -15.53
C GLU A 797 -51.60 -0.29 -14.08
N THR A 798 -50.29 -0.28 -13.81
CA THR A 798 -49.74 -0.04 -12.47
C THR A 798 -48.78 1.13 -12.48
N VAL A 799 -48.70 1.86 -11.37
CA VAL A 799 -47.72 2.93 -11.21
C VAL A 799 -46.40 2.29 -10.79
N VAL A 800 -45.41 2.32 -11.68
CA VAL A 800 -44.09 1.75 -11.42
C VAL A 800 -43.02 2.85 -11.30
N PRO A 801 -42.03 2.65 -10.43
CA PRO A 801 -40.82 3.46 -10.41
C PRO A 801 -40.11 3.48 -11.76
N LEU A 802 -39.66 4.67 -12.18
CA LEU A 802 -38.86 4.88 -13.38
C LEU A 802 -37.38 5.15 -13.05
N GLY A 803 -37.14 5.97 -12.02
CA GLY A 803 -35.82 6.46 -11.66
C GLY A 803 -35.90 7.49 -10.52
N THR A 804 -34.75 7.92 -10.01
CA THR A 804 -34.65 8.94 -8.97
C THR A 804 -34.50 10.33 -9.59
N ILE A 805 -35.08 11.38 -8.98
CA ILE A 805 -34.79 12.76 -9.41
C ILE A 805 -33.37 13.12 -8.98
N SER A 806 -32.51 13.62 -9.88
CA SER A 806 -31.11 13.91 -9.57
C SER A 806 -30.98 14.93 -8.43
N LEU A 807 -29.92 14.80 -7.62
CA LEU A 807 -29.70 15.74 -6.51
C LEU A 807 -29.58 17.19 -7.00
N LYS A 808 -28.99 17.38 -8.19
CA LYS A 808 -28.90 18.66 -8.89
C LYS A 808 -30.28 19.23 -9.23
N SER A 809 -31.14 18.45 -9.87
CA SER A 809 -32.50 18.89 -10.21
C SER A 809 -33.33 19.24 -8.97
N VAL A 810 -33.11 18.53 -7.87
CA VAL A 810 -33.75 18.86 -6.59
C VAL A 810 -33.32 20.23 -6.08
N GLN A 811 -32.03 20.53 -6.13
CA GLN A 811 -31.48 21.82 -5.69
C GLN A 811 -31.92 22.98 -6.60
N GLU A 812 -31.90 22.79 -7.92
CA GLU A 812 -32.18 23.83 -8.91
C GLU A 812 -33.68 24.15 -9.03
N HIS A 813 -34.56 23.16 -8.85
CA HIS A 813 -35.97 23.28 -9.18
C HIS A 813 -36.92 23.02 -8.01
N ASN A 814 -36.42 22.52 -6.88
CA ASN A 814 -37.18 22.17 -5.68
C ASN A 814 -38.52 21.43 -5.96
N PRO A 815 -38.50 20.35 -6.75
CA PRO A 815 -39.70 19.60 -7.12
C PRO A 815 -40.36 18.99 -5.89
N GLN A 816 -41.69 18.95 -5.88
CA GLN A 816 -42.49 18.46 -4.77
C GLN A 816 -43.17 17.13 -5.11
N PRO A 817 -43.35 16.22 -4.13
CA PRO A 817 -44.17 15.03 -4.31
C PRO A 817 -45.59 15.39 -4.79
N GLY A 818 -46.13 14.59 -5.70
CA GLY A 818 -47.44 14.81 -6.33
C GLY A 818 -47.40 15.65 -7.61
N MET A 819 -46.28 16.30 -7.94
CA MET A 819 -46.12 16.99 -9.23
C MET A 819 -46.22 16.00 -10.39
N ILE A 820 -46.88 16.42 -11.47
CA ILE A 820 -47.08 15.64 -12.69
C ILE A 820 -46.50 16.42 -13.86
N ILE A 821 -45.73 15.75 -14.71
CA ILE A 821 -45.35 16.26 -16.02
C ILE A 821 -46.04 15.40 -17.06
N ASN A 822 -47.02 15.98 -17.75
CA ASN A 822 -47.70 15.34 -18.87
C ASN A 822 -46.97 15.67 -20.17
N GLN A 823 -46.79 14.66 -21.02
CA GLN A 823 -46.15 14.75 -22.33
C GLN A 823 -44.80 15.50 -22.27
N GLY A 824 -44.00 15.17 -21.26
CA GLY A 824 -42.67 15.74 -21.13
C GLY A 824 -41.77 15.22 -22.24
N SER A 825 -41.16 16.11 -23.01
CA SER A 825 -40.19 15.70 -24.05
C SER A 825 -38.92 15.20 -23.38
N ILE A 826 -38.48 14.00 -23.74
CA ILE A 826 -37.32 13.35 -23.12
C ILE A 826 -36.12 13.26 -24.05
N LYS A 827 -34.94 13.37 -23.44
CA LYS A 827 -33.65 13.06 -24.05
C LYS A 827 -32.87 12.14 -23.11
N PHE A 828 -32.47 10.97 -23.60
CA PHE A 828 -31.54 10.10 -22.89
C PHE A 828 -30.10 10.58 -23.06
N ASN A 829 -29.31 10.43 -22.01
CA ASN A 829 -27.87 10.66 -22.02
C ASN A 829 -27.19 9.44 -21.39
N PHE A 830 -26.02 9.09 -21.91
CA PHE A 830 -25.22 7.99 -21.35
C PHE A 830 -24.79 8.26 -19.91
N GLY A 831 -24.51 7.18 -19.18
CA GLY A 831 -24.04 7.25 -17.80
C GLY A 831 -22.53 7.53 -17.69
N ILE A 832 -22.08 7.92 -16.51
CA ILE A 832 -20.64 8.06 -16.23
C ILE A 832 -20.00 6.67 -16.20
N SER A 833 -19.15 6.36 -17.17
CA SER A 833 -18.45 5.07 -17.26
C SER A 833 -17.11 5.08 -16.48
N GLU A 834 -16.54 3.90 -16.24
CA GLU A 834 -15.16 3.77 -15.73
C GLU A 834 -14.15 4.40 -16.68
N GLY A 835 -14.26 4.13 -17.98
CA GLY A 835 -13.38 4.71 -19.00
C GLY A 835 -13.42 6.24 -19.05
N MET A 836 -14.56 6.88 -18.75
CA MET A 836 -14.64 8.36 -18.65
C MET A 836 -13.79 8.91 -17.51
N ILE A 837 -13.82 8.25 -16.36
CA ILE A 837 -13.02 8.65 -15.21
C ILE A 837 -11.53 8.42 -15.50
N ASP A 838 -11.19 7.30 -16.13
CA ASP A 838 -9.80 7.01 -16.49
C ASP A 838 -9.28 7.95 -17.58
N ALA A 839 -10.11 8.34 -18.55
CA ALA A 839 -9.75 9.36 -19.54
C ALA A 839 -9.52 10.74 -18.91
N LEU A 840 -10.30 11.12 -17.88
CA LEU A 840 -10.04 12.36 -17.13
C LEU A 840 -8.73 12.30 -16.34
N LYS A 841 -8.39 11.13 -15.77
CA LYS A 841 -7.07 10.92 -15.15
C LYS A 841 -5.96 11.07 -16.19
N GLN A 842 -6.13 10.47 -17.37
CA GLN A 842 -5.17 10.58 -18.47
C GLN A 842 -5.05 12.03 -18.96
N GLN A 843 -6.15 12.77 -19.12
CA GLN A 843 -6.10 14.19 -19.47
C GLN A 843 -5.35 15.02 -18.42
N ASN A 844 -5.53 14.70 -17.14
CA ASN A 844 -4.77 15.35 -16.07
C ASN A 844 -3.27 14.99 -16.15
N GLN A 845 -2.92 13.76 -16.48
CA GLN A 845 -1.51 13.36 -16.73
C GLN A 845 -0.92 14.09 -17.94
N GLU A 846 -1.58 14.04 -19.10
CA GLU A 846 -1.16 14.70 -20.34
C GLU A 846 -0.99 16.20 -20.13
N TYR A 847 -1.88 16.82 -19.35
CA TYR A 847 -1.75 18.22 -18.96
C TYR A 847 -0.47 18.48 -18.15
N ILE A 848 -0.17 17.66 -17.14
CA ILE A 848 1.06 17.76 -16.33
C ILE A 848 2.31 17.55 -17.21
N GLU A 849 2.31 16.53 -18.06
CA GLU A 849 3.43 16.21 -18.96
C GLU A 849 3.68 17.31 -19.98
N SER A 850 2.62 17.89 -20.54
CA SER A 850 2.72 19.00 -21.49
C SER A 850 3.43 20.21 -20.87
N ILE A 851 3.24 20.45 -19.56
CA ILE A 851 3.95 21.52 -18.86
C ILE A 851 5.42 21.12 -18.66
N LYS A 852 5.69 19.88 -18.22
CA LYS A 852 7.06 19.40 -17.95
C LYS A 852 7.97 19.39 -19.19
N ASN A 853 7.43 18.95 -20.33
CA ASN A 853 8.20 18.75 -21.56
C ASN A 853 8.57 20.06 -22.27
N ASN A 854 7.87 21.16 -21.96
CA ASN A 854 8.06 22.45 -22.62
C ASN A 854 9.00 23.42 -21.87
N LEU A 855 9.65 22.99 -20.78
CA LEU A 855 10.44 23.86 -19.90
C LEU A 855 11.94 23.54 -19.93
N GLN A 856 12.79 24.57 -20.03
CA GLN A 856 14.23 24.45 -19.78
C GLN A 856 14.52 24.29 -18.27
N PRO A 857 15.66 23.68 -17.85
CA PRO A 857 15.94 23.42 -16.43
C PRO A 857 15.88 24.65 -15.51
N VAL A 858 16.34 25.82 -15.96
CA VAL A 858 16.29 27.06 -15.17
C VAL A 858 14.85 27.57 -15.00
N GLU A 859 14.03 27.42 -16.05
CA GLU A 859 12.61 27.79 -16.04
C GLU A 859 11.81 26.84 -15.14
N LYS A 860 12.21 25.56 -15.05
CA LYS A 860 11.61 24.57 -14.15
C LYS A 860 11.74 24.97 -12.69
N LEU A 861 12.93 25.35 -12.21
CA LEU A 861 13.12 25.75 -10.81
C LEU A 861 12.33 27.01 -10.44
N GLN A 862 12.32 28.01 -11.32
CA GLN A 862 11.52 29.24 -11.10
C GLN A 862 10.03 28.93 -11.06
N LEU A 863 9.53 28.17 -12.04
CA LEU A 863 8.11 27.80 -12.10
C LEU A 863 7.71 26.91 -10.92
N ALA A 864 8.57 25.98 -10.48
CA ALA A 864 8.36 25.19 -9.27
C ALA A 864 8.21 26.07 -8.03
N ALA A 865 9.08 27.06 -7.86
CA ALA A 865 8.99 28.02 -6.77
C ALA A 865 7.69 28.83 -6.80
N VAL A 866 7.27 29.31 -7.99
CA VAL A 866 6.04 30.11 -8.12
C VAL A 866 4.78 29.26 -7.91
N ILE A 867 4.71 28.06 -8.49
CA ILE A 867 3.58 27.14 -8.29
C ILE A 867 3.47 26.77 -6.81
N HIS A 868 4.60 26.54 -6.14
CA HIS A 868 4.62 26.32 -4.70
C HIS A 868 4.08 27.55 -3.96
N ASP A 869 4.56 28.76 -4.26
CA ASP A 869 4.07 30.01 -3.65
C ASP A 869 2.54 30.16 -3.76
N VAL A 870 2.00 30.08 -4.98
CA VAL A 870 0.56 30.29 -5.22
C VAL A 870 -0.30 29.17 -4.65
N SER A 871 0.22 27.94 -4.59
CA SER A 871 -0.50 26.79 -4.03
C SER A 871 -0.58 26.83 -2.49
N HIS A 872 0.37 27.52 -1.86
CA HIS A 872 0.47 27.71 -0.40
C HIS A 872 0.13 29.15 0.04
N THR A 873 -0.55 29.92 -0.83
CA THR A 873 -1.09 31.25 -0.50
C THR A 873 -2.58 31.16 -0.17
N GLU A 874 -3.02 31.91 0.86
CA GLU A 874 -4.41 31.98 1.32
C GLU A 874 -5.32 32.59 0.22
N GLU A 875 -6.38 31.88 -0.19
CA GLU A 875 -7.40 32.41 -1.13
C GLU A 875 -8.81 32.16 -0.57
N SER A 876 -9.43 33.18 0.02
CA SER A 876 -10.85 33.23 0.44
C SER A 876 -11.27 32.43 1.68
N LYS A 877 -12.20 33.04 2.45
CA LYS A 877 -12.83 32.49 3.67
C LYS A 877 -13.91 31.42 3.39
N GLN A 878 -14.08 30.97 2.14
CA GLN A 878 -15.20 30.12 1.71
C GLN A 878 -14.85 28.63 1.60
N TYR A 879 -13.58 28.23 1.78
CA TYR A 879 -13.18 26.82 1.75
C TYR A 879 -13.19 26.21 3.16
N SER A 880 -13.98 25.16 3.38
CA SER A 880 -14.16 24.52 4.70
C SER A 880 -13.23 23.33 4.98
N GLY A 881 -12.40 22.92 4.02
CA GLY A 881 -11.45 21.80 4.15
C GLY A 881 -9.99 22.24 4.33
N LEU A 882 -9.09 21.27 4.57
CA LEU A 882 -7.64 21.50 4.49
C LEU A 882 -7.19 21.43 3.02
N ARG A 883 -6.47 22.46 2.56
CA ARG A 883 -5.86 22.48 1.22
C ARG A 883 -4.69 21.51 1.18
N ARG A 884 -4.52 20.79 0.08
CA ARG A 884 -3.44 19.81 -0.09
C ARG A 884 -2.31 20.28 -1.01
N ALA A 885 -2.45 21.43 -1.67
CA ALA A 885 -1.45 21.96 -2.62
C ALA A 885 -0.91 20.90 -3.60
N SER A 886 -1.75 19.94 -4.01
CA SER A 886 -1.30 18.71 -4.67
C SER A 886 -0.52 18.95 -5.95
N VAL A 887 -0.88 20.00 -6.70
CA VAL A 887 -0.25 20.43 -7.95
C VAL A 887 1.26 20.66 -7.79
N ALA A 888 1.72 21.26 -6.68
CA ALA A 888 3.14 21.56 -6.47
C ALA A 888 3.98 20.28 -6.40
N PHE A 889 3.49 19.27 -5.68
CA PHE A 889 4.15 17.98 -5.55
C PHE A 889 3.99 17.08 -6.78
N SER A 890 2.93 17.26 -7.58
CA SER A 890 2.69 16.43 -8.77
C SER A 890 3.48 16.93 -9.99
N LEU A 891 3.60 18.26 -10.16
CA LEU A 891 4.32 18.84 -11.30
C LEU A 891 5.84 18.84 -11.11
N PHE A 892 6.32 19.10 -9.90
CA PHE A 892 7.75 19.37 -9.66
C PHE A 892 8.32 18.51 -8.54
N THR A 893 8.13 17.19 -8.67
CA THR A 893 8.59 16.20 -7.68
C THR A 893 10.09 16.35 -7.43
N ASP A 894 10.91 16.35 -8.48
CA ASP A 894 12.36 16.33 -8.35
C ASP A 894 12.90 17.63 -7.75
N GLU A 895 12.29 18.78 -8.11
CA GLU A 895 12.63 20.07 -7.53
C GLU A 895 12.27 20.13 -6.05
N VAL A 896 11.10 19.59 -5.65
CA VAL A 896 10.72 19.49 -4.24
C VAL A 896 11.71 18.59 -3.49
N LEU A 897 12.02 17.39 -4.01
CA LEU A 897 12.99 16.48 -3.40
C LEU A 897 14.36 17.15 -3.25
N ALA A 898 14.80 17.92 -4.23
CA ALA A 898 16.05 18.69 -4.15
C ALA A 898 16.01 19.75 -3.04
N GLN A 899 14.87 20.45 -2.84
CA GLN A 899 14.72 21.41 -1.74
C GLN A 899 14.75 20.72 -0.37
N LEU A 900 14.19 19.52 -0.23
CA LEU A 900 14.12 18.80 1.05
C LEU A 900 15.49 18.33 1.58
N LYS A 901 16.50 18.19 0.70
CA LYS A 901 17.89 17.84 1.06
C LYS A 901 18.62 18.92 1.86
N ARG A 902 18.05 20.12 2.00
CA ARG A 902 18.62 21.25 2.77
C ARG A 902 17.54 21.88 3.62
N LEU A 903 17.91 22.46 4.76
CA LEU A 903 16.96 23.22 5.58
C LEU A 903 16.57 24.52 4.88
N GLN A 904 15.33 24.60 4.39
CA GLN A 904 14.79 25.79 3.73
C GLN A 904 14.02 26.67 4.72
N LEU A 905 13.27 26.03 5.62
CA LEU A 905 12.39 26.69 6.58
C LEU A 905 13.17 27.21 7.81
N THR A 906 13.95 28.27 7.60
CA THR A 906 14.88 28.84 8.60
C THR A 906 14.37 30.09 9.30
N ASN A 907 13.44 30.83 8.68
CA ASN A 907 12.96 32.12 9.16
C ASN A 907 11.57 32.02 9.77
N MET A 908 11.41 32.32 11.06
CA MET A 908 10.11 32.25 11.74
C MET A 908 9.84 33.48 12.60
N ARG A 909 8.55 33.82 12.75
CA ARG A 909 8.11 34.89 13.66
C ARG A 909 7.46 34.30 14.90
N VAL A 910 7.86 34.81 16.06
CA VAL A 910 7.29 34.43 17.37
C VAL A 910 6.53 35.61 17.94
N ILE A 911 5.27 35.38 18.31
CA ILE A 911 4.35 36.38 18.85
C ILE A 911 4.13 36.22 20.36
N GLY A 912 3.66 37.28 21.01
CA GLY A 912 3.36 37.26 22.44
C GLY A 912 4.58 37.47 23.33
N THR A 913 5.66 38.01 22.75
CA THR A 913 6.92 38.30 23.45
C THR A 913 6.76 39.36 24.54
N GLN A 914 5.70 40.19 24.45
CA GLN A 914 5.39 41.18 25.49
C GLN A 914 4.75 40.61 26.77
N PHE A 915 4.34 39.34 26.77
CA PHE A 915 3.57 38.71 27.86
C PHE A 915 4.33 37.59 28.57
N ASN A 916 5.66 37.56 28.46
CA ASN A 916 6.47 36.53 29.08
C ASN A 916 7.72 37.09 29.78
N GLU A 917 8.57 36.17 30.25
CA GLU A 917 9.75 36.45 31.04
C GLU A 917 10.83 37.26 30.30
N TYR A 918 10.75 37.33 28.96
CA TYR A 918 11.64 38.11 28.11
C TYR A 918 11.06 39.46 27.66
N ALA A 919 9.90 39.87 28.16
CA ALA A 919 9.23 41.10 27.74
C ALA A 919 10.15 42.36 27.81
N ASN A 920 11.09 42.40 28.75
CA ASN A 920 12.01 43.53 28.91
C ASN A 920 13.38 43.34 28.23
N ARG A 921 13.62 42.22 27.54
CA ARG A 921 14.87 41.97 26.78
C ARG A 921 14.67 42.37 25.32
N ASN A 922 15.55 43.22 24.81
CA ASN A 922 15.57 43.62 23.41
C ASN A 922 16.70 42.89 22.67
N PHE A 923 16.33 41.85 21.92
CA PHE A 923 17.28 41.01 21.18
C PHE A 923 17.77 41.75 19.91
N ARG A 924 19.09 41.79 19.70
CA ARG A 924 19.74 42.50 18.57
C ARG A 924 20.42 41.58 17.54
N GLY A 925 19.88 40.37 17.35
CA GLY A 925 20.47 39.35 16.48
C GLY A 925 21.49 38.45 17.18
N GLU A 926 21.48 38.42 18.51
CA GLU A 926 22.32 37.51 19.29
C GLU A 926 21.96 36.04 19.00
N LYS A 927 22.98 35.19 18.85
CA LYS A 927 22.81 33.74 18.66
C LYS A 927 22.55 33.08 20.01
N VAL A 928 21.39 32.46 20.15
CA VAL A 928 20.98 31.75 21.37
C VAL A 928 20.51 30.34 21.05
N ALA A 929 20.61 29.43 22.02
CA ALA A 929 20.04 28.10 21.90
C ALA A 929 18.51 28.19 22.04
N ILE A 930 17.81 27.60 21.07
CA ILE A 930 16.36 27.51 21.05
C ILE A 930 15.91 26.05 21.06
N LYS A 931 14.71 25.81 21.61
CA LYS A 931 14.00 24.52 21.52
C LYS A 931 12.54 24.75 21.16
N LEU A 932 12.00 23.93 20.26
CA LEU A 932 10.59 23.97 19.89
C LEU A 932 9.81 22.98 20.78
N GLU A 933 8.72 23.41 21.40
CA GLU A 933 7.89 22.54 22.25
C GLU A 933 6.39 22.80 22.02
N ASN A 934 5.60 21.74 21.94
CA ASN A 934 4.15 21.85 21.96
C ASN A 934 3.65 22.04 23.41
N ALA A 935 2.81 23.05 23.66
CA ALA A 935 2.13 23.26 24.94
C ALA A 935 0.79 24.00 24.73
N ALA A 936 -0.02 24.14 25.78
CA ALA A 936 -1.32 24.82 25.71
C ALA A 936 -1.22 26.24 25.10
N HIS A 937 -2.17 26.60 24.24
CA HIS A 937 -2.21 27.89 23.56
C HIS A 937 -2.56 29.01 24.57
N PRO A 938 -1.84 30.16 24.56
CA PRO A 938 -1.92 31.15 25.62
C PRO A 938 -3.28 31.88 25.71
N ARG A 939 -4.08 31.87 24.64
CA ARG A 939 -5.43 32.48 24.62
C ARG A 939 -6.56 31.45 24.64
N ASP A 940 -6.24 30.19 24.40
CA ASP A 940 -7.22 29.11 24.34
C ASP A 940 -6.56 27.83 24.86
N PRO A 941 -6.60 27.58 26.18
CA PRO A 941 -5.90 26.45 26.80
C PRO A 941 -6.34 25.07 26.28
N CYS A 942 -7.47 24.98 25.58
CA CYS A 942 -7.96 23.74 24.97
C CYS A 942 -7.24 23.39 23.65
N LEU A 943 -6.48 24.33 23.08
CA LEU A 943 -5.70 24.13 21.86
C LEU A 943 -4.20 23.97 22.18
N THR A 944 -3.48 23.24 21.33
CA THR A 944 -2.02 23.13 21.41
C THR A 944 -1.37 24.18 20.51
N ALA A 945 -0.35 24.86 21.01
CA ALA A 945 0.49 25.79 20.26
C ALA A 945 1.95 25.35 20.30
N ARG A 946 2.71 25.70 19.26
CA ARG A 946 4.17 25.50 19.23
C ARG A 946 4.87 26.70 19.83
N TRP A 947 5.58 26.47 20.92
CA TRP A 947 6.33 27.44 21.70
C TRP A 947 7.80 27.40 21.33
N ILE A 948 8.45 28.57 21.34
CA ILE A 948 9.90 28.68 21.35
C ILE A 948 10.37 28.83 22.78
N ILE A 949 11.27 27.94 23.19
CA ILE A 949 11.98 27.97 24.45
C ILE A 949 13.38 28.52 24.18
N VAL A 950 13.78 29.52 24.94
CA VAL A 950 15.13 30.10 24.93
C VAL A 950 15.67 29.96 26.34
N GLU A 951 16.89 29.45 26.51
CA GLU A 951 17.55 29.33 27.82
C GLU A 951 16.65 28.68 28.92
N GLY A 952 15.79 27.73 28.54
CA GLY A 952 14.87 27.04 29.46
C GLY A 952 13.56 27.77 29.79
N ARG A 953 13.27 28.93 29.18
CA ARG A 953 12.06 29.73 29.42
C ARG A 953 11.27 30.00 28.13
N LYS A 954 9.95 30.18 28.24
CA LYS A 954 9.05 30.40 27.10
C LYS A 954 9.19 31.82 26.53
N LEU A 955 9.61 31.93 25.27
CA LEU A 955 9.72 33.19 24.53
C LEU A 955 8.42 33.60 23.83
N GLY A 956 7.54 32.66 23.50
CA GLY A 956 6.26 32.94 22.84
C GLY A 956 5.84 31.81 21.90
N THR A 957 4.70 31.99 21.24
CA THR A 957 4.17 31.03 20.26
C THR A 957 4.52 31.46 18.83
N ILE A 958 4.73 30.51 17.94
CA ILE A 958 5.00 30.80 16.53
C ILE A 958 3.74 31.40 15.88
N ASP A 959 3.92 32.42 15.03
CA ASP A 959 2.84 32.99 14.24
C ASP A 959 2.25 31.92 13.31
N ALA A 960 0.92 31.86 13.18
CA ALA A 960 0.23 30.79 12.47
C ALA A 960 0.62 30.66 10.98
N ARG A 961 1.19 31.72 10.37
CA ARG A 961 1.65 31.72 8.97
C ARG A 961 3.17 31.56 8.85
N SER A 962 3.90 31.50 9.95
CA SER A 962 5.36 31.34 9.92
C SER A 962 5.75 29.88 9.70
N PRO A 963 6.74 29.63 8.83
CA PRO A 963 7.28 28.29 8.66
C PRO A 963 8.01 27.87 9.93
N HIS A 964 7.90 26.60 10.28
CA HIS A 964 8.53 26.09 11.49
C HIS A 964 8.70 24.58 11.43
N LEU A 965 9.68 24.09 12.21
CA LEU A 965 10.00 22.69 12.33
C LEU A 965 9.14 22.02 13.41
N LEU A 966 9.25 20.69 13.50
CA LEU A 966 8.53 19.88 14.48
C LEU A 966 8.91 20.24 15.92
N SER A 967 8.02 19.89 16.85
CA SER A 967 8.33 19.92 18.29
C SER A 967 9.50 18.98 18.62
N GLY A 968 10.28 19.36 19.63
CA GLY A 968 11.47 18.65 20.10
C GLY A 968 12.77 19.06 19.43
N PHE A 969 12.72 19.83 18.35
CA PHE A 969 13.90 20.36 17.66
C PHE A 969 14.66 21.34 18.54
N GLN A 970 16.00 21.27 18.46
CA GLN A 970 16.90 22.23 19.10
C GLN A 970 17.83 22.83 18.06
N ALA A 971 18.15 24.11 18.17
CA ALA A 971 19.10 24.75 17.28
C ALA A 971 19.74 25.98 17.94
N SER A 972 20.80 26.50 17.35
CA SER A 972 21.19 27.89 17.56
C SER A 972 20.41 28.76 16.58
N ALA A 973 19.89 29.90 17.06
CA ALA A 973 19.18 30.85 16.22
C ALA A 973 19.52 32.28 16.61
N ALA A 974 19.57 33.15 15.60
CA ALA A 974 19.66 34.59 15.80
C ALA A 974 18.27 35.15 16.07
N ILE A 975 18.08 35.83 17.20
CA ILE A 975 16.79 36.44 17.56
C ILE A 975 16.89 37.95 17.43
N THR A 976 15.92 38.55 16.74
CA THR A 976 15.83 40.01 16.56
C THR A 976 14.47 40.49 17.01
N SER A 977 14.44 41.41 17.97
CA SER A 977 13.19 42.01 18.42
C SER A 977 12.68 43.05 17.43
N SER A 978 11.38 43.02 17.19
CA SER A 978 10.73 44.06 16.39
C SER A 978 10.81 45.42 17.08
N PRO A 979 10.85 46.52 16.30
CA PRO A 979 10.65 47.84 16.87
C PRO A 979 9.33 47.89 17.62
N SER A 980 9.36 48.35 18.87
CA SER A 980 8.15 48.46 19.66
C SER A 980 7.18 49.43 19.01
N THR A 981 5.92 49.02 18.86
CA THR A 981 4.85 49.87 18.33
C THR A 981 4.12 50.65 19.42
N SER A 982 4.61 50.55 20.67
CA SER A 982 4.03 51.19 21.84
C SER A 982 5.10 51.75 22.78
N VAL A 983 4.73 52.73 23.60
CA VAL A 983 5.54 53.25 24.70
C VAL A 983 4.77 53.19 26.01
N ILE A 984 5.50 53.05 27.12
CA ILE A 984 4.99 53.12 28.48
C ILE A 984 5.45 54.45 29.08
N VAL A 985 4.49 55.24 29.52
CA VAL A 985 4.70 56.47 30.27
C VAL A 985 4.55 56.14 31.75
N THR A 986 5.62 56.29 32.53
CA THR A 986 5.61 56.10 33.98
C THR A 986 5.58 57.45 34.67
N SER A 987 4.59 57.72 35.52
CA SER A 987 4.47 59.02 36.19
C SER A 987 5.64 59.28 37.13
N LEU A 988 6.19 60.50 37.09
CA LEU A 988 7.21 60.94 38.05
C LEU A 988 6.67 61.05 39.49
N LYS A 989 5.36 61.23 39.67
CA LYS A 989 4.74 61.36 41.01
C LYS A 989 4.50 60.02 41.68
N ASN A 990 4.33 58.96 40.90
CA ASN A 990 4.09 57.62 41.41
C ASN A 990 4.52 56.61 40.35
N SER A 991 5.58 55.86 40.64
CA SER A 991 6.16 54.85 39.75
C SER A 991 5.23 53.66 39.47
N HIS A 992 4.16 53.48 40.26
CA HIS A 992 3.10 52.50 40.00
C HIS A 992 2.04 52.98 39.00
N HIS A 993 2.02 54.27 38.63
CA HIS A 993 1.09 54.79 37.64
C HIS A 993 1.73 54.77 36.26
N LYS A 994 1.30 53.81 35.43
CA LYS A 994 1.82 53.61 34.07
C LYS A 994 0.69 53.73 33.06
N LEU A 995 0.96 54.37 31.94
CA LEU A 995 0.05 54.44 30.79
C LEU A 995 0.75 53.91 29.56
N GLN A 996 0.07 53.07 28.81
CA GLN A 996 0.55 52.56 27.53
C GLN A 996 -0.07 53.33 26.38
N ILE A 997 0.79 53.80 25.48
CA ILE A 997 0.44 54.49 24.25
C ILE A 997 0.83 53.60 23.08
N ASP A 998 -0.14 53.18 22.29
CA ASP A 998 0.01 52.31 21.12
C ASP A 998 0.09 53.11 19.82
N ASN A 999 0.44 52.41 18.72
CA ASN A 999 0.50 52.94 17.36
C ASN A 999 1.53 54.07 17.16
N ILE A 1000 2.62 54.11 17.94
CA ILE A 1000 3.64 55.17 17.82
C ILE A 1000 4.28 55.20 16.42
N ASN A 1001 4.37 54.02 15.79
CA ASN A 1001 4.90 53.81 14.45
C ASN A 1001 4.07 54.47 13.33
N LYS A 1002 2.87 54.99 13.63
CA LYS A 1002 2.00 55.68 12.67
C LYS A 1002 2.08 57.21 12.76
N TYR A 1003 2.85 57.75 13.70
CA TYR A 1003 2.87 59.19 13.99
C TYR A 1003 4.30 59.76 14.04
N ALA A 1004 4.43 61.00 14.52
CA ALA A 1004 5.63 61.84 14.38
C ALA A 1004 6.90 61.22 15.02
N PHE A 1005 6.74 60.31 15.96
CA PHE A 1005 7.83 59.69 16.72
C PHE A 1005 8.10 58.24 16.29
N ALA A 1006 7.68 57.83 15.08
CA ALA A 1006 7.79 56.45 14.61
C ALA A 1006 9.24 55.90 14.60
N ALA A 1007 10.24 56.76 14.36
CA ALA A 1007 11.65 56.39 14.34
C ALA A 1007 12.40 56.69 15.66
N HIS A 1008 11.74 57.32 16.64
CA HIS A 1008 12.38 57.76 17.88
C HIS A 1008 12.55 56.61 18.87
N GLN A 1009 13.74 56.49 19.46
CA GLN A 1009 14.10 55.43 20.39
C GLN A 1009 13.98 55.90 21.85
N TRP A 1010 12.85 55.60 22.49
CA TRP A 1010 12.54 56.05 23.86
C TRP A 1010 13.27 55.22 24.93
N GLN A 1011 14.20 55.86 25.66
CA GLN A 1011 15.01 55.22 26.71
C GLN A 1011 14.82 55.84 28.10
N GLY A 1012 13.57 56.08 28.52
CA GLY A 1012 13.25 56.63 29.84
C GLY A 1012 13.36 58.16 29.92
N GLU A 1013 13.35 58.83 28.77
CA GLU A 1013 13.37 60.29 28.65
C GLU A 1013 12.14 60.90 29.35
N GLN A 1014 12.32 62.03 30.03
CA GLN A 1014 11.19 62.74 30.63
C GLN A 1014 10.44 63.52 29.54
N ALA A 1015 9.12 63.33 29.48
CA ALA A 1015 8.26 64.08 28.56
C ALA A 1015 6.97 64.53 29.26
N ASN A 1016 6.45 65.66 28.78
CA ASN A 1016 5.13 66.16 29.13
C ASN A 1016 4.12 65.58 28.13
N ILE A 1017 3.37 64.57 28.55
CA ILE A 1017 2.37 63.90 27.73
C ILE A 1017 1.01 64.56 27.96
N THR A 1018 0.46 65.20 26.94
CA THR A 1018 -0.91 65.76 27.00
C THR A 1018 -1.88 64.81 26.30
N LEU A 1019 -3.05 64.60 26.89
CA LEU A 1019 -4.06 63.68 26.36
C LEU A 1019 -5.19 64.45 25.69
N GLU A 1020 -5.49 64.09 24.44
CA GLU A 1020 -6.53 64.71 23.64
C GLU A 1020 -7.56 63.67 23.21
N LEU A 1021 -8.82 63.86 23.61
CA LEU A 1021 -9.92 63.16 22.97
C LEU A 1021 -10.11 63.66 21.54
N ARG A 1022 -10.02 62.76 20.56
CA ARG A 1022 -10.44 63.04 19.19
C ARG A 1022 -11.49 62.03 18.75
N ARG A 1023 -12.52 62.53 18.08
CA ARG A 1023 -13.62 61.72 17.56
C ARG A 1023 -13.57 61.74 16.04
N LYS A 1024 -13.21 60.60 15.43
CA LYS A 1024 -13.20 60.48 13.96
C LYS A 1024 -14.59 60.31 13.34
N ASN A 1025 -15.55 59.76 14.10
CA ASN A 1025 -16.93 59.55 13.67
C ASN A 1025 -17.88 59.71 14.89
N PRO A 1026 -19.01 60.43 14.80
CA PRO A 1026 -19.98 60.58 15.89
C PRO A 1026 -20.54 59.25 16.43
N TYR A 1027 -20.56 58.18 15.64
CA TYR A 1027 -21.05 56.86 16.05
C TYR A 1027 -19.98 55.94 16.68
N GLN A 1028 -18.72 56.38 16.75
CA GLN A 1028 -17.64 55.64 17.41
C GLN A 1028 -17.22 56.32 18.72
N SER A 1029 -16.79 55.51 19.68
CA SER A 1029 -16.21 56.00 20.93
C SER A 1029 -14.98 56.87 20.64
N PRO A 1030 -14.82 58.01 21.33
CA PRO A 1030 -13.67 58.89 21.11
C PRO A 1030 -12.37 58.16 21.46
N ILE A 1031 -11.34 58.37 20.63
CA ILE A 1031 -10.00 57.81 20.84
C ILE A 1031 -9.18 58.86 21.59
N VAL A 1032 -8.49 58.42 22.64
CA VAL A 1032 -7.60 59.29 23.41
C VAL A 1032 -6.21 59.25 22.76
N PHE A 1033 -5.76 60.38 22.23
CA PHE A 1033 -4.41 60.54 21.71
C PHE A 1033 -3.49 61.12 22.76
N ALA A 1034 -2.23 60.69 22.76
CA ALA A 1034 -1.17 61.28 23.54
C ALA A 1034 -0.30 62.17 22.64
N THR A 1035 0.01 63.38 23.09
CA THR A 1035 0.82 64.37 22.38
C THR A 1035 2.01 64.81 23.22
N ILE A 1036 3.12 65.12 22.53
CA ILE A 1036 4.28 65.82 23.09
C ILE A 1036 4.38 67.14 22.33
N GLY A 1037 4.18 68.26 23.01
CA GLY A 1037 3.96 69.55 22.36
C GLY A 1037 2.73 69.47 21.43
N ASN A 1038 2.90 69.86 20.16
CA ASN A 1038 1.84 69.82 19.13
C ASN A 1038 1.85 68.54 18.27
N GLN A 1039 2.70 67.56 18.58
CA GLN A 1039 2.86 66.34 17.77
C GLN A 1039 2.25 65.12 18.46
N ILE A 1040 1.59 64.26 17.67
CA ILE A 1040 0.98 63.03 18.17
C ILE A 1040 2.07 61.99 18.43
N LEU A 1041 2.12 61.49 19.66
CA LEU A 1041 2.93 60.36 20.07
C LEU A 1041 2.24 59.03 19.72
N GLY A 1042 0.94 58.92 19.97
CA GLY A 1042 0.16 57.72 19.65
C GLY A 1042 -1.23 57.74 20.28
N SER A 1043 -1.89 56.58 20.30
CA SER A 1043 -3.22 56.40 20.90
C SER A 1043 -3.13 55.65 22.23
N LEU A 1044 -3.74 56.17 23.29
CA LEU A 1044 -3.77 55.53 24.60
C LEU A 1044 -4.53 54.19 24.53
N ASN A 1045 -3.96 53.12 25.09
CA ASN A 1045 -4.59 51.81 25.04
C ASN A 1045 -5.85 51.73 25.93
N LYS A 1046 -6.76 50.78 25.64
CA LYS A 1046 -8.06 50.69 26.32
C LYS A 1046 -7.95 50.57 27.84
N GLN A 1047 -6.99 49.80 28.35
CA GLN A 1047 -6.76 49.63 29.79
C GLN A 1047 -6.26 50.91 30.45
N SER A 1048 -5.37 51.65 29.79
CA SER A 1048 -4.84 52.94 30.26
C SER A 1048 -5.90 54.02 30.26
N VAL A 1049 -6.82 54.00 29.27
CA VAL A 1049 -7.99 54.88 29.25
C VAL A 1049 -8.89 54.61 30.46
N ILE A 1050 -9.25 53.35 30.73
CA ILE A 1050 -10.10 52.96 31.87
C ILE A 1050 -9.42 53.34 33.19
N PHE A 1051 -8.16 52.93 33.37
CA PHE A 1051 -7.36 53.23 34.57
C PHE A 1051 -7.30 54.73 34.86
N LEU A 1052 -7.09 55.54 33.82
CA LEU A 1052 -6.97 56.97 33.97
C LEU A 1052 -8.33 57.64 34.22
N GLN A 1053 -9.38 57.20 33.53
CA GLN A 1053 -10.75 57.70 33.73
C GLN A 1053 -11.23 57.46 35.17
N GLU A 1054 -11.04 56.25 35.72
CA GLU A 1054 -11.43 55.93 37.10
C GLU A 1054 -10.72 56.81 38.14
N ARG A 1055 -9.45 57.14 37.90
CA ARG A 1055 -8.65 57.98 38.81
C ARG A 1055 -8.97 59.45 38.69
N LEU A 1056 -9.15 59.95 37.47
CA LEU A 1056 -9.51 61.35 37.23
C LEU A 1056 -10.93 61.67 37.74
N ALA A 1057 -11.86 60.71 37.64
CA ALA A 1057 -13.20 60.84 38.21
C ALA A 1057 -13.18 61.05 39.74
N LYS A 1058 -12.28 60.38 40.47
CA LYS A 1058 -12.12 60.54 41.94
C LYS A 1058 -11.63 61.93 42.36
N VAL A 1059 -11.06 62.70 41.44
CA VAL A 1059 -10.57 64.06 41.67
C VAL A 1059 -11.28 65.11 40.80
N SER A 1060 -12.43 64.75 40.24
CA SER A 1060 -13.28 65.62 39.38
C SER A 1060 -12.52 66.28 38.22
N ARG A 1061 -11.63 65.54 37.56
CA ARG A 1061 -10.90 65.99 36.37
C ARG A 1061 -11.32 65.21 35.13
N GLU A 1062 -11.24 65.86 33.97
CA GLU A 1062 -11.46 65.22 32.67
C GLU A 1062 -10.14 64.75 32.06
N ILE A 1063 -10.21 63.73 31.18
CA ILE A 1063 -9.04 63.17 30.50
C ILE A 1063 -8.59 64.03 29.31
N HIS A 1064 -9.48 64.81 28.70
CA HIS A 1064 -9.14 65.73 27.62
C HIS A 1064 -8.38 66.94 28.19
N GLY A 1065 -7.24 67.28 27.60
CA GLY A 1065 -6.34 68.34 28.08
C GLY A 1065 -5.53 67.95 29.32
N PHE A 1066 -5.63 66.71 29.80
CA PHE A 1066 -4.86 66.27 30.97
C PHE A 1066 -3.39 66.03 30.60
N THR A 1067 -2.48 66.72 31.29
CA THR A 1067 -1.03 66.55 31.10
C THR A 1067 -0.40 65.75 32.23
N ILE A 1068 0.42 64.77 31.84
CA ILE A 1068 1.18 63.91 32.75
C ILE A 1068 2.65 64.09 32.45
N VAL A 1069 3.42 64.41 33.49
CA VAL A 1069 4.88 64.36 33.42
C VAL A 1069 5.33 62.96 33.83
N GLY A 1070 6.06 62.31 32.93
CA GLY A 1070 6.50 60.93 33.13
C GLY A 1070 7.76 60.61 32.33
N THR A 1071 8.42 59.52 32.70
CA THR A 1071 9.46 58.91 31.87
C THR A 1071 8.81 58.05 30.80
N VAL A 1072 9.23 58.23 29.55
CA VAL A 1072 8.74 57.49 28.38
C VAL A 1072 9.77 56.46 27.99
N SER A 1073 9.38 55.20 28.04
CA SER A 1073 10.20 54.06 27.62
C SER A 1073 9.45 53.23 26.60
N HIS A 1074 10.15 52.53 25.71
CA HIS A 1074 9.49 51.54 24.86
C HIS A 1074 8.73 50.50 25.67
N ALA A 1075 7.55 50.14 25.19
CA ALA A 1075 6.90 48.92 25.65
C ALA A 1075 7.68 47.70 25.14
N PRO A 1076 7.60 46.55 25.83
CA PRO A 1076 8.06 45.26 25.31
C PRO A 1076 7.67 45.02 23.84
N ALA A 1077 8.59 44.46 23.06
CA ALA A 1077 8.33 44.11 21.65
C ALA A 1077 7.18 43.10 21.56
N SER A 1078 6.31 43.26 20.56
CA SER A 1078 5.12 42.40 20.41
C SER A 1078 5.41 41.05 19.72
N TYR A 1079 6.50 41.01 18.96
CA TYR A 1079 7.01 39.81 18.31
C TYR A 1079 8.53 39.90 18.15
N VAL A 1080 9.16 38.76 17.92
CA VAL A 1080 10.55 38.65 17.50
C VAL A 1080 10.65 37.81 16.22
N ASP A 1081 11.61 38.12 15.38
CA ASP A 1081 11.97 37.32 14.21
C ASP A 1081 13.19 36.45 14.57
N ILE A 1082 13.14 35.18 14.16
CA ILE A 1082 14.15 34.16 14.46
C ILE A 1082 14.68 33.60 13.15
N VAL A 1083 16.00 33.52 13.05
CA VAL A 1083 16.72 32.86 11.95
C VAL A 1083 17.51 31.68 12.51
N ILE A 1084 17.09 30.47 12.16
CA ILE A 1084 17.76 29.23 12.57
C ILE A 1084 19.07 29.07 11.81
N ASP A 1085 20.13 28.68 12.51
CA ASP A 1085 21.39 28.24 11.93
C ASP A 1085 21.30 26.74 11.53
N PRO A 1086 21.21 26.42 10.22
CA PRO A 1086 20.95 25.04 9.76
C PRO A 1086 21.97 24.02 10.24
N ALA A 1087 23.23 24.42 10.39
CA ALA A 1087 24.33 23.53 10.79
C ALA A 1087 24.23 23.10 12.27
N THR A 1088 23.35 23.75 13.05
CA THR A 1088 23.22 23.52 14.48
C THR A 1088 21.93 22.79 14.85
N VAL A 1089 21.08 22.47 13.87
CA VAL A 1089 19.81 21.78 14.11
C VAL A 1089 20.09 20.37 14.61
N LYS A 1090 19.51 20.07 15.77
CA LYS A 1090 19.49 18.75 16.39
C LYS A 1090 18.05 18.25 16.40
N TYR A 1091 17.89 17.04 15.87
CA TYR A 1091 16.61 16.36 15.84
C TYR A 1091 16.36 15.67 17.17
N PRO A 1092 15.11 15.62 17.63
CA PRO A 1092 14.75 14.73 18.72
C PRO A 1092 14.98 13.30 18.23
N GLU A 1093 15.90 12.58 18.88
CA GLU A 1093 16.17 11.16 18.59
C GLU A 1093 14.84 10.41 18.57
N ILE A 1094 14.56 9.76 17.44
CA ILE A 1094 13.51 8.76 17.41
C ILE A 1094 14.13 7.60 18.19
N GLN A 1095 13.69 7.39 19.44
CA GLN A 1095 14.00 6.16 20.15
C GLN A 1095 13.41 5.03 19.31
N ILE A 1096 14.27 4.39 18.51
CA ILE A 1096 13.98 3.13 17.84
C ILE A 1096 14.15 2.10 18.96
N GLU A 1097 13.05 1.56 19.46
CA GLU A 1097 13.14 0.36 20.28
C GLU A 1097 13.77 -0.73 19.38
N GLU A 1098 15.01 -1.12 19.66
CA GLU A 1098 15.79 -2.12 18.92
C GLU A 1098 15.16 -3.53 18.89
N GLN A 1099 13.92 -3.69 19.38
CA GLN A 1099 13.20 -4.96 19.37
C GLN A 1099 12.70 -5.38 17.98
N ALA A 1100 12.73 -4.49 16.97
CA ALA A 1100 12.40 -4.86 15.58
C ALA A 1100 13.61 -5.40 14.79
N SER A 1101 14.84 -5.06 15.18
CA SER A 1101 16.05 -5.46 14.44
C SER A 1101 16.51 -6.88 14.77
N GLN A 1102 16.06 -7.49 15.87
CA GLN A 1102 16.38 -8.89 16.20
C GLN A 1102 15.52 -9.91 15.44
N ASN A 1103 14.37 -9.51 14.88
CA ASN A 1103 13.55 -10.37 14.01
C ASN A 1103 13.96 -10.28 12.54
N LEU A 1104 14.72 -9.26 12.13
CA LEU A 1104 15.30 -9.14 10.79
C LEU A 1104 16.62 -9.89 10.63
N VAL A 1105 17.30 -10.24 11.73
CA VAL A 1105 18.60 -10.95 11.70
C VAL A 1105 18.46 -12.47 11.74
N LYS A 1106 17.26 -13.02 11.97
CA LYS A 1106 17.03 -14.48 11.94
C LYS A 1106 16.75 -15.08 10.55
N ASP A 1107 16.49 -14.24 9.55
CA ASP A 1107 16.21 -14.69 8.17
C ASP A 1107 17.42 -14.60 7.22
N GLN A 1108 18.60 -14.23 7.70
CA GLN A 1108 19.84 -14.39 6.93
C GLN A 1108 20.43 -15.79 7.18
N VAL A 1109 19.83 -16.79 6.54
CA VAL A 1109 20.55 -18.03 6.22
C VAL A 1109 21.59 -17.70 5.15
N VAL A 1110 22.83 -17.85 5.54
CA VAL A 1110 24.04 -17.88 4.71
C VAL A 1110 23.84 -18.76 3.48
N LEU A 1111 23.93 -18.19 2.28
CA LEU A 1111 24.19 -18.90 1.04
C LEU A 1111 25.07 -18.03 0.13
N SER A 1112 26.38 -18.10 0.36
CA SER A 1112 27.41 -17.66 -0.57
C SER A 1112 27.70 -18.77 -1.59
N SER A 1113 27.60 -18.46 -2.88
CA SER A 1113 28.25 -19.23 -3.96
C SER A 1113 28.53 -18.30 -5.15
N PRO A 1114 29.54 -18.58 -5.99
CA PRO A 1114 30.68 -17.69 -6.15
C PRO A 1114 30.77 -17.12 -7.57
N LYS A 1115 30.56 -15.81 -7.71
CA LYS A 1115 31.04 -14.91 -8.77
C LYS A 1115 30.39 -13.55 -8.54
N GLU A 1116 31.15 -12.48 -8.77
CA GLU A 1116 30.85 -11.06 -8.48
C GLU A 1116 31.33 -10.59 -7.09
N GLN A 1117 32.65 -10.58 -6.95
CA GLN A 1117 33.40 -9.65 -6.11
C GLN A 1117 33.83 -8.46 -7.00
N GLU A 1118 33.92 -7.27 -6.39
CA GLU A 1118 34.03 -5.90 -6.96
C GLU A 1118 32.62 -5.29 -7.10
N ASP A 1119 32.01 -4.57 -6.14
CA ASP A 1119 32.49 -3.77 -5.02
C ASP A 1119 31.51 -3.88 -3.84
N ILE A 1120 31.87 -4.63 -2.78
CA ILE A 1120 31.17 -4.60 -1.48
C ILE A 1120 32.01 -3.70 -0.58
N GLU A 1121 31.44 -2.61 -0.05
CA GLU A 1121 32.10 -1.85 1.02
C GLU A 1121 32.56 -2.85 2.11
N PRO A 1122 33.84 -2.87 2.47
CA PRO A 1122 34.35 -3.95 3.28
C PRO A 1122 33.65 -3.96 4.65
N ALA A 1123 33.04 -5.09 5.01
CA ALA A 1123 32.62 -5.35 6.38
C ALA A 1123 33.87 -5.35 7.27
N ILE A 1124 34.14 -4.18 7.87
CA ILE A 1124 35.29 -3.93 8.73
C ILE A 1124 34.86 -4.06 10.19
N THR A 1125 35.57 -4.87 10.97
CA THR A 1125 35.57 -4.78 12.43
C THR A 1125 36.86 -4.13 12.92
N THR A 1126 36.76 -3.28 13.94
CA THR A 1126 37.88 -2.56 14.54
C THR A 1126 38.28 -3.16 15.87
N VAL A 1127 39.57 -3.49 16.01
CA VAL A 1127 40.15 -4.00 17.26
C VAL A 1127 41.17 -2.99 17.76
N VAL A 1128 40.82 -2.27 18.83
CA VAL A 1128 41.78 -1.37 19.49
C VAL A 1128 42.60 -2.21 20.45
N PHE A 1129 43.93 -2.15 20.36
CA PHE A 1129 44.80 -2.83 21.31
C PHE A 1129 45.75 -1.86 22.03
N PHE A 1130 46.06 -2.16 23.28
CA PHE A 1130 47.03 -1.42 24.06
C PHE A 1130 47.91 -2.35 24.90
N GLU A 1131 49.18 -1.99 25.01
CA GLU A 1131 50.20 -2.72 25.76
C GLU A 1131 50.63 -1.92 26.99
N ALA A 1132 51.16 -2.62 27.99
CA ALA A 1132 51.72 -2.06 29.20
C ALA A 1132 53.10 -2.67 29.48
N PRO A 1133 53.99 -1.99 30.23
CA PRO A 1133 55.17 -2.59 30.81
C PRO A 1133 54.79 -3.80 31.68
N VAL A 1134 55.53 -4.90 31.53
CA VAL A 1134 55.31 -6.13 32.29
C VAL A 1134 56.64 -6.55 32.91
N ASP A 1135 56.61 -7.03 34.15
CA ASP A 1135 57.78 -7.59 34.81
C ASP A 1135 58.37 -8.75 33.96
N GLN A 1136 59.70 -8.85 33.96
CA GLN A 1136 60.46 -9.82 33.17
C GLN A 1136 60.01 -11.27 33.44
N ALA A 1137 59.55 -11.56 34.67
CA ALA A 1137 59.00 -12.87 35.05
C ALA A 1137 57.69 -13.24 34.31
N HIS A 1138 56.89 -12.25 33.87
CA HIS A 1138 55.59 -12.46 33.22
C HIS A 1138 55.58 -12.05 31.74
N GLN A 1139 56.67 -11.47 31.23
CA GLN A 1139 56.77 -10.93 29.88
C GLN A 1139 56.48 -11.98 28.79
N ALA A 1140 57.10 -13.16 28.86
CA ALA A 1140 56.91 -14.23 27.87
C ALA A 1140 55.46 -14.73 27.82
N LYS A 1141 54.83 -14.93 28.97
CA LYS A 1141 53.43 -15.39 29.06
C LYS A 1141 52.46 -14.29 28.60
N THR A 1142 52.73 -13.03 28.93
CA THR A 1142 51.89 -11.90 28.53
C THR A 1142 51.94 -11.67 27.03
N HIS A 1143 53.12 -11.74 26.41
CA HIS A 1143 53.27 -11.72 24.96
C HIS A 1143 52.46 -12.84 24.30
N MET A 1144 52.60 -14.07 24.79
CA MET A 1144 51.85 -15.22 24.26
C MET A 1144 50.33 -15.00 24.35
N VAL A 1145 49.83 -14.51 25.48
CA VAL A 1145 48.39 -14.25 25.67
C VAL A 1145 47.91 -13.13 24.74
N MET A 1146 48.64 -12.03 24.64
CA MET A 1146 48.28 -10.92 23.74
C MET A 1146 48.28 -11.34 22.27
N CYS A 1147 49.28 -12.12 21.83
CA CYS A 1147 49.31 -12.70 20.49
C CYS A 1147 48.10 -13.63 20.24
N ASN A 1148 47.70 -14.42 21.24
CA ASN A 1148 46.51 -15.28 21.13
C ASN A 1148 45.21 -14.48 21.09
N MET A 1149 45.11 -13.36 21.83
CA MET A 1149 43.95 -12.47 21.78
C MET A 1149 43.79 -11.84 20.40
N VAL A 1150 44.90 -11.39 19.79
CA VAL A 1150 44.92 -10.87 18.41
C VAL A 1150 44.49 -11.96 17.42
N LYS A 1151 45.09 -13.16 17.49
CA LYS A 1151 44.71 -14.29 16.63
C LYS A 1151 43.22 -14.62 16.76
N ARG A 1152 42.71 -14.69 17.99
CA ARG A 1152 41.30 -14.96 18.24
C ARG A 1152 40.39 -13.85 17.73
N ALA A 1153 40.81 -12.58 17.80
CA ALA A 1153 40.04 -11.47 17.24
C ALA A 1153 39.91 -11.59 15.71
N VAL A 1154 40.98 -12.00 15.02
CA VAL A 1154 40.95 -12.30 13.58
C VAL A 1154 40.03 -13.49 13.29
N ASP A 1155 40.18 -14.60 14.02
CA ASP A 1155 39.32 -15.79 13.84
C ASP A 1155 37.85 -15.46 14.08
N ARG A 1156 37.57 -14.62 15.09
CA ARG A 1156 36.22 -14.18 15.42
C ARG A 1156 35.64 -13.29 14.33
N ALA A 1157 36.43 -12.42 13.74
CA ALA A 1157 36.00 -11.59 12.62
C ALA A 1157 35.60 -12.45 11.41
N VAL A 1158 36.38 -13.50 11.11
CA VAL A 1158 36.04 -14.48 10.07
C VAL A 1158 34.77 -15.27 10.41
N GLU A 1159 34.64 -15.78 11.63
CA GLU A 1159 33.42 -16.47 12.12
C GLU A 1159 32.15 -15.61 11.98
N ARG A 1160 32.30 -14.28 12.02
CA ARG A 1160 31.22 -13.30 11.96
C ARG A 1160 31.00 -12.70 10.56
N GLY A 1161 31.79 -13.12 9.56
CA GLY A 1161 31.63 -12.68 8.17
C GLY A 1161 32.23 -11.31 7.85
N PHE A 1162 33.13 -10.78 8.68
CA PHE A 1162 33.89 -9.58 8.33
C PHE A 1162 34.96 -9.91 7.29
N ASN A 1163 35.15 -9.02 6.31
CA ASN A 1163 36.17 -9.18 5.28
C ASN A 1163 37.44 -8.37 5.58
N THR A 1164 37.39 -7.47 6.58
CA THR A 1164 38.55 -6.72 7.07
C THR A 1164 38.56 -6.63 8.60
N VAL A 1165 39.72 -6.83 9.22
CA VAL A 1165 39.99 -6.44 10.62
C VAL A 1165 40.92 -5.25 10.63
N HIS A 1166 40.48 -4.14 11.21
CA HIS A 1166 41.29 -2.96 11.39
C HIS A 1166 41.82 -2.91 12.83
N PHE A 1167 43.10 -3.23 13.02
CA PHE A 1167 43.78 -3.07 14.29
C PHE A 1167 44.21 -1.62 14.49
N VAL A 1168 43.90 -1.06 15.65
CA VAL A 1168 44.31 0.28 16.05
C VAL A 1168 45.19 0.18 17.28
N ASN A 1169 46.49 0.49 17.12
CA ASN A 1169 47.40 0.57 18.25
C ASN A 1169 47.13 1.85 19.05
N ALA A 1170 46.74 1.68 20.31
CA ALA A 1170 46.51 2.75 21.27
C ALA A 1170 47.41 2.61 22.52
N SER A 1171 48.50 1.85 22.41
CA SER A 1171 49.48 1.67 23.48
C SER A 1171 50.03 3.02 23.96
N PRO A 1172 49.94 3.34 25.25
CA PRO A 1172 50.49 4.58 25.80
C PRO A 1172 52.02 4.62 25.81
N TYR A 1173 52.68 3.48 25.57
CA TYR A 1173 54.13 3.33 25.53
C TYR A 1173 54.63 3.08 24.11
N LYS A 1174 55.68 3.80 23.71
CA LYS A 1174 56.40 3.57 22.45
C LYS A 1174 57.72 2.86 22.76
N SER A 1175 57.81 1.57 22.47
CA SER A 1175 59.07 0.81 22.51
C SER A 1175 59.88 1.08 21.22
N GLU A 1176 61.21 1.14 21.32
CA GLU A 1176 62.11 1.27 20.15
C GLU A 1176 62.14 -0.01 19.29
N ASN A 1177 61.78 -1.17 19.86
CA ASN A 1177 61.60 -2.42 19.14
C ASN A 1177 60.11 -2.73 18.91
N PRO A 1178 59.73 -3.27 17.73
CA PRO A 1178 58.34 -3.65 17.47
C PRO A 1178 57.89 -4.73 18.44
N SER A 1179 56.74 -4.51 19.10
CA SER A 1179 56.15 -5.49 20.00
C SER A 1179 55.88 -6.82 19.27
N SER A 1180 55.98 -7.94 19.98
CA SER A 1180 55.54 -9.25 19.49
C SER A 1180 54.08 -9.26 19.01
N VAL A 1181 53.24 -8.40 19.58
CA VAL A 1181 51.83 -8.23 19.17
C VAL A 1181 51.76 -7.57 17.79
N LEU A 1182 52.54 -6.51 17.55
CA LEU A 1182 52.67 -5.87 16.24
C LEU A 1182 53.22 -6.82 15.19
N LEU A 1183 54.28 -7.58 15.53
CA LEU A 1183 54.85 -8.60 14.65
C LEU A 1183 53.82 -9.71 14.34
N THR A 1184 52.99 -10.08 15.31
CA THR A 1184 51.91 -11.06 15.11
C THR A 1184 50.82 -10.52 14.19
N ILE A 1185 50.41 -9.26 14.34
CA ILE A 1185 49.43 -8.63 13.43
C ILE A 1185 50.00 -8.56 12.01
N GLN A 1186 51.27 -8.15 11.86
CA GLN A 1186 51.95 -8.11 10.57
C GLN A 1186 52.09 -9.50 9.93
N GLN A 1187 52.43 -10.52 10.73
CA GLN A 1187 52.51 -11.90 10.28
C GLN A 1187 51.12 -12.42 9.86
N LEU A 1188 50.07 -12.12 10.61
CA LEU A 1188 48.70 -12.50 10.24
C LEU A 1188 48.28 -11.80 8.95
N ALA A 1189 48.60 -10.51 8.79
CA ALA A 1189 48.31 -9.76 7.56
C ALA A 1189 49.03 -10.33 6.32
N GLN A 1190 50.17 -11.01 6.51
CA GLN A 1190 50.90 -11.69 5.43
C GLN A 1190 50.45 -13.14 5.19
N THR A 1191 49.93 -13.82 6.22
CA THR A 1191 49.66 -15.27 6.16
C THR A 1191 48.17 -15.62 6.02
N ARG A 1192 47.25 -14.68 6.28
CA ARG A 1192 45.80 -14.90 6.17
C ARG A 1192 45.29 -14.35 4.83
N GLU A 1193 44.80 -15.24 3.98
CA GLU A 1193 44.17 -14.90 2.68
C GLU A 1193 42.64 -14.77 2.77
N ASP A 1194 42.04 -15.27 3.86
CA ASP A 1194 40.60 -15.30 4.12
C ASP A 1194 40.05 -13.98 4.69
N ILE A 1195 40.90 -13.06 5.13
CA ILE A 1195 40.51 -11.76 5.70
C ILE A 1195 41.62 -10.71 5.53
N LYS A 1196 41.24 -9.48 5.15
CA LYS A 1196 42.19 -8.36 5.08
C LYS A 1196 42.49 -7.85 6.48
N ILE A 1197 43.76 -7.57 6.80
CA ILE A 1197 44.16 -7.06 8.12
C ILE A 1197 44.86 -5.71 7.93
N ASP A 1198 44.21 -4.65 8.39
CA ASP A 1198 44.74 -3.28 8.36
C ASP A 1198 45.27 -2.90 9.75
N LEU A 1199 46.35 -2.14 9.82
CA LEU A 1199 46.95 -1.67 11.07
C LEU A 1199 47.16 -0.16 11.01
N SER A 1200 46.59 0.56 11.98
CA SER A 1200 46.85 1.99 12.19
C SER A 1200 47.28 2.26 13.64
N THR A 1201 47.80 3.45 13.89
CA THR A 1201 48.19 3.89 15.23
C THR A 1201 47.42 5.15 15.58
N ALA A 1202 46.75 5.16 16.73
CA ALA A 1202 46.06 6.32 17.26
C ALA A 1202 46.95 7.10 18.23
N ALA A 1203 46.81 8.43 18.26
CA ALA A 1203 47.61 9.27 19.16
C ALA A 1203 47.25 9.08 20.65
N ASN A 1204 46.03 8.61 20.95
CA ASN A 1204 45.59 8.21 22.28
C ASN A 1204 44.34 7.33 22.20
N VAL A 1205 43.98 6.70 23.32
CA VAL A 1205 42.81 5.81 23.44
C VAL A 1205 41.49 6.50 23.11
N LYS A 1206 41.30 7.80 23.39
CA LYS A 1206 40.03 8.48 23.09
C LYS A 1206 39.76 8.54 21.59
N ILE A 1207 40.80 8.79 20.80
CA ILE A 1207 40.72 8.79 19.32
C ILE A 1207 40.53 7.36 18.82
N ALA A 1208 41.25 6.39 19.38
CA ALA A 1208 41.11 4.98 18.99
C ALA A 1208 39.69 4.46 19.22
N VAL A 1209 39.07 4.81 20.35
CA VAL A 1209 37.72 4.41 20.73
C VAL A 1209 36.64 5.00 19.82
N GLN A 1210 36.85 6.20 19.25
CA GLN A 1210 35.93 6.80 18.27
C GLN A 1210 35.87 6.04 16.93
N LEU A 1211 36.82 5.13 16.68
CA LEU A 1211 36.85 4.29 15.50
C LEU A 1211 36.02 3.00 15.66
N LEU A 1212 35.61 2.67 16.90
CA LEU A 1212 34.76 1.52 17.19
C LEU A 1212 33.30 1.90 16.85
N LYS A 1213 32.74 1.29 15.81
CA LYS A 1213 31.41 1.60 15.25
C LYS A 1213 30.50 0.37 15.16
N GLN A 1214 31.06 -0.84 15.13
CA GLN A 1214 30.31 -2.08 14.97
C GLN A 1214 30.05 -2.79 16.30
N PRO A 1215 28.97 -3.59 16.42
CA PRO A 1215 28.68 -4.35 17.65
C PRO A 1215 29.75 -5.36 18.07
N ASP A 1216 30.53 -5.90 17.12
CA ASP A 1216 31.62 -6.85 17.40
C ASP A 1216 32.98 -6.15 17.62
N ASP A 1217 33.03 -4.82 17.57
CA ASP A 1217 34.25 -4.06 17.85
C ASP A 1217 34.66 -4.19 19.33
N ILE A 1218 35.95 -4.32 19.58
CA ILE A 1218 36.46 -4.67 20.90
C ILE A 1218 37.77 -3.96 21.22
N VAL A 1219 37.97 -3.68 22.51
CA VAL A 1219 39.27 -3.25 23.03
C VAL A 1219 39.96 -4.43 23.75
N ILE A 1220 41.19 -4.73 23.36
CA ILE A 1220 42.03 -5.75 24.00
C ILE A 1220 43.32 -5.14 24.57
N GLY A 1221 43.86 -5.69 25.66
CA GLY A 1221 45.11 -5.12 26.18
C GLY A 1221 45.70 -5.83 27.38
N VAL A 1222 46.77 -5.25 27.90
CA VAL A 1222 47.40 -5.68 29.15
C VAL A 1222 46.88 -4.81 30.30
N GLY A 1223 46.22 -5.42 31.27
CA GLY A 1223 45.75 -4.76 32.48
C GLY A 1223 46.90 -4.54 33.46
N SER A 1224 47.13 -3.28 33.81
CA SER A 1224 48.10 -2.84 34.80
C SER A 1224 47.56 -1.61 35.53
N ILE A 1225 48.28 -1.13 36.54
CA ILE A 1225 47.94 0.14 37.21
C ILE A 1225 47.85 1.29 36.18
N GLU A 1226 48.72 1.27 35.17
CA GLU A 1226 48.87 2.35 34.18
C GLU A 1226 47.79 2.31 33.08
N THR A 1227 47.26 1.12 32.78
CA THR A 1227 46.19 0.94 31.79
C THR A 1227 44.80 0.78 32.41
N SER A 1228 44.70 0.73 33.74
CA SER A 1228 43.42 0.67 34.47
C SER A 1228 42.47 1.82 34.10
N GLY A 1229 43.02 3.03 33.87
CA GLY A 1229 42.26 4.19 33.41
C GLY A 1229 41.67 4.01 32.01
N ILE A 1230 42.37 3.30 31.13
CA ILE A 1230 41.92 2.96 29.77
C ILE A 1230 40.75 1.97 29.85
N ILE A 1231 40.91 0.89 30.62
CA ILE A 1231 39.88 -0.14 30.79
C ILE A 1231 38.60 0.45 31.38
N ASN A 1232 38.74 1.27 32.44
CA ASN A 1232 37.61 1.96 33.06
C ASN A 1232 36.95 2.93 32.07
N TYR A 1233 37.71 3.75 31.35
CA TYR A 1233 37.17 4.69 30.38
C TYR A 1233 36.36 3.98 29.28
N VAL A 1234 36.91 2.92 28.68
CA VAL A 1234 36.25 2.12 27.64
C VAL A 1234 34.97 1.48 28.18
N ALA A 1235 35.03 0.89 29.38
CA ALA A 1235 33.87 0.25 29.99
C ALA A 1235 32.73 1.23 30.32
N HIS A 1236 33.04 2.47 30.73
CA HIS A 1236 32.01 3.50 30.97
C HIS A 1236 31.32 3.97 29.69
N GLN A 1237 31.93 3.80 28.52
CA GLN A 1237 31.30 4.08 27.23
C GLN A 1237 30.42 2.93 26.73
N GLY A 1238 30.24 1.86 27.52
CA GLY A 1238 29.46 0.67 27.12
C GLY A 1238 30.18 -0.25 26.14
N ILE A 1239 31.47 -0.02 25.89
CA ILE A 1239 32.23 -0.74 24.86
C ILE A 1239 32.82 -2.04 25.43
N PRO A 1240 32.78 -3.16 24.68
CA PRO A 1240 33.40 -4.42 25.05
C PRO A 1240 34.92 -4.26 25.26
N VAL A 1241 35.43 -4.69 26.43
CA VAL A 1241 36.86 -4.68 26.73
C VAL A 1241 37.30 -5.98 27.42
N ALA A 1242 38.45 -6.51 26.99
CA ALA A 1242 39.11 -7.64 27.62
C ALA A 1242 40.60 -7.32 27.82
N ALA A 1243 41.05 -7.23 29.08
CA ALA A 1243 42.45 -6.98 29.40
C ALA A 1243 43.05 -8.13 30.23
N TYR A 1244 44.21 -8.65 29.83
CA TYR A 1244 44.92 -9.69 30.56
C TYR A 1244 45.76 -9.07 31.68
N ILE A 1245 45.63 -9.58 32.91
CA ILE A 1245 46.37 -9.11 34.09
C ILE A 1245 47.55 -10.08 34.34
N PRO A 1246 48.80 -9.69 34.06
CA PRO A 1246 49.96 -10.59 34.12
C PRO A 1246 50.22 -11.19 35.51
N GLU A 1247 49.97 -10.43 36.58
CA GLU A 1247 50.34 -10.76 37.96
C GLU A 1247 49.54 -11.93 38.53
N ASN A 1248 48.27 -12.08 38.13
CA ASN A 1248 47.40 -13.17 38.58
C ASN A 1248 46.97 -14.12 37.45
N GLY A 1249 47.25 -13.79 36.19
CA GLY A 1249 46.90 -14.61 35.04
C GLY A 1249 45.41 -14.59 34.67
N GLU A 1250 44.65 -13.63 35.19
CA GLU A 1250 43.21 -13.48 34.93
C GLU A 1250 42.93 -12.44 33.83
N PHE A 1251 41.66 -12.31 33.44
CA PHE A 1251 41.20 -11.29 32.48
C PHE A 1251 40.18 -10.36 33.14
N ASP A 1252 40.39 -9.05 33.07
CA ASP A 1252 39.35 -8.05 33.30
C ASP A 1252 38.47 -7.96 32.05
N ARG A 1253 37.23 -8.43 32.15
CA ARG A 1253 36.26 -8.50 31.05
C ARG A 1253 35.05 -7.65 31.41
N ARG A 1254 34.77 -6.62 30.61
CA ARG A 1254 33.63 -5.71 30.84
C ARG A 1254 32.85 -5.50 29.56
N ASN A 1255 31.52 -5.38 29.69
CA ASN A 1255 30.58 -5.18 28.59
C ASN A 1255 30.70 -6.21 27.45
N LEU A 1256 31.28 -7.39 27.70
CA LEU A 1256 31.24 -8.48 26.73
C LEU A 1256 29.82 -9.04 26.67
N PRO A 1257 29.29 -9.35 25.48
CA PRO A 1257 27.98 -10.00 25.34
C PRO A 1257 27.96 -11.35 26.10
N GLN A 1258 26.83 -11.67 26.74
CA GLN A 1258 26.68 -12.92 27.50
C GLN A 1258 26.93 -14.13 26.59
N ARG A 1259 27.74 -15.10 27.07
CA ARG A 1259 27.91 -16.40 26.42
C ARG A 1259 26.55 -17.09 26.32
N GLU A 1260 26.02 -17.27 25.12
CA GLU A 1260 25.03 -18.33 24.88
C GLU A 1260 25.68 -19.66 25.24
N ALA A 1261 25.08 -20.39 26.19
CA ALA A 1261 25.57 -21.69 26.63
C ALA A 1261 25.48 -22.68 25.46
N THR A 1262 26.58 -22.89 24.77
CA THR A 1262 26.71 -23.96 23.78
C THR A 1262 26.79 -25.28 24.55
N THR A 1263 25.74 -26.09 24.46
CA THR A 1263 25.72 -27.46 24.97
C THR A 1263 26.83 -28.25 24.26
N GLN A 1264 27.98 -28.43 24.91
CA GLN A 1264 29.05 -29.30 24.41
C GLN A 1264 28.56 -30.74 24.39
N LYS A 1265 28.28 -31.28 23.20
CA LYS A 1265 28.34 -32.72 22.96
C LYS A 1265 29.79 -33.16 23.20
N VAL A 1266 29.99 -33.93 24.25
CA VAL A 1266 31.21 -34.70 24.48
C VAL A 1266 31.42 -35.63 23.29
N VAL A 1267 32.39 -35.30 22.44
CA VAL A 1267 32.96 -36.24 21.47
C VAL A 1267 34.33 -36.62 22.01
N THR A 1268 34.39 -37.80 22.63
CA THR A 1268 35.62 -38.45 23.04
C THR A 1268 36.35 -38.93 21.78
N VAL A 1269 37.46 -38.29 21.41
CA VAL A 1269 38.47 -38.94 20.55
C VAL A 1269 39.86 -38.69 21.12
N LYS A 1270 40.59 -39.80 21.15
CA LYS A 1270 41.83 -40.09 21.85
C LYS A 1270 43.00 -39.17 21.47
N THR A 1271 43.75 -38.79 22.49
CA THR A 1271 45.15 -38.39 22.42
C THR A 1271 45.99 -39.41 21.64
N LYS A 1272 46.78 -38.90 20.69
CA LYS A 1272 48.04 -39.53 20.30
C LYS A 1272 49.06 -38.47 19.93
N ASP A 1273 50.25 -38.71 20.44
CA ASP A 1273 51.44 -37.87 20.46
C ASP A 1273 51.91 -37.44 19.08
N LEU A 1274 52.56 -36.27 19.02
CA LEU A 1274 53.94 -36.18 18.52
C LEU A 1274 54.56 -34.83 18.90
N GLU A 1275 55.68 -34.96 19.58
CA GLU A 1275 56.61 -33.93 20.01
C GLU A 1275 57.46 -33.37 18.86
N TYR A 1276 58.08 -32.22 19.16
CA TYR A 1276 59.34 -31.67 18.65
C TYR A 1276 59.44 -30.94 17.29
N GLU A 1277 59.89 -29.69 17.45
CA GLU A 1277 60.88 -28.92 16.66
C GLU A 1277 60.43 -27.97 15.53
N CYS A 1278 60.88 -26.72 15.74
CA CYS A 1278 60.87 -25.49 14.91
C CYS A 1278 59.63 -24.59 14.96
#